data_AF-A0A084G2L9-F1
#
_entry.id   AF-A0A084G2L9-F1
#
_cell.length_a   1.000
_cell.length_b   1.000
_cell.length_c   1.000
_cell.angle_alpha   90.00
_cell.angle_beta   90.00
_cell.angle_gamma   90.00
#
_symmetry.space_group_name_H-M   'P 1'
#
loop_
_entity.id
_entity.type
_entity.pdbx_description
1 polymer ?
#
loop_
_entity_poly.entity_id
_entity_poly.type
_entity_poly.pdbx_seq_one_letter_code
_entity_poly.pdbx_strand_id
1 'polypeptide(L)'
;MEQKRPIIIGNVAGAMEDCPDAMHRMISSGPLDAIAGDWLSELNVAWNAIRKYDNPEKGYEVGFLEQLDDCIDVIAEKKIKLISNAGALNTPQCTKLAREICEKHGHGHLKLAYVQGNDISDIVADKTNQAQLGGIRHLDHPDRTLESWGKEPLCGVAYFGAWGIVEALRQGADIVICGRVTDASPVIALAAWWHGWSHTDWNQLAGALIAGHLIKCGPYVTGANFTGVRPYLDGLVDLGFPIAEIAHDGTTVLTKHPTHAGIVDQFNVRAQFLYEIQGTQYINSDVLADIGDVKIENTGEKDRVRISGAVGSPPPPNTKAIVVSIGGYQAEATFYMNGLDIDAKERFMRQQIEHAFADSNFTELSIERYGASAVNPSNQALGTVSVRVLVKGKSEHDIREDYFRKKIYALRIQFYADFRTMSPKMFMELFPGLISYEKLPHRVVMDDNVIDIKHHGITAPPPGKRPTYETANPADLRTFGFTNRVPLGTVAHARSGDKGNNCNVGFFVRSAEEYEWLRSYLTVSKITRLLGEDYRDSVTVERCEFPQIWAVHFRFLDFLGGGAASSSRIDMLGKGVAEYLRSKYVDVPAKPAEVEEAESGHNGLIPEWRLRSSPALNSERSSLQWASQQEQRQSQQNQRKRSPEQHLNSCTSPSPTVQFSNQPDDIGGEVNDSGLSGLDYPIALPDDDTILPPVEFDHARLLVPQPAGERQTPNNPGEDGGMLERLLFPGNSCAKPNAAFVLYKCCPCVEVDDLRRLEPCAVQFLGQCGCFHLPARSILDEFIKQYFLHFHPVLPLPLPLNELEFQKMYFAEPTSHPKQRRVPLFLLQAMLFLACPYVSVSKLRKLGFQTVQDARAKFYSRAKLIFDMYPYIDDVARAQGALMLTYHVSSATHKADTFWLSTAIHYAKSAKAHMYTLMREGSREANILKRLWWCCILRDRIMALGLRGPLHIKPADFDFTQPGFVEADFRDEIRGSMVYDSTAKQVLVQLAGMLCELAVALNNILEVLYRETPFRPGGHHNPPSPEDLKTWSLGLDNCTAKASLCNHMLLHAFSAVDDKTQDDHMESRLQTQLEMNQALCRITDDLVELEHLGLAKFLPNTFIGFSAFPFIWHLLDANLIRTGPPSHRTERVSKVYADIMKGFRSLYESTDEMLRYAEKIINYIKEHEQLQAECLDPSILARSAQREHPTTHTLARASYPNNGWVDIFLNRPQTSLRIVMTVDFCLTRGHFPSEADFPKALRAIQQENHESGIGFSGDADEIAWWTLLQEAMDVGFGG
;
A
#
# COMPACT_ATOMS: atom_id res chain seq x y z
N MET A 1 13.53 59.12 17.64
CA MET A 1 12.29 58.39 17.95
C MET A 1 12.62 57.41 19.06
N GLU A 2 11.66 56.98 19.88
CA GLU A 2 11.90 55.82 20.76
C GLU A 2 12.03 54.57 19.90
N GLN A 3 12.97 53.69 20.27
CA GLN A 3 13.22 52.46 19.53
C GLN A 3 12.13 51.44 19.90
N LYS A 4 11.29 51.07 18.92
CA LYS A 4 10.22 50.08 19.14
C LYS A 4 10.79 48.73 19.58
N ARG A 5 10.03 48.01 20.41
CA ARG A 5 10.32 46.60 20.73
C ARG A 5 10.36 45.75 19.45
N PRO A 6 11.02 44.56 19.48
CA PRO A 6 10.91 43.59 18.39
C PRO A 6 9.45 43.28 18.03
N ILE A 7 9.20 43.04 16.75
CA ILE A 7 7.95 42.42 16.28
C ILE A 7 8.05 40.91 16.44
N ILE A 8 6.96 40.27 16.87
CA ILE A 8 6.85 38.81 17.06
C ILE A 8 6.00 38.24 15.92
N ILE A 9 6.63 37.51 15.01
CA ILE A 9 6.01 36.94 13.80
C ILE A 9 6.07 35.41 13.86
N GLY A 10 4.91 34.74 13.81
CA GLY A 10 4.82 33.29 13.64
C GLY A 10 4.64 32.90 12.16
N ASN A 11 5.19 31.77 11.73
CA ASN A 11 4.78 31.15 10.46
C ASN A 11 3.61 30.16 10.68
N VAL A 12 2.71 30.04 9.70
CA VAL A 12 1.57 29.11 9.71
C VAL A 12 1.51 28.15 8.51
N ALA A 13 2.37 28.32 7.50
CA ALA A 13 2.46 27.37 6.38
C ALA A 13 3.85 27.38 5.71
N GLY A 14 4.31 26.21 5.28
CA GLY A 14 5.53 26.04 4.49
C GLY A 14 5.31 25.42 3.10
N ALA A 15 4.10 24.92 2.80
CA ALA A 15 3.73 24.32 1.54
C ALA A 15 2.20 24.27 1.35
N MET A 16 1.78 23.97 0.13
CA MET A 16 0.46 23.39 -0.15
C MET A 16 0.29 22.06 0.60
N GLU A 17 -0.87 21.83 1.19
CA GLU A 17 -1.20 20.62 1.98
C GLU A 17 -0.25 20.38 3.19
N ASP A 18 0.39 21.44 3.71
CA ASP A 18 1.07 21.46 5.01
C ASP A 18 0.06 21.36 6.18
N CYS A 19 0.58 21.15 7.40
CA CYS A 19 -0.15 20.84 8.64
C CYS A 19 -1.46 21.66 8.81
N PRO A 20 -2.65 21.03 8.66
CA PRO A 20 -3.91 21.77 8.53
C PRO A 20 -4.31 22.63 9.73
N ASP A 21 -3.82 22.34 10.93
CA ASP A 21 -4.12 23.07 12.16
C ASP A 21 -3.04 24.10 12.56
N ALA A 22 -2.03 24.33 11.71
CA ALA A 22 -0.88 25.17 12.01
C ALA A 22 -1.26 26.63 12.37
N MET A 23 -2.18 27.25 11.63
CA MET A 23 -2.66 28.60 11.93
C MET A 23 -3.32 28.66 13.31
N HIS A 24 -4.27 27.76 13.58
CA HIS A 24 -4.99 27.67 14.86
C HIS A 24 -4.02 27.46 16.04
N ARG A 25 -3.05 26.56 15.90
CA ARG A 25 -2.02 26.29 16.91
C ARG A 25 -1.13 27.49 17.17
N MET A 26 -0.68 28.17 16.11
CA MET A 26 0.21 29.33 16.20
C MET A 26 -0.48 30.50 16.91
N ILE A 27 -1.72 30.85 16.52
CA ILE A 27 -2.46 31.99 17.10
C ILE A 27 -3.02 31.69 18.49
N SER A 28 -3.35 30.44 18.82
CA SER A 28 -3.90 30.09 20.13
C SER A 28 -2.86 30.24 21.24
N SER A 29 -1.62 29.84 20.98
CA SER A 29 -0.51 29.91 21.94
C SER A 29 0.15 31.30 21.98
N GLY A 30 0.54 31.74 23.18
CA GLY A 30 1.43 32.90 23.38
C GLY A 30 0.94 34.26 22.87
N PRO A 31 1.81 35.28 22.91
CA PRO A 31 1.62 36.56 22.23
C PRO A 31 2.26 36.55 20.83
N LEU A 32 1.55 37.10 19.84
CA LEU A 32 2.04 37.37 18.49
C LEU A 32 1.55 38.76 18.06
N ASP A 33 2.34 39.45 17.24
CA ASP A 33 1.88 40.66 16.54
C ASP A 33 1.29 40.33 15.17
N ALA A 34 1.85 39.31 14.52
CA ALA A 34 1.49 38.92 13.17
C ALA A 34 1.75 37.42 12.91
N ILE A 35 1.07 36.91 11.90
CA ILE A 35 1.36 35.63 11.25
C ILE A 35 1.61 35.84 9.76
N ALA A 36 2.58 35.08 9.23
CA ALA A 36 2.80 34.90 7.81
C ALA A 36 2.53 33.44 7.43
N GLY A 37 2.15 33.16 6.18
CA GLY A 37 2.04 31.79 5.67
C GLY A 37 2.38 31.69 4.19
N ASP A 38 3.15 30.66 3.83
CA ASP A 38 3.56 30.36 2.47
C ASP A 38 2.96 29.03 2.00
N TRP A 39 2.09 29.10 0.98
CA TRP A 39 1.50 27.93 0.33
C TRP A 39 2.04 27.70 -1.10
N LEU A 40 2.99 28.51 -1.61
CA LEU A 40 3.37 28.52 -3.03
C LEU A 40 4.80 28.06 -3.33
N SER A 41 4.92 26.84 -3.85
CA SER A 41 6.08 26.45 -4.66
C SER A 41 5.90 26.79 -6.15
N GLU A 42 6.99 26.74 -6.92
CA GLU A 42 6.98 26.77 -8.38
C GLU A 42 6.10 25.69 -9.01
N LEU A 43 6.03 24.53 -8.37
CA LEU A 43 5.23 23.39 -8.79
C LEU A 43 3.73 23.62 -8.50
N ASN A 44 3.41 24.26 -7.37
CA ASN A 44 2.04 24.61 -6.99
C ASN A 44 1.47 25.67 -7.95
N VAL A 45 2.28 26.66 -8.35
CA VAL A 45 1.91 27.62 -9.40
C VAL A 45 1.58 26.91 -10.72
N ALA A 46 2.37 25.91 -11.12
CA ALA A 46 2.10 25.13 -12.33
C ALA A 46 0.81 24.27 -12.23
N TRP A 47 0.51 23.70 -11.06
CA TRP A 47 -0.77 23.00 -10.85
C TRP A 47 -1.98 23.94 -10.75
N ASN A 48 -1.82 25.10 -10.14
CA ASN A 48 -2.87 26.13 -10.12
C ASN A 48 -3.10 26.74 -11.51
N ALA A 49 -2.09 26.77 -12.38
CA ALA A 49 -2.26 27.10 -13.79
C ALA A 49 -3.15 26.07 -14.52
N ILE A 50 -2.90 24.77 -14.32
CA ILE A 50 -3.77 23.70 -14.85
C ILE A 50 -5.20 23.85 -14.29
N ARG A 51 -5.34 23.99 -12.97
CA ARG A 51 -6.66 24.17 -12.32
C ARG A 51 -7.42 25.41 -12.81
N LYS A 52 -6.73 26.53 -13.08
CA LYS A 52 -7.30 27.78 -13.61
C LYS A 52 -7.63 27.68 -15.11
N TYR A 53 -6.87 26.90 -15.87
CA TYR A 53 -7.13 26.57 -17.27
C TYR A 53 -8.38 25.67 -17.40
N ASP A 54 -8.50 24.66 -16.54
CA ASP A 54 -9.68 23.76 -16.49
C ASP A 54 -10.93 24.47 -15.93
N ASN A 55 -10.76 25.46 -15.04
CA ASN A 55 -11.84 26.28 -14.48
C ASN A 55 -11.33 27.67 -14.07
N PRO A 56 -11.74 28.77 -14.75
CA PRO A 56 -11.29 30.13 -14.45
C PRO A 56 -11.55 30.65 -13.03
N GLU A 57 -12.51 30.09 -12.29
CA GLU A 57 -12.79 30.48 -10.91
C GLU A 57 -11.79 29.89 -9.90
N LYS A 58 -10.89 28.99 -10.33
CA LYS A 58 -9.85 28.38 -9.48
C LYS A 58 -8.51 29.12 -9.64
N GLY A 59 -7.42 28.49 -9.22
CA GLY A 59 -6.07 29.06 -9.29
C GLY A 59 -5.63 29.81 -8.03
N TYR A 60 -6.19 29.47 -6.86
CA TYR A 60 -5.77 29.89 -5.52
C TYR A 60 -5.68 28.65 -4.62
N GLU A 61 -5.05 28.79 -3.45
CA GLU A 61 -4.85 27.70 -2.48
C GLU A 61 -6.04 27.58 -1.52
N VAL A 62 -6.69 26.42 -1.51
CA VAL A 62 -7.94 26.16 -0.76
C VAL A 62 -7.68 26.03 0.74
N GLY A 63 -6.61 25.34 1.13
CA GLY A 63 -6.27 25.09 2.55
C GLY A 63 -5.98 26.36 3.37
N PHE A 64 -5.67 27.49 2.73
CA PHE A 64 -5.61 28.78 3.39
C PHE A 64 -7.00 29.29 3.83
N LEU A 65 -8.01 29.11 2.98
CA LEU A 65 -9.39 29.53 3.26
C LEU A 65 -10.00 28.64 4.36
N GLU A 66 -9.73 27.33 4.31
CA GLU A 66 -10.10 26.38 5.36
C GLU A 66 -9.49 26.79 6.72
N GLN A 67 -8.18 27.06 6.76
CA GLN A 67 -7.52 27.55 7.98
C GLN A 67 -8.04 28.92 8.45
N LEU A 68 -8.41 29.81 7.53
CA LEU A 68 -8.96 31.12 7.90
C LEU A 68 -10.33 31.01 8.55
N ASP A 69 -11.20 30.13 8.04
CA ASP A 69 -12.54 29.87 8.56
C ASP A 69 -12.50 29.33 10.01
N ASP A 70 -11.54 28.45 10.30
CA ASP A 70 -11.28 27.92 11.66
C ASP A 70 -10.64 28.95 12.63
N CYS A 71 -10.04 30.03 12.12
CA CYS A 71 -9.15 30.90 12.90
C CYS A 71 -9.59 32.36 13.07
N ILE A 72 -10.51 32.86 12.24
CA ILE A 72 -10.76 34.29 12.09
C ILE A 72 -11.16 35.00 13.39
N ASP A 73 -11.97 34.35 14.24
CA ASP A 73 -12.42 34.88 15.53
C ASP A 73 -11.24 35.24 16.46
N VAL A 74 -10.25 34.34 16.55
CA VAL A 74 -9.07 34.51 17.41
C VAL A 74 -8.09 35.53 16.82
N ILE A 75 -7.97 35.59 15.49
CA ILE A 75 -7.20 36.62 14.79
C ILE A 75 -7.77 38.01 15.10
N ALA A 76 -9.11 38.14 15.05
CA ALA A 76 -9.82 39.38 15.30
C ALA A 76 -9.75 39.82 16.78
N GLU A 77 -9.98 38.89 17.72
CA GLU A 77 -9.89 39.16 19.16
C GLU A 77 -8.49 39.66 19.55
N LYS A 78 -7.46 38.94 19.12
CA LYS A 78 -6.05 39.24 19.43
C LYS A 78 -5.45 40.34 18.55
N LYS A 79 -6.15 40.77 17.48
CA LYS A 79 -5.74 41.80 16.50
C LYS A 79 -4.42 41.47 15.79
N ILE A 80 -4.22 40.19 15.51
CA ILE A 80 -3.03 39.66 14.82
C ILE A 80 -3.12 40.05 13.34
N LYS A 81 -2.04 40.59 12.77
CA LYS A 81 -1.96 40.85 11.31
C LYS A 81 -1.66 39.55 10.56
N LEU A 82 -2.42 39.25 9.50
CA LEU A 82 -2.25 38.03 8.69
C LEU A 82 -1.78 38.37 7.27
N ILE A 83 -0.64 37.84 6.87
CA ILE A 83 -0.09 37.96 5.51
C ILE A 83 0.00 36.57 4.88
N SER A 84 -0.56 36.39 3.68
CA SER A 84 -0.54 35.09 2.98
C SER A 84 -0.26 35.29 1.49
N ASN A 85 0.41 34.32 0.85
CA ASN A 85 0.57 34.27 -0.61
C ASN A 85 -0.42 33.30 -1.31
N ALA A 86 -1.39 32.76 -0.58
CA ALA A 86 -2.36 31.77 -1.06
C ALA A 86 -3.22 32.20 -2.27
N GLY A 87 -3.23 33.48 -2.64
CA GLY A 87 -3.93 33.97 -3.82
C GLY A 87 -3.40 33.41 -5.15
N ALA A 88 -2.15 32.95 -5.21
CA ALA A 88 -1.50 32.33 -6.37
C ALA A 88 -1.70 33.08 -7.71
N LEU A 89 -2.61 32.59 -8.55
CA LEU A 89 -3.00 33.13 -9.87
C LEU A 89 -4.39 33.77 -9.84
N ASN A 90 -5.10 33.76 -8.71
CA ASN A 90 -6.45 34.30 -8.58
C ASN A 90 -6.67 34.98 -7.22
N THR A 91 -5.75 35.90 -6.89
CA THR A 91 -5.75 36.72 -5.67
C THR A 91 -7.09 37.43 -5.42
N PRO A 92 -7.78 38.02 -6.42
CA PRO A 92 -9.07 38.67 -6.19
C PRO A 92 -10.16 37.69 -5.71
N GLN A 93 -10.27 36.49 -6.31
CA GLN A 93 -11.25 35.49 -5.89
C GLN A 93 -10.92 34.91 -4.51
N CYS A 94 -9.65 34.63 -4.24
CA CYS A 94 -9.20 34.23 -2.89
C CYS A 94 -9.55 35.29 -1.84
N THR A 95 -9.38 36.57 -2.15
CA THR A 95 -9.70 37.68 -1.23
C THR A 95 -11.21 37.89 -1.06
N LYS A 96 -12.01 37.66 -2.12
CA LYS A 96 -13.47 37.64 -2.04
C LYS A 96 -13.97 36.57 -1.08
N LEU A 97 -13.47 35.33 -1.22
CA LEU A 97 -13.83 34.21 -0.35
C LEU A 97 -13.35 34.45 1.10
N ALA A 98 -12.15 35.01 1.29
CA ALA A 98 -11.67 35.42 2.61
C ALA A 98 -12.54 36.51 3.26
N ARG A 99 -13.13 37.42 2.46
CA ARG A 99 -14.10 38.42 2.97
C ARG A 99 -15.41 37.76 3.38
N GLU A 100 -15.93 36.84 2.56
CA GLU A 100 -17.15 36.09 2.86
C GLU A 100 -17.01 35.28 4.16
N ILE A 101 -15.83 34.71 4.44
CA ILE A 101 -15.48 34.09 5.73
C ILE A 101 -15.52 35.11 6.88
N CYS A 102 -14.89 36.28 6.73
CA CYS A 102 -14.91 37.34 7.74
C CYS A 102 -16.34 37.84 8.02
N GLU A 103 -17.16 37.99 6.99
CA GLU A 103 -18.57 38.41 7.11
C GLU A 103 -19.43 37.34 7.78
N LYS A 104 -19.28 36.06 7.40
CA LYS A 104 -19.93 34.88 8.02
C LYS A 104 -19.70 34.82 9.53
N HIS A 105 -18.52 35.19 9.99
CA HIS A 105 -18.14 35.21 11.42
C HIS A 105 -18.44 36.55 12.13
N GLY A 106 -19.06 37.53 11.47
CA GLY A 106 -19.34 38.85 12.06
C GLY A 106 -18.13 39.78 12.16
N HIS A 107 -16.99 39.35 11.63
CA HIS A 107 -15.71 40.07 11.59
C HIS A 107 -15.50 40.89 10.32
N GLY A 108 -16.54 41.16 9.52
CA GLY A 108 -16.54 42.02 8.33
C GLY A 108 -16.18 43.51 8.56
N HIS A 109 -15.72 43.86 9.76
CA HIS A 109 -15.07 45.15 10.06
C HIS A 109 -13.54 45.13 9.88
N LEU A 110 -12.95 43.94 9.71
CA LEU A 110 -11.53 43.77 9.41
C LEU A 110 -11.23 44.21 7.97
N LYS A 111 -10.09 44.89 7.79
CA LYS A 111 -9.68 45.40 6.48
C LYS A 111 -8.88 44.36 5.70
N LEU A 112 -9.47 43.86 4.60
CA LEU A 112 -8.81 42.96 3.66
C LEU A 112 -8.26 43.77 2.48
N ALA A 113 -6.95 43.65 2.25
CA ALA A 113 -6.26 44.16 1.08
C ALA A 113 -5.65 43.01 0.27
N TYR A 114 -5.41 43.23 -1.02
CA TYR A 114 -4.66 42.28 -1.84
C TYR A 114 -3.60 42.92 -2.74
N VAL A 115 -2.52 42.18 -2.97
CA VAL A 115 -1.44 42.58 -3.88
C VAL A 115 -1.73 42.00 -5.28
N GLN A 116 -1.81 42.89 -6.27
CA GLN A 116 -2.17 42.58 -7.66
C GLN A 116 -1.03 42.92 -8.62
N GLY A 117 -1.02 42.27 -9.79
CA GLY A 117 -0.01 42.43 -10.84
C GLY A 117 1.11 41.40 -10.80
N ASN A 118 1.07 40.46 -9.85
CA ASN A 118 1.97 39.32 -9.82
C ASN A 118 1.59 38.31 -10.92
N ASP A 119 0.29 38.13 -11.21
CA ASP A 119 -0.16 37.36 -12.36
C ASP A 119 0.14 38.20 -13.62
N ILE A 120 1.04 37.67 -14.44
CA ILE A 120 1.52 38.28 -15.68
C ILE A 120 1.05 37.48 -16.90
N SER A 121 0.06 36.58 -16.74
CA SER A 121 -0.41 35.67 -17.80
C SER A 121 -0.78 36.40 -19.09
N ASP A 122 -1.59 37.46 -19.01
CA ASP A 122 -1.99 38.28 -20.17
C ASP A 122 -0.80 39.03 -20.82
N ILE A 123 0.26 39.27 -20.03
CA ILE A 123 1.47 39.99 -20.45
C ILE A 123 2.46 39.03 -21.13
N VAL A 124 2.48 37.75 -20.74
CA VAL A 124 3.32 36.72 -21.35
C VAL A 124 2.64 36.01 -22.52
N ALA A 125 1.32 35.85 -22.52
CA ALA A 125 0.59 35.26 -23.64
C ALA A 125 0.58 36.18 -24.89
N ASP A 126 0.45 37.49 -24.69
CA ASP A 126 0.48 38.47 -25.79
C ASP A 126 1.92 38.99 -26.06
N LYS A 127 2.43 38.68 -27.25
CA LYS A 127 3.76 39.11 -27.73
C LYS A 127 3.91 40.63 -27.83
N THR A 128 2.79 41.37 -27.96
CA THR A 128 2.75 42.84 -27.90
C THR A 128 3.04 43.37 -26.49
N ASN A 129 2.62 42.63 -25.45
CA ASN A 129 2.82 42.97 -24.06
C ASN A 129 4.21 42.52 -23.56
N GLN A 130 4.70 41.35 -24.03
CA GLN A 130 6.10 40.94 -23.84
C GLN A 130 7.10 42.01 -24.32
N ALA A 131 6.84 42.62 -25.48
CA ALA A 131 7.70 43.67 -26.05
C ALA A 131 7.76 44.94 -25.18
N GLN A 132 6.65 45.32 -24.53
CA GLN A 132 6.60 46.49 -23.64
C GLN A 132 7.47 46.32 -22.38
N LEU A 133 7.57 45.08 -21.86
CA LEU A 133 8.53 44.74 -20.81
C LEU A 133 10.00 44.79 -21.26
N GLY A 134 10.26 44.79 -22.58
CA GLY A 134 11.60 44.57 -23.13
C GLY A 134 12.07 43.11 -22.98
N GLY A 135 11.12 42.17 -22.98
CA GLY A 135 11.36 40.74 -22.82
C GLY A 135 11.62 40.29 -21.39
N ILE A 136 11.54 38.97 -21.18
CA ILE A 136 11.93 38.29 -19.94
C ILE A 136 13.17 37.44 -20.28
N ARG A 137 14.26 37.59 -19.54
CA ARG A 137 15.48 36.77 -19.71
C ARG A 137 15.45 35.55 -18.78
N HIS A 138 16.24 34.51 -19.00
CA HIS A 138 16.30 33.37 -18.09
C HIS A 138 17.18 33.69 -16.87
N LEU A 139 16.75 33.25 -15.68
CA LEU A 139 17.35 33.54 -14.37
C LEU A 139 18.86 33.27 -14.34
N ASP A 140 19.25 32.04 -14.65
CA ASP A 140 20.65 31.60 -14.61
C ASP A 140 21.37 31.72 -15.97
N HIS A 141 20.69 32.23 -17.01
CA HIS A 141 21.17 32.19 -18.40
C HIS A 141 20.85 33.51 -19.13
N PRO A 142 21.66 34.59 -18.95
CA PRO A 142 21.35 35.94 -19.42
C PRO A 142 21.09 36.09 -20.93
N ASP A 143 21.61 35.17 -21.74
CA ASP A 143 21.49 35.16 -23.20
C ASP A 143 20.19 34.51 -23.72
N ARG A 144 19.42 33.81 -22.87
CA ARG A 144 18.12 33.25 -23.23
C ARG A 144 17.02 34.25 -22.90
N THR A 145 16.21 34.62 -23.88
CA THR A 145 14.93 35.32 -23.67
C THR A 145 13.75 34.34 -23.71
N LEU A 146 12.59 34.78 -23.25
CA LEU A 146 11.33 34.05 -23.38
C LEU A 146 10.98 33.79 -24.84
N GLU A 147 11.27 34.72 -25.76
CA GLU A 147 11.07 34.51 -27.20
C GLU A 147 11.97 33.38 -27.72
N SER A 148 13.20 33.27 -27.19
CA SER A 148 14.15 32.20 -27.52
C SER A 148 13.83 30.85 -26.87
N TRP A 149 12.85 30.78 -25.95
CA TRP A 149 12.44 29.54 -25.30
C TRP A 149 11.77 28.55 -26.28
N GLY A 150 11.16 29.07 -27.35
CA GLY A 150 10.51 28.24 -28.37
C GLY A 150 9.21 27.56 -27.91
N LYS A 151 8.59 28.07 -26.84
CA LYS A 151 7.29 27.65 -26.30
C LYS A 151 6.36 28.86 -26.20
N GLU A 152 5.07 28.66 -26.48
CA GLU A 152 4.06 29.72 -26.33
C GLU A 152 3.66 29.82 -24.85
N PRO A 153 3.84 30.96 -24.17
CA PRO A 153 3.48 31.12 -22.77
C PRO A 153 1.98 30.90 -22.53
N LEU A 154 1.63 30.07 -21.53
CA LEU A 154 0.25 29.85 -21.11
C LEU A 154 -0.15 30.78 -19.96
N CYS A 155 0.74 30.91 -18.96
CA CYS A 155 0.53 31.78 -17.82
C CYS A 155 1.88 32.26 -17.27
N GLY A 156 1.87 33.16 -16.29
CA GLY A 156 3.07 33.43 -15.53
C GLY A 156 2.84 34.20 -14.24
N VAL A 157 3.78 34.07 -13.30
CA VAL A 157 3.84 34.90 -12.09
C VAL A 157 5.19 35.61 -11.98
N ALA A 158 5.17 36.91 -11.67
CA ALA A 158 6.32 37.63 -11.17
C ALA A 158 6.37 37.55 -9.64
N TYR A 159 7.57 37.39 -9.08
CA TYR A 159 7.80 37.41 -7.65
C TYR A 159 7.90 38.86 -7.18
N PHE A 160 6.89 39.35 -6.47
CA PHE A 160 6.93 40.67 -5.86
C PHE A 160 7.64 40.68 -4.50
N GLY A 161 8.18 41.86 -4.17
CA GLY A 161 8.78 42.16 -2.88
C GLY A 161 7.75 42.61 -1.84
N ALA A 162 8.25 42.93 -0.66
CA ALA A 162 7.53 43.32 0.54
C ALA A 162 6.68 44.60 0.36
N TRP A 163 7.06 45.49 -0.56
CA TRP A 163 6.62 46.89 -0.50
C TRP A 163 5.13 47.14 -0.76
N GLY A 164 4.44 46.30 -1.54
CA GLY A 164 2.97 46.35 -1.64
C GLY A 164 2.29 45.93 -0.32
N ILE A 165 2.84 44.93 0.36
CA ILE A 165 2.36 44.47 1.67
C ILE A 165 2.59 45.57 2.74
N VAL A 166 3.77 46.20 2.72
CA VAL A 166 4.09 47.35 3.59
C VAL A 166 3.08 48.49 3.40
N GLU A 167 2.72 48.80 2.15
CA GLU A 167 1.77 49.88 1.88
C GLU A 167 0.34 49.51 2.27
N ALA A 168 -0.12 48.28 2.01
CA ALA A 168 -1.40 47.79 2.53
C ALA A 168 -1.51 47.94 4.06
N LEU A 169 -0.44 47.58 4.80
CA LEU A 169 -0.37 47.72 6.25
C LEU A 169 -0.31 49.19 6.72
N ARG A 170 0.25 50.11 5.92
CA ARG A 170 0.21 51.56 6.19
C ARG A 170 -1.18 52.16 6.00
N GLN A 171 -1.93 51.70 4.99
CA GLN A 171 -3.34 52.06 4.80
C GLN A 171 -4.28 51.41 5.84
N GLY A 172 -3.74 50.51 6.67
CA GLY A 172 -4.41 49.95 7.84
C GLY A 172 -5.04 48.58 7.63
N ALA A 173 -4.65 47.82 6.59
CA ALA A 173 -5.11 46.46 6.39
C ALA A 173 -4.82 45.56 7.62
N ASP A 174 -5.75 44.64 7.91
CA ASP A 174 -5.62 43.60 8.93
C ASP A 174 -5.16 42.27 8.32
N ILE A 175 -5.67 41.97 7.13
CA ILE A 175 -5.31 40.79 6.34
C ILE A 175 -4.82 41.25 4.97
N VAL A 176 -3.67 40.74 4.51
CA VAL A 176 -3.12 41.02 3.18
C VAL A 176 -2.89 39.71 2.43
N ILE A 177 -3.65 39.52 1.34
CA ILE A 177 -3.53 38.34 0.48
C ILE A 177 -2.76 38.71 -0.78
N CYS A 178 -1.67 37.98 -1.04
CA CYS A 178 -0.84 38.14 -2.22
C CYS A 178 -1.08 36.98 -3.19
N GLY A 179 -0.78 37.19 -4.46
CA GLY A 179 -0.32 36.08 -5.30
C GLY A 179 1.16 35.80 -5.02
N ARG A 180 1.97 35.48 -6.04
CA ARG A 180 3.40 35.19 -5.82
C ARG A 180 4.19 36.43 -5.40
N VAL A 181 4.51 36.49 -4.12
CA VAL A 181 5.63 37.27 -3.56
C VAL A 181 6.82 36.34 -3.30
N THR A 182 8.00 36.88 -3.02
CA THR A 182 9.08 36.03 -2.46
C THR A 182 8.67 35.50 -1.09
N ASP A 183 9.08 34.28 -0.77
CA ASP A 183 8.73 33.55 0.45
C ASP A 183 9.05 34.34 1.74
N ALA A 184 10.11 35.15 1.73
CA ALA A 184 10.51 35.98 2.87
C ALA A 184 9.86 37.38 2.88
N SER A 185 9.34 37.86 1.74
CA SER A 185 8.77 39.21 1.61
C SER A 185 7.60 39.51 2.58
N PRO A 186 6.70 38.55 2.94
CA PRO A 186 5.73 38.75 4.02
C PRO A 186 6.36 39.14 5.36
N VAL A 187 7.47 38.50 5.72
CA VAL A 187 8.16 38.72 7.00
C VAL A 187 8.98 40.01 6.97
N ILE A 188 9.63 40.29 5.83
CA ILE A 188 10.30 41.58 5.57
C ILE A 188 9.29 42.73 5.66
N ALA A 189 8.08 42.56 5.09
CA ALA A 189 7.04 43.59 5.09
C ALA A 189 6.54 43.92 6.50
N LEU A 190 6.24 42.89 7.29
CA LEU A 190 5.81 43.04 8.68
C LEU A 190 6.85 43.78 9.52
N ALA A 191 8.14 43.42 9.38
CA ALA A 191 9.24 44.08 10.08
C ALA A 191 9.45 45.53 9.61
N ALA A 192 9.42 45.79 8.30
CA ALA A 192 9.58 47.13 7.72
C ALA A 192 8.43 48.07 8.08
N TRP A 193 7.18 47.59 8.04
CA TRP A 193 6.01 48.34 8.51
C TRP A 193 6.10 48.65 10.01
N TRP A 194 6.46 47.66 10.82
CA TRP A 194 6.52 47.82 12.27
C TRP A 194 7.60 48.80 12.70
N HIS A 195 8.84 48.64 12.24
CA HIS A 195 9.95 49.53 12.61
C HIS A 195 9.98 50.85 11.84
N GLY A 196 9.28 50.95 10.70
CA GLY A 196 9.24 52.13 9.84
C GLY A 196 10.43 52.24 8.88
N TRP A 197 10.99 51.10 8.46
CA TRP A 197 12.15 51.05 7.55
C TRP A 197 11.82 51.55 6.14
N SER A 198 12.85 52.05 5.47
CA SER A 198 12.87 52.50 4.09
C SER A 198 13.43 51.42 3.15
N HIS A 199 13.29 51.64 1.84
CA HIS A 199 13.90 50.77 0.82
C HIS A 199 15.42 50.64 0.95
N THR A 200 16.12 51.63 1.52
CA THR A 200 17.59 51.68 1.58
C THR A 200 18.20 51.16 2.88
N ASP A 201 17.39 50.68 3.83
CA ASP A 201 17.86 50.11 5.10
C ASP A 201 18.32 48.65 4.90
N TRP A 202 19.23 48.43 3.96
CA TRP A 202 19.56 47.11 3.42
C TRP A 202 20.01 46.13 4.51
N ASN A 203 20.76 46.56 5.52
CA ASN A 203 21.20 45.68 6.62
C ASN A 203 20.00 45.15 7.45
N GLN A 204 18.98 45.99 7.64
CA GLN A 204 17.76 45.64 8.36
C GLN A 204 16.91 44.68 7.52
N LEU A 205 16.77 44.98 6.23
CA LEU A 205 16.09 44.13 5.25
C LEU A 205 16.81 42.77 5.08
N ALA A 206 18.15 42.73 5.12
CA ALA A 206 18.95 41.50 5.08
C ALA A 206 18.75 40.65 6.35
N GLY A 207 18.70 41.27 7.52
CA GLY A 207 18.33 40.59 8.76
C GLY A 207 16.92 39.99 8.71
N ALA A 208 15.95 40.74 8.18
CA ALA A 208 14.56 40.28 8.02
C ALA A 208 14.39 39.24 6.88
N LEU A 209 15.21 39.28 5.83
CA LEU A 209 15.29 38.24 4.80
C LEU A 209 15.71 36.91 5.43
N ILE A 210 16.76 36.92 6.24
CA ILE A 210 17.20 35.72 6.97
C ILE A 210 16.15 35.27 7.98
N ALA A 211 15.48 36.19 8.68
CA ALA A 211 14.38 35.84 9.58
C ALA A 211 13.24 35.13 8.85
N GLY A 212 12.78 35.68 7.71
CA GLY A 212 11.74 35.08 6.88
C GLY A 212 12.16 33.73 6.28
N HIS A 213 13.38 33.65 5.77
CA HIS A 213 14.00 32.40 5.30
C HIS A 213 14.06 31.31 6.38
N LEU A 214 14.30 31.71 7.64
CA LEU A 214 14.39 30.79 8.75
C LEU A 214 13.02 30.34 9.30
N ILE A 215 11.96 31.15 9.17
CA ILE A 215 10.61 30.75 9.63
C ILE A 215 9.73 30.15 8.53
N LYS A 216 10.03 30.34 7.24
CA LYS A 216 9.33 29.66 6.13
C LYS A 216 9.59 28.15 6.12
N CYS A 217 8.92 27.43 5.22
CA CYS A 217 9.02 25.96 5.08
C CYS A 217 8.62 25.19 6.35
N GLY A 218 7.74 25.78 7.17
CA GLY A 218 7.10 25.13 8.31
C GLY A 218 8.08 24.81 9.47
N PRO A 219 8.00 23.63 10.09
CA PRO A 219 8.70 23.34 11.36
C PRO A 219 10.22 23.07 11.26
N TYR A 220 10.91 23.45 10.17
CA TYR A 220 12.32 23.07 9.94
C TYR A 220 13.26 23.62 11.03
N VAL A 221 13.12 24.89 11.44
CA VAL A 221 13.89 25.49 12.57
C VAL A 221 13.63 24.80 13.92
N THR A 222 12.50 24.10 14.07
CA THR A 222 12.18 23.35 15.30
C THR A 222 12.58 21.87 15.26
N GLY A 223 13.19 21.41 14.15
CA GLY A 223 13.79 20.09 14.02
C GLY A 223 13.24 19.21 12.88
N ALA A 224 12.26 19.68 12.10
CA ALA A 224 11.86 18.96 10.89
C ALA A 224 13.01 18.96 9.86
N ASN A 225 13.12 17.88 9.08
CA ASN A 225 14.17 17.69 8.06
C ASN A 225 15.64 17.80 8.55
N PHE A 226 15.89 17.89 9.86
CA PHE A 226 17.24 18.02 10.40
C PHE A 226 18.02 16.70 10.36
N THR A 227 19.17 16.67 9.69
CA THR A 227 19.99 15.45 9.59
C THR A 227 20.64 15.02 10.92
N GLY A 228 20.79 15.94 11.87
CA GLY A 228 21.32 15.66 13.21
C GLY A 228 20.27 15.12 14.21
N VAL A 229 19.05 14.78 13.78
CA VAL A 229 17.87 14.43 14.61
C VAL A 229 18.08 13.37 15.70
N ARG A 230 19.05 12.47 15.55
CA ARG A 230 19.23 11.26 16.36
C ARG A 230 19.22 11.45 17.90
N PRO A 231 19.76 12.52 18.50
CA PRO A 231 19.70 12.72 19.95
C PRO A 231 18.29 12.98 20.47
N TYR A 232 17.40 13.47 19.61
CA TYR A 232 16.14 14.16 19.93
C TYR A 232 14.86 13.43 19.47
N LEU A 233 14.98 12.26 18.83
CA LEU A 233 13.85 11.49 18.27
C LEU A 233 12.67 11.33 19.24
N ASP A 234 12.97 11.13 20.53
CA ASP A 234 12.01 11.04 21.62
C ASP A 234 11.36 12.42 21.92
N GLY A 235 10.46 12.86 21.04
CA GLY A 235 9.72 14.13 21.16
C GLY A 235 9.36 14.81 19.83
N LEU A 236 9.89 14.35 18.70
CA LEU A 236 9.67 14.99 17.39
C LEU A 236 8.44 14.40 16.66
N VAL A 237 7.30 14.44 17.35
CA VAL A 237 6.00 13.98 16.85
C VAL A 237 5.06 15.16 16.58
N ASP A 238 4.98 16.11 17.52
CA ASP A 238 4.12 17.29 17.42
C ASP A 238 4.93 18.59 17.37
N LEU A 239 5.60 18.83 16.24
CA LEU A 239 6.49 19.98 16.08
C LEU A 239 5.70 21.30 16.09
N GLY A 240 6.14 22.26 16.89
CA GLY A 240 5.64 23.64 16.80
C GLY A 240 6.22 24.35 15.58
N PHE A 241 5.47 25.27 14.99
CA PHE A 241 6.02 26.16 13.97
C PHE A 241 6.94 27.23 14.62
N PRO A 242 7.95 27.74 13.89
CA PRO A 242 8.90 28.72 14.42
C PRO A 242 8.33 30.14 14.48
N ILE A 243 8.95 30.96 15.34
CA ILE A 243 8.62 32.36 15.59
C ILE A 243 9.89 33.20 15.48
N ALA A 244 9.82 34.35 14.80
CA ALA A 244 10.89 35.34 14.72
C ALA A 244 10.55 36.59 15.54
N GLU A 245 11.45 36.94 16.47
CA GLU A 245 11.46 38.23 17.18
C GLU A 245 12.48 39.15 16.49
N ILE A 246 12.00 40.05 15.60
CA ILE A 246 12.88 40.88 14.76
C ILE A 246 13.04 42.27 15.37
N ALA A 247 14.25 42.61 15.80
CA ALA A 247 14.60 43.91 16.37
C ALA A 247 14.81 44.99 15.29
N HIS A 248 14.78 46.25 15.73
CA HIS A 248 14.88 47.43 14.85
C HIS A 248 16.19 47.49 14.02
N ASP A 249 17.26 46.84 14.46
CA ASP A 249 18.53 46.77 13.74
C ASP A 249 18.59 45.62 12.70
N GLY A 250 17.54 44.79 12.62
CA GLY A 250 17.48 43.57 11.80
C GLY A 250 17.97 42.31 12.52
N THR A 251 18.54 42.43 13.74
CA THR A 251 18.92 41.24 14.51
C THR A 251 17.69 40.51 15.01
N THR A 252 17.72 39.18 14.90
CA THR A 252 16.54 38.33 15.13
C THR A 252 16.83 37.35 16.25
N VAL A 253 15.84 37.07 17.10
CA VAL A 253 15.83 35.87 17.94
C VAL A 253 14.77 34.91 17.41
N LEU A 254 15.18 33.70 17.07
CA LEU A 254 14.25 32.61 16.77
C LEU A 254 13.86 31.89 18.04
N THR A 255 12.57 31.59 18.13
CA THR A 255 11.94 30.86 19.23
C THR A 255 10.81 30.00 18.68
N LYS A 256 10.11 29.29 19.57
CA LYS A 256 8.81 28.66 19.31
C LYS A 256 7.94 28.78 20.56
N HIS A 257 6.66 28.43 20.45
CA HIS A 257 5.81 28.32 21.63
C HIS A 257 6.31 27.22 22.59
N PRO A 258 6.34 27.46 23.92
CA PRO A 258 6.80 26.45 24.89
C PRO A 258 5.92 25.20 24.98
N THR A 259 4.65 25.31 24.55
CA THR A 259 3.61 24.26 24.59
C THR A 259 3.78 23.17 23.55
N HIS A 260 4.32 23.50 22.36
CA HIS A 260 4.52 22.54 21.26
C HIS A 260 5.90 21.86 21.35
N ALA A 261 6.05 20.70 20.72
CA ALA A 261 7.33 19.98 20.69
C ALA A 261 8.30 20.57 19.65
N GLY A 262 9.39 19.85 19.38
CA GLY A 262 10.55 20.39 18.66
C GLY A 262 11.55 21.09 19.59
N ILE A 263 12.67 21.53 19.02
CA ILE A 263 13.79 22.20 19.70
C ILE A 263 14.30 23.32 18.80
N VAL A 264 14.55 24.51 19.35
CA VAL A 264 15.20 25.60 18.61
C VAL A 264 16.62 25.78 19.13
N ASP A 265 17.58 25.18 18.43
CA ASP A 265 19.01 25.30 18.73
C ASP A 265 19.81 25.79 17.51
N GLN A 266 21.04 26.27 17.74
CA GLN A 266 21.93 26.76 16.70
C GLN A 266 22.23 25.76 15.57
N PHE A 267 21.96 24.45 15.73
CA PHE A 267 22.20 23.44 14.70
C PHE A 267 20.98 23.26 13.80
N ASN A 268 19.77 23.24 14.36
CA ASN A 268 18.52 23.31 13.57
C ASN A 268 18.47 24.63 12.78
N VAL A 269 18.80 25.76 13.42
CA VAL A 269 18.84 27.07 12.76
C VAL A 269 19.91 27.13 11.67
N ARG A 270 21.10 26.53 11.87
CA ARG A 270 22.11 26.40 10.81
C ARG A 270 21.68 25.47 9.67
N ALA A 271 20.90 24.43 9.95
CA ALA A 271 20.40 23.53 8.92
C ALA A 271 19.38 24.23 8.01
N GLN A 272 18.44 24.99 8.57
CA GLN A 272 17.53 25.82 7.77
C GLN A 272 18.28 26.95 7.05
N PHE A 273 19.22 27.64 7.71
CA PHE A 273 20.00 28.73 7.09
C PHE A 273 20.81 28.29 5.84
N LEU A 274 21.16 27.00 5.75
CA LEU A 274 21.89 26.42 4.61
C LEU A 274 20.96 25.75 3.58
N TYR A 275 19.64 25.78 3.79
CA TYR A 275 18.64 25.31 2.83
C TYR A 275 18.47 26.36 1.72
N GLU A 276 18.26 25.94 0.47
CA GLU A 276 17.97 26.78 -0.71
C GLU A 276 18.89 27.97 -1.06
N ILE A 277 19.88 28.33 -0.24
CA ILE A 277 20.85 29.39 -0.56
C ILE A 277 21.81 28.96 -1.68
N GLN A 278 22.15 29.89 -2.58
CA GLN A 278 23.02 29.63 -3.73
C GLN A 278 24.48 30.07 -3.54
N GLY A 279 24.83 30.57 -2.35
CA GLY A 279 26.17 31.05 -2.00
C GLY A 279 26.11 32.01 -0.80
N THR A 280 27.17 32.77 -0.57
CA THR A 280 27.17 33.84 0.45
C THR A 280 26.40 35.09 0.02
N GLN A 281 25.92 35.17 -1.21
CA GLN A 281 25.16 36.30 -1.75
C GLN A 281 23.71 35.86 -1.96
N TYR A 282 22.86 36.07 -0.94
CA TYR A 282 21.46 35.69 -0.96
C TYR A 282 20.60 36.78 -1.61
N ILE A 283 20.19 36.49 -2.83
CA ILE A 283 19.43 37.34 -3.74
C ILE A 283 17.93 37.25 -3.40
N ASN A 284 17.30 38.38 -3.11
CA ASN A 284 15.86 38.50 -2.91
C ASN A 284 15.35 39.78 -3.60
N SER A 285 14.06 39.90 -3.94
CA SER A 285 13.52 41.11 -4.58
C SER A 285 13.57 42.38 -3.70
N ASP A 286 13.71 42.22 -2.39
CA ASP A 286 13.77 43.31 -1.40
C ASP A 286 15.19 43.65 -0.91
N VAL A 287 16.15 42.71 -0.98
CA VAL A 287 17.56 42.93 -0.61
C VAL A 287 18.50 41.89 -1.25
N LEU A 288 19.74 42.26 -1.56
CA LEU A 288 20.83 41.31 -1.79
C LEU A 288 21.68 41.22 -0.51
N ALA A 289 21.48 40.17 0.27
CA ALA A 289 22.20 39.98 1.53
C ALA A 289 23.52 39.24 1.31
N ASP A 290 24.64 39.84 1.72
CA ASP A 290 25.81 39.04 2.08
C ASP A 290 25.51 38.34 3.41
N ILE A 291 25.56 37.01 3.36
CA ILE A 291 25.28 36.10 4.47
C ILE A 291 26.56 35.37 4.95
N GLY A 292 27.75 35.73 4.45
CA GLY A 292 29.02 35.10 4.78
C GLY A 292 29.48 35.30 6.23
N ASP A 293 29.21 36.46 6.82
CA ASP A 293 29.56 36.81 8.21
C ASP A 293 28.42 36.56 9.22
N VAL A 294 27.37 35.82 8.82
CA VAL A 294 26.19 35.57 9.67
C VAL A 294 26.52 34.68 10.87
N LYS A 295 26.22 35.21 12.05
CA LYS A 295 26.37 34.54 13.35
C LYS A 295 25.03 33.97 13.77
N ILE A 296 25.04 32.68 14.13
CA ILE A 296 23.90 31.94 14.68
C ILE A 296 24.35 31.41 16.04
N GLU A 297 23.83 31.96 17.12
CA GLU A 297 24.35 31.79 18.48
C GLU A 297 23.20 31.48 19.46
N ASN A 298 23.33 30.44 20.29
CA ASN A 298 22.37 30.19 21.37
C ASN A 298 22.41 31.36 22.37
N THR A 299 21.25 31.87 22.79
CA THR A 299 21.17 33.00 23.75
C THR A 299 21.60 32.63 25.17
N GLY A 300 21.63 31.33 25.50
CA GLY A 300 21.72 30.80 26.86
C GLY A 300 20.35 30.41 27.44
N GLU A 301 19.26 30.92 26.86
CA GLU A 301 17.89 30.52 27.18
C GLU A 301 17.47 29.28 26.35
N LYS A 302 16.52 28.48 26.86
CA LYS A 302 16.00 27.30 26.16
C LYS A 302 15.19 27.72 24.93
N ASP A 303 15.36 27.00 23.82
CA ASP A 303 14.65 27.21 22.54
C ASP A 303 14.80 28.63 21.96
N ARG A 304 15.92 29.34 22.25
CA ARG A 304 16.14 30.73 21.81
C ARG A 304 17.53 30.96 21.21
N VAL A 305 17.56 31.28 19.91
CA VAL A 305 18.78 31.44 19.11
C VAL A 305 18.81 32.85 18.50
N ARG A 306 19.91 33.58 18.70
CA ARG A 306 20.15 34.90 18.11
C ARG A 306 20.83 34.76 16.74
N ILE A 307 20.38 35.57 15.79
CA ILE A 307 20.96 35.69 14.45
C ILE A 307 21.32 37.15 14.17
N SER A 308 22.53 37.38 13.65
CA SER A 308 23.07 38.70 13.32
C SER A 308 24.19 38.59 12.28
N GLY A 309 24.74 39.71 11.80
CA GLY A 309 25.90 39.72 10.90
C GLY A 309 25.59 39.68 9.40
N ALA A 310 24.30 39.70 9.03
CA ALA A 310 23.89 39.94 7.64
C ALA A 310 24.24 41.36 7.21
N VAL A 311 24.78 41.52 5.99
CA VAL A 311 25.06 42.83 5.40
C VAL A 311 24.26 42.96 4.12
N GLY A 312 23.42 43.99 4.02
CA GLY A 312 22.59 44.20 2.85
C GLY A 312 23.25 45.09 1.81
N SER A 313 23.02 44.74 0.55
CA SER A 313 23.27 45.54 -0.64
C SER A 313 22.01 45.56 -1.52
N PRO A 314 21.93 46.41 -2.56
CA PRO A 314 20.74 46.49 -3.38
C PRO A 314 20.37 45.15 -4.08
N PRO A 315 19.09 44.71 -4.05
CA PRO A 315 18.58 43.48 -4.69
C PRO A 315 18.66 43.52 -6.22
N PRO A 316 18.31 42.50 -7.04
CA PRO A 316 18.28 42.51 -8.53
C PRO A 316 17.46 43.64 -9.18
N PRO A 317 17.77 44.11 -10.43
CA PRO A 317 16.96 45.12 -11.12
C PRO A 317 15.72 44.51 -11.79
N ASN A 318 15.83 43.21 -12.02
CA ASN A 318 14.81 42.28 -12.42
C ASN A 318 14.41 41.41 -11.22
N THR A 319 13.28 40.74 -11.29
CA THR A 319 12.84 39.78 -10.27
C THR A 319 12.60 38.43 -10.90
N LYS A 320 12.58 37.37 -10.09
CA LYS A 320 12.19 36.04 -10.54
C LYS A 320 10.79 36.13 -11.15
N ALA A 321 10.69 35.92 -12.45
CA ALA A 321 9.45 35.52 -13.08
C ALA A 321 9.41 34.01 -13.16
N ILE A 322 8.22 33.47 -13.28
CA ILE A 322 7.96 32.10 -13.66
C ILE A 322 6.95 32.19 -14.78
N VAL A 323 7.42 31.95 -15.99
CA VAL A 323 6.54 31.81 -17.14
C VAL A 323 6.34 30.32 -17.36
N VAL A 324 5.09 29.92 -17.45
CA VAL A 324 4.70 28.51 -17.56
C VAL A 324 4.09 28.31 -18.93
N SER A 325 4.53 27.26 -19.62
CA SER A 325 3.97 26.81 -20.88
C SER A 325 3.68 25.32 -20.76
N ILE A 326 2.76 24.83 -21.58
CA ILE A 326 2.63 23.39 -21.82
C ILE A 326 3.97 22.91 -22.37
N GLY A 327 4.73 22.18 -21.55
CA GLY A 327 6.02 21.60 -21.94
C GLY A 327 5.84 20.59 -23.07
N GLY A 328 4.66 19.99 -23.10
CA GLY A 328 4.26 18.88 -23.94
C GLY A 328 3.88 17.74 -23.02
N TYR A 329 4.32 16.53 -23.38
CA TYR A 329 4.06 15.32 -22.63
C TYR A 329 5.38 14.65 -22.26
N GLN A 330 5.48 14.11 -21.06
CA GLN A 330 6.62 13.33 -20.59
C GLN A 330 6.22 11.91 -20.19
N ALA A 331 7.14 10.96 -20.37
CA ALA A 331 7.03 9.60 -19.89
C ALA A 331 8.41 9.10 -19.46
N GLU A 332 8.47 8.19 -18.49
CA GLU A 332 9.75 7.70 -17.98
C GLU A 332 9.76 6.19 -17.74
N ALA A 333 10.92 5.57 -17.96
CA ALA A 333 11.23 4.22 -17.54
C ALA A 333 12.46 4.25 -16.63
N THR A 334 12.51 3.40 -15.61
CA THR A 334 13.72 3.26 -14.78
C THR A 334 14.38 1.95 -15.11
N PHE A 335 15.47 1.99 -15.88
CA PHE A 335 16.40 0.88 -15.97
C PHE A 335 17.23 0.77 -14.70
N TYR A 336 17.95 -0.34 -14.57
CA TYR A 336 18.88 -0.57 -13.49
C TYR A 336 20.16 -1.22 -14.03
N MET A 337 21.31 -0.70 -13.60
CA MET A 337 22.64 -1.21 -13.94
C MET A 337 23.34 -1.74 -12.69
N ASN A 338 24.26 -2.69 -12.89
CA ASN A 338 25.02 -3.34 -11.83
C ASN A 338 26.41 -3.73 -12.40
N GLY A 339 27.34 -4.18 -11.54
CA GLY A 339 28.71 -4.62 -11.88
C GLY A 339 29.70 -3.55 -12.31
N LEU A 340 30.95 -3.94 -12.56
CA LEU A 340 32.01 -3.04 -13.05
C LEU A 340 31.59 -2.10 -14.17
N ASP A 341 32.42 -1.07 -14.39
CA ASP A 341 32.32 -0.27 -15.61
C ASP A 341 30.92 0.33 -15.79
N ILE A 342 30.23 0.70 -14.69
CA ILE A 342 28.92 1.36 -14.73
C ILE A 342 28.97 2.55 -15.69
N ASP A 343 30.04 3.33 -15.67
CA ASP A 343 30.21 4.46 -16.58
C ASP A 343 30.29 4.03 -18.05
N ALA A 344 30.82 2.84 -18.36
CA ALA A 344 30.88 2.29 -19.72
C ALA A 344 29.54 1.63 -20.13
N LYS A 345 28.87 0.93 -19.21
CA LYS A 345 27.51 0.40 -19.39
C LYS A 345 26.48 1.51 -19.57
N GLU A 346 26.66 2.62 -18.85
CA GLU A 346 25.87 3.84 -19.00
C GLU A 346 26.10 4.44 -20.39
N ARG A 347 27.37 4.62 -20.82
CA ARG A 347 27.69 5.06 -22.19
C ARG A 347 27.12 4.12 -23.27
N PHE A 348 27.16 2.80 -23.07
CA PHE A 348 26.65 1.82 -24.04
C PHE A 348 25.11 1.80 -24.11
N MET A 349 24.41 1.82 -22.96
CA MET A 349 22.96 1.95 -22.95
C MET A 349 22.54 3.30 -23.56
N ARG A 350 23.23 4.38 -23.20
CA ARG A 350 23.04 5.73 -23.75
C ARG A 350 23.12 5.70 -25.28
N GLN A 351 24.21 5.17 -25.85
CA GLN A 351 24.36 4.98 -27.31
C GLN A 351 23.23 4.15 -27.94
N GLN A 352 22.73 3.11 -27.26
CA GLN A 352 21.63 2.29 -27.78
C GLN A 352 20.27 2.98 -27.71
N ILE A 353 20.00 3.74 -26.66
CA ILE A 353 18.78 4.52 -26.50
C ILE A 353 18.80 5.69 -27.50
N GLU A 354 19.93 6.41 -27.62
CA GLU A 354 20.17 7.44 -28.63
C GLU A 354 20.01 6.88 -30.06
N HIS A 355 20.55 5.70 -30.37
CA HIS A 355 20.35 5.06 -31.67
C HIS A 355 18.90 4.63 -31.90
N ALA A 356 18.25 3.98 -30.92
CA ALA A 356 16.86 3.56 -31.02
C ALA A 356 15.90 4.76 -31.20
N PHE A 357 16.25 5.93 -30.68
CA PHE A 357 15.49 7.17 -30.78
C PHE A 357 16.09 8.22 -31.72
N ALA A 358 17.00 7.83 -32.62
CA ALA A 358 17.55 8.72 -33.64
C ALA A 358 16.45 9.33 -34.53
N ASP A 359 15.46 8.52 -34.91
CA ASP A 359 14.27 8.94 -35.68
C ASP A 359 13.08 9.31 -34.76
N SER A 360 13.33 9.97 -33.62
CA SER A 360 12.28 10.40 -32.68
C SER A 360 12.05 11.91 -32.70
N ASN A 361 10.79 12.30 -32.47
CA ASN A 361 10.39 13.70 -32.32
C ASN A 361 10.50 14.18 -30.86
N PHE A 362 11.35 13.55 -30.04
CA PHE A 362 11.49 13.90 -28.64
C PHE A 362 12.12 15.30 -28.49
N THR A 363 11.56 16.14 -27.62
CA THR A 363 12.16 17.42 -27.23
C THR A 363 13.29 17.25 -26.22
N GLU A 364 13.25 16.16 -25.45
CA GLU A 364 14.31 15.78 -24.52
C GLU A 364 14.37 14.26 -24.37
N LEU A 365 15.58 13.74 -24.19
CA LEU A 365 15.89 12.36 -23.87
C LEU A 365 16.92 12.36 -22.75
N SER A 366 16.47 12.54 -21.50
CA SER A 366 17.36 12.51 -20.36
C SER A 366 17.61 11.07 -19.92
N ILE A 367 18.88 10.74 -19.69
CA ILE A 367 19.34 9.43 -19.22
C ILE A 367 20.21 9.70 -18.00
N GLU A 368 19.68 9.41 -16.82
CA GLU A 368 20.20 9.83 -15.52
C GLU A 368 20.47 8.62 -14.64
N ARG A 369 21.75 8.31 -14.38
CA ARG A 369 22.10 7.42 -13.27
C ARG A 369 21.76 8.07 -11.94
N TYR A 370 21.23 7.28 -11.01
CA TYR A 370 20.93 7.64 -9.63
C TYR A 370 21.62 6.70 -8.64
N GLY A 371 21.92 7.25 -7.47
CA GLY A 371 22.64 6.53 -6.42
C GLY A 371 24.13 6.34 -6.73
N ALA A 372 24.75 5.53 -5.88
CA ALA A 372 26.18 5.28 -5.87
C ALA A 372 26.38 3.78 -5.64
N SER A 373 26.98 3.13 -6.62
CA SER A 373 27.41 1.75 -6.48
C SER A 373 28.54 1.69 -5.44
N ALA A 374 28.32 1.03 -4.31
CA ALA A 374 29.33 1.00 -3.24
C ALA A 374 30.60 0.25 -3.69
N VAL A 375 31.70 0.40 -2.96
CA VAL A 375 32.89 -0.44 -3.18
C VAL A 375 32.72 -1.71 -2.34
N ASN A 376 32.55 -2.88 -2.99
CA ASN A 376 32.32 -4.17 -2.32
C ASN A 376 31.11 -4.22 -1.34
N PRO A 377 29.87 -3.89 -1.76
CA PRO A 377 28.68 -3.95 -0.93
C PRO A 377 28.32 -5.36 -0.50
N SER A 378 27.40 -5.47 0.45
CA SER A 378 26.90 -6.74 0.97
C SER A 378 25.75 -7.36 0.15
N ASN A 379 24.94 -6.59 -0.58
CA ASN A 379 23.77 -7.11 -1.35
C ASN A 379 23.66 -6.51 -2.78
N GLN A 380 22.74 -7.02 -3.60
CA GLN A 380 22.54 -6.57 -4.99
C GLN A 380 22.03 -5.13 -5.04
N ALA A 381 21.13 -4.74 -4.13
CA ALA A 381 20.52 -3.42 -4.11
C ALA A 381 21.53 -2.30 -3.79
N LEU A 382 22.48 -2.55 -2.88
CA LEU A 382 23.60 -1.66 -2.54
C LEU A 382 24.65 -1.54 -3.67
N GLY A 383 24.51 -2.36 -4.71
CA GLY A 383 25.31 -2.27 -5.92
C GLY A 383 24.55 -1.79 -7.15
N THR A 384 23.28 -2.14 -7.29
CA THR A 384 22.44 -1.63 -8.36
C THR A 384 22.37 -0.12 -8.28
N VAL A 385 22.62 0.55 -9.40
CA VAL A 385 22.24 1.94 -9.62
C VAL A 385 21.02 1.96 -10.53
N SER A 386 20.02 2.78 -10.22
CA SER A 386 18.96 3.08 -11.19
C SER A 386 19.52 3.98 -12.30
N VAL A 387 19.01 3.80 -13.51
CA VAL A 387 19.23 4.70 -14.65
C VAL A 387 17.86 5.06 -15.20
N ARG A 388 17.39 6.24 -14.81
CA ARG A 388 16.13 6.83 -15.26
C ARG A 388 16.29 7.27 -16.71
N VAL A 389 15.31 6.94 -17.54
CA VAL A 389 15.21 7.35 -18.94
C VAL A 389 13.90 8.10 -19.09
N LEU A 390 14.00 9.42 -19.10
CA LEU A 390 12.90 10.36 -19.28
C LEU A 390 12.87 10.80 -20.74
N VAL A 391 11.69 10.74 -21.36
CA VAL A 391 11.43 11.38 -22.65
C VAL A 391 10.41 12.50 -22.49
N LYS A 392 10.60 13.56 -23.28
CA LYS A 392 9.62 14.62 -23.48
C LYS A 392 9.31 14.71 -24.97
N GLY A 393 8.05 14.99 -25.33
CA GLY A 393 7.61 15.22 -26.70
C GLY A 393 6.62 16.38 -26.74
N LYS A 394 6.48 17.04 -27.90
CA LYS A 394 5.60 18.21 -28.05
C LYS A 394 4.13 17.82 -27.90
N SER A 395 3.76 16.68 -28.46
CA SER A 395 2.43 16.08 -28.37
C SER A 395 2.47 14.74 -27.64
N GLU A 396 1.31 14.30 -27.15
CA GLU A 396 1.15 12.94 -26.61
C GLU A 396 1.52 11.88 -27.65
N HIS A 397 1.27 12.16 -28.93
CA HIS A 397 1.59 11.29 -30.06
C HIS A 397 3.10 11.08 -30.28
N ASP A 398 3.96 12.03 -29.86
CA ASP A 398 5.42 11.89 -30.04
C ASP A 398 6.01 10.85 -29.08
N ILE A 399 5.54 10.81 -27.83
CA ILE A 399 5.99 9.88 -26.78
C ILE A 399 4.99 8.75 -26.48
N ARG A 400 3.99 8.57 -27.36
CA ARG A 400 2.90 7.59 -27.22
C ARG A 400 3.38 6.18 -26.92
N GLU A 401 2.51 5.42 -26.26
CA GLU A 401 2.88 4.12 -25.69
C GLU A 401 3.36 3.11 -26.75
N ASP A 402 2.73 3.03 -27.93
CA ASP A 402 3.14 2.13 -29.02
C ASP A 402 4.52 2.45 -29.63
N TYR A 403 5.05 3.65 -29.37
CA TYR A 403 6.36 4.09 -29.85
C TYR A 403 7.41 4.06 -28.73
N PHE A 404 7.22 4.82 -27.65
CA PHE A 404 8.18 4.92 -26.55
C PHE A 404 8.30 3.60 -25.78
N ARG A 405 7.17 3.03 -25.33
CA ARG A 405 7.17 1.74 -24.61
C ARG A 405 7.80 0.66 -25.48
N LYS A 406 7.40 0.56 -26.74
CA LYS A 406 7.90 -0.45 -27.70
C LYS A 406 9.42 -0.38 -27.90
N LYS A 407 10.00 0.81 -28.10
CA LYS A 407 11.45 0.98 -28.31
C LYS A 407 12.27 0.71 -27.05
N ILE A 408 11.85 1.21 -25.88
CA ILE A 408 12.45 0.85 -24.57
C ILE A 408 12.37 -0.67 -24.33
N TYR A 409 11.22 -1.28 -24.62
CA TYR A 409 10.97 -2.70 -24.41
C TYR A 409 11.74 -3.61 -25.38
N ALA A 410 12.31 -3.08 -26.47
CA ALA A 410 13.28 -3.80 -27.29
C ALA A 410 14.64 -3.93 -26.59
N LEU A 411 15.06 -2.91 -25.83
CA LEU A 411 16.35 -2.87 -25.11
C LEU A 411 16.36 -3.70 -23.81
N ARG A 412 15.18 -4.11 -23.30
CA ARG A 412 14.98 -4.92 -22.07
C ARG A 412 15.71 -6.28 -22.01
N ILE A 413 16.31 -6.72 -23.11
CA ILE A 413 17.08 -7.98 -23.15
C ILE A 413 18.47 -7.75 -22.52
N GLN A 414 19.00 -6.54 -22.63
CA GLN A 414 20.37 -6.20 -22.24
C GLN A 414 20.44 -5.80 -20.76
N PHE A 415 19.46 -5.02 -20.31
CA PHE A 415 19.25 -4.53 -18.94
C PHE A 415 17.80 -4.78 -18.48
N TYR A 416 17.51 -4.69 -17.18
CA TYR A 416 16.15 -4.80 -16.64
C TYR A 416 15.62 -3.42 -16.20
N ALA A 417 14.29 -3.26 -16.12
CA ALA A 417 13.64 -1.96 -15.88
C ALA A 417 12.24 -2.07 -15.27
N ASP A 418 11.80 -0.98 -14.62
CA ASP A 418 10.41 -0.70 -14.28
C ASP A 418 9.75 0.14 -15.39
N PHE A 419 8.48 -0.16 -15.68
CA PHE A 419 7.70 0.38 -16.79
C PHE A 419 6.39 1.07 -16.34
N ARG A 420 6.10 1.14 -15.04
CA ARG A 420 4.81 1.65 -14.50
C ARG A 420 4.57 3.14 -14.74
N THR A 421 5.62 3.87 -15.08
CA THR A 421 5.67 5.33 -15.28
C THR A 421 5.72 5.75 -16.75
N MET A 422 5.52 4.80 -17.69
CA MET A 422 5.71 5.01 -19.13
C MET A 422 4.50 5.59 -19.88
N SER A 423 3.36 5.79 -19.20
CA SER A 423 2.22 6.50 -19.80
C SER A 423 2.55 7.99 -19.97
N PRO A 424 2.27 8.60 -21.14
CA PRO A 424 2.38 10.04 -21.31
C PRO A 424 1.60 10.81 -20.24
N LYS A 425 2.23 11.83 -19.67
CA LYS A 425 1.58 12.82 -18.81
C LYS A 425 1.91 14.21 -19.33
N MET A 426 0.90 15.07 -19.44
CA MET A 426 1.16 16.50 -19.68
C MET A 426 2.02 17.02 -18.54
N PHE A 427 3.06 17.78 -18.88
CA PHE A 427 3.89 18.48 -17.93
C PHE A 427 4.03 19.93 -18.36
N MET A 428 4.15 20.81 -17.37
CA MET A 428 4.46 22.21 -17.63
C MET A 428 5.97 22.37 -17.73
N GLU A 429 6.44 23.05 -18.78
CA GLU A 429 7.77 23.62 -18.77
C GLU A 429 7.72 25.00 -18.11
N LEU A 430 8.75 25.26 -17.33
CA LEU A 430 8.89 26.46 -16.54
C LEU A 430 10.11 27.21 -17.04
N PHE A 431 9.90 28.44 -17.49
CA PHE A 431 10.97 29.38 -17.77
C PHE A 431 11.17 30.22 -16.49
N PRO A 432 12.21 29.93 -15.68
CA PRO A 432 12.55 30.78 -14.55
C PRO A 432 13.11 32.06 -15.15
N GLY A 433 12.29 33.09 -15.17
CA GLY A 433 12.60 34.36 -15.79
C GLY A 433 13.26 35.34 -14.84
N LEU A 434 13.86 36.36 -15.43
CA LEU A 434 14.19 37.64 -14.85
C LEU A 434 13.45 38.70 -15.64
N ILE A 435 12.36 39.19 -15.05
CA ILE A 435 11.52 40.27 -15.58
C ILE A 435 11.92 41.59 -14.92
N SER A 436 11.96 42.69 -15.66
CA SER A 436 12.18 44.02 -15.07
C SER A 436 10.99 44.39 -14.17
N TYR A 437 11.14 44.29 -12.84
CA TYR A 437 10.08 44.59 -11.88
C TYR A 437 9.69 46.07 -11.95
N GLU A 438 10.61 46.97 -12.32
CA GLU A 438 10.31 48.38 -12.64
C GLU A 438 9.16 48.57 -13.65
N LYS A 439 8.89 47.58 -14.50
CA LYS A 439 7.88 47.61 -15.56
C LYS A 439 6.62 46.80 -15.24
N LEU A 440 6.54 46.20 -14.05
CA LEU A 440 5.38 45.43 -13.63
C LEU A 440 4.33 46.33 -12.97
N PRO A 441 3.03 46.05 -13.17
CA PRO A 441 1.93 46.79 -12.53
C PRO A 441 1.74 46.34 -11.07
N HIS A 442 2.78 46.46 -10.24
CA HIS A 442 2.73 46.11 -8.82
C HIS A 442 1.75 47.03 -8.11
N ARG A 443 0.61 46.48 -7.68
CA ARG A 443 -0.50 47.22 -7.08
C ARG A 443 -0.94 46.65 -5.75
N VAL A 444 -1.48 47.53 -4.91
CA VAL A 444 -2.32 47.19 -3.77
C VAL A 444 -3.76 47.57 -4.10
N VAL A 445 -4.70 46.69 -3.80
CA VAL A 445 -6.13 46.97 -3.84
C VAL A 445 -6.71 46.80 -2.44
N MET A 446 -7.44 47.80 -1.95
CA MET A 446 -8.15 47.75 -0.67
C MET A 446 -9.44 48.55 -0.78
N ASP A 447 -10.57 47.93 -0.45
CA ASP A 447 -11.90 48.42 -0.80
C ASP A 447 -11.96 48.74 -2.32
N ASP A 448 -12.48 49.90 -2.72
CA ASP A 448 -12.47 50.36 -4.13
C ASP A 448 -11.16 51.08 -4.55
N ASN A 449 -10.14 51.14 -3.68
CA ASN A 449 -8.93 51.94 -3.91
C ASN A 449 -7.78 51.09 -4.48
N VAL A 450 -7.00 51.68 -5.40
CA VAL A 450 -5.85 51.04 -6.08
C VAL A 450 -4.59 51.93 -5.98
N ILE A 451 -3.42 51.34 -5.66
CA ILE A 451 -2.15 52.07 -5.39
C ILE A 451 -0.96 51.35 -6.08
N ASP A 452 -0.11 52.05 -6.84
CA ASP A 452 1.05 51.49 -7.60
C ASP A 452 2.44 51.59 -6.86
N ILE A 453 3.40 50.67 -7.12
CA ILE A 453 4.69 50.44 -6.38
C ILE A 453 5.96 50.31 -7.34
N LYS A 454 7.25 50.44 -6.89
CA LYS A 454 8.53 50.56 -7.73
C LYS A 454 9.83 49.77 -7.22
N HIS A 455 11.06 49.83 -7.86
CA HIS A 455 12.19 48.78 -7.81
C HIS A 455 13.79 49.11 -7.90
N HIS A 456 14.76 48.15 -8.22
CA HIS A 456 16.23 47.93 -7.74
C HIS A 456 17.50 47.42 -8.67
N GLY A 457 18.42 46.40 -8.34
CA GLY A 457 19.90 46.12 -8.83
C GLY A 457 20.88 44.77 -9.07
N ILE A 458 21.14 43.57 -8.38
CA ILE A 458 22.13 42.36 -8.75
C ILE A 458 21.88 40.73 -8.48
N THR A 459 22.68 39.66 -8.96
CA THR A 459 22.44 38.07 -8.99
C THR A 459 23.61 36.91 -9.18
N ALA A 460 23.53 35.53 -8.82
CA ALA A 460 24.46 34.27 -9.11
C ALA A 460 24.19 32.69 -8.59
N PRO A 461 24.75 31.49 -9.15
CA PRO A 461 24.62 29.94 -8.84
C PRO A 461 25.93 28.93 -8.77
N PRO A 462 26.16 27.50 -8.96
CA PRO A 462 25.51 26.09 -9.20
C PRO A 462 25.89 24.56 -8.53
N PRO A 463 26.69 23.46 -8.99
CA PRO A 463 26.40 21.90 -9.02
C PRO A 463 27.33 20.61 -8.47
N GLY A 464 27.25 19.26 -8.92
CA GLY A 464 27.61 17.85 -8.24
C GLY A 464 28.49 16.53 -8.78
N LYS A 465 28.27 15.16 -8.42
CA LYS A 465 29.27 13.92 -8.22
C LYS A 465 28.89 12.29 -8.34
N ARG A 466 29.78 11.17 -8.50
CA ARG A 466 29.56 9.57 -8.62
C ARG A 466 30.72 8.37 -8.45
N PRO A 467 30.51 6.95 -8.32
CA PRO A 467 31.49 5.69 -8.12
C PRO A 467 31.25 4.10 -8.58
N THR A 468 32.15 2.99 -8.40
CA THR A 468 32.08 1.43 -8.82
C THR A 468 32.95 0.17 -8.14
N TYR A 469 32.97 -1.21 -8.57
CA TYR A 469 33.42 -2.59 -7.89
C TYR A 469 33.49 -4.13 -8.59
N GLU A 470 33.74 -5.41 -8.00
CA GLU A 470 33.92 -6.89 -8.63
C GLU A 470 34.01 -8.46 -8.00
N THR A 471 34.05 -9.62 -8.75
CA THR A 471 33.89 -11.15 -8.44
C THR A 471 34.91 -12.13 -7.66
N ALA A 472 35.05 -13.48 -7.96
CA ALA A 472 35.86 -14.64 -7.36
C ALA A 472 36.28 -15.83 -8.34
N ASN A 473 37.24 -16.78 -8.07
CA ASN A 473 37.37 -18.26 -8.45
C ASN A 473 38.73 -18.94 -8.06
N PRO A 474 38.82 -20.26 -7.67
CA PRO A 474 40.33 -20.32 -6.15
C PRO A 474 41.60 -21.14 -6.40
N ALA A 475 41.99 -21.62 -7.61
CA ALA A 475 43.08 -22.63 -7.66
C ALA A 475 44.28 -22.11 -6.91
N ASP A 476 44.78 -22.98 -6.02
CA ASP A 476 45.04 -22.59 -4.63
C ASP A 476 45.72 -21.22 -4.62
N LEU A 477 45.04 -20.20 -4.08
CA LEU A 477 45.43 -18.79 -4.29
C LEU A 477 46.91 -18.53 -3.99
N ARG A 478 47.51 -19.36 -3.13
CA ARG A 478 48.92 -19.38 -2.72
C ARG A 478 49.89 -19.93 -3.79
N THR A 479 49.45 -20.85 -4.66
CA THR A 479 50.29 -21.45 -5.73
C THR A 479 50.46 -20.54 -6.95
N PHE A 480 49.65 -19.49 -7.06
CA PHE A 480 49.73 -18.52 -8.16
C PHE A 480 50.64 -17.31 -7.84
N GLY A 481 51.35 -17.35 -6.71
CA GLY A 481 52.26 -16.30 -6.26
C GLY A 481 51.62 -15.32 -5.29
N PHE A 482 52.14 -14.08 -5.27
CA PHE A 482 51.54 -12.99 -4.49
C PHE A 482 50.19 -12.59 -5.08
N THR A 483 49.26 -12.15 -4.22
CA THR A 483 47.91 -11.73 -4.64
C THR A 483 47.65 -10.27 -4.28
N ASN A 484 47.09 -9.51 -5.21
CA ASN A 484 46.61 -8.15 -5.00
C ASN A 484 45.11 -8.14 -4.71
N ARG A 485 44.65 -7.26 -3.79
CA ARG A 485 43.23 -7.14 -3.44
C ARG A 485 42.52 -6.21 -4.42
N VAL A 486 42.01 -6.77 -5.50
CA VAL A 486 41.49 -6.02 -6.64
C VAL A 486 40.09 -6.47 -7.05
N PRO A 487 39.48 -5.73 -7.99
CA PRO A 487 38.33 -6.20 -8.73
C PRO A 487 38.61 -7.47 -9.57
N LEU A 488 37.96 -8.62 -9.31
CA LEU A 488 38.12 -9.84 -10.11
C LEU A 488 37.80 -9.74 -11.60
N GLY A 489 36.77 -9.03 -12.03
CA GLY A 489 36.42 -8.90 -13.45
C GLY A 489 37.32 -7.96 -14.24
N THR A 490 38.38 -7.44 -13.60
CA THR A 490 39.63 -7.12 -14.28
C THR A 490 40.18 -8.37 -15.00
N VAL A 491 40.13 -9.55 -14.38
CA VAL A 491 40.48 -10.86 -14.96
C VAL A 491 39.28 -11.61 -15.58
N ALA A 492 38.07 -11.62 -15.00
CA ALA A 492 36.92 -12.39 -15.54
C ALA A 492 35.74 -11.58 -16.15
N HIS A 493 35.22 -12.07 -17.27
CA HIS A 493 33.94 -11.66 -17.84
C HIS A 493 32.78 -12.45 -17.23
N ALA A 494 31.54 -11.97 -17.36
CA ALA A 494 30.35 -12.71 -16.95
C ALA A 494 29.08 -12.34 -17.73
N ARG A 495 28.06 -13.21 -17.72
CA ARG A 495 26.69 -12.91 -18.18
C ARG A 495 25.63 -13.70 -17.41
N SER A 496 24.46 -13.10 -17.18
CA SER A 496 23.33 -13.72 -16.49
C SER A 496 21.99 -13.53 -17.19
N GLY A 497 21.00 -14.31 -16.74
CA GLY A 497 19.60 -14.14 -17.08
C GLY A 497 18.69 -15.05 -16.25
N ASP A 498 17.39 -14.87 -16.42
CA ASP A 498 16.36 -15.68 -15.77
C ASP A 498 16.10 -17.03 -16.49
N LYS A 499 15.54 -17.98 -15.74
CA LYS A 499 14.75 -19.09 -16.27
C LYS A 499 13.61 -19.40 -15.30
N GLY A 500 12.55 -18.60 -15.37
CA GLY A 500 11.47 -18.59 -14.39
C GLY A 500 11.93 -17.92 -13.09
N ASN A 501 11.74 -18.60 -11.96
CA ASN A 501 12.23 -18.13 -10.65
C ASN A 501 13.77 -18.24 -10.48
N ASN A 502 14.43 -19.00 -11.36
CA ASN A 502 15.87 -19.24 -11.29
C ASN A 502 16.65 -18.10 -11.97
N CYS A 503 17.81 -17.75 -11.45
CA CYS A 503 18.82 -16.95 -12.16
C CYS A 503 20.00 -17.84 -12.56
N ASN A 504 20.61 -17.63 -13.72
CA ASN A 504 21.89 -18.24 -14.11
C ASN A 504 22.96 -17.18 -14.30
N VAL A 505 24.23 -17.55 -14.11
CA VAL A 505 25.41 -16.66 -14.19
C VAL A 505 26.63 -17.42 -14.72
N GLY A 506 27.04 -17.20 -15.96
CA GLY A 506 28.29 -17.72 -16.51
C GLY A 506 29.45 -16.72 -16.36
N PHE A 507 30.55 -17.10 -15.70
CA PHE A 507 31.82 -16.36 -15.68
C PHE A 507 32.84 -17.02 -16.61
N PHE A 508 33.76 -16.25 -17.23
CA PHE A 508 34.82 -16.80 -18.09
C PHE A 508 36.06 -15.89 -18.19
N VAL A 509 37.20 -16.48 -18.60
CA VAL A 509 38.53 -15.82 -18.65
C VAL A 509 39.22 -15.98 -20.01
N ARG A 510 40.37 -15.31 -20.17
CA ARG A 510 41.05 -15.12 -21.46
C ARG A 510 42.14 -16.16 -21.72
N SER A 511 42.49 -17.01 -20.75
CA SER A 511 43.51 -18.06 -20.89
C SER A 511 43.24 -19.28 -19.98
N ALA A 512 43.87 -20.42 -20.30
CA ALA A 512 43.79 -21.64 -19.49
C ALA A 512 44.44 -21.52 -18.09
N GLU A 513 45.46 -20.67 -17.93
CA GLU A 513 46.12 -20.39 -16.65
C GLU A 513 45.21 -19.54 -15.75
N GLU A 514 44.67 -18.45 -16.31
CA GLU A 514 43.60 -17.70 -15.66
C GLU A 514 42.39 -18.59 -15.37
N TYR A 515 42.14 -19.66 -16.15
CA TYR A 515 41.01 -20.57 -15.95
C TYR A 515 41.21 -21.58 -14.82
N GLU A 516 42.42 -22.11 -14.62
CA GLU A 516 42.65 -22.96 -13.44
C GLU A 516 42.51 -22.12 -12.16
N TRP A 517 43.09 -20.91 -12.11
CA TRP A 517 42.73 -19.97 -11.05
C TRP A 517 41.21 -19.71 -11.05
N LEU A 518 40.64 -19.33 -12.21
CA LEU A 518 39.21 -19.07 -12.41
C LEU A 518 38.33 -20.34 -12.42
N ARG A 519 38.70 -21.40 -11.70
CA ARG A 519 37.77 -22.47 -11.34
C ARG A 519 37.90 -22.96 -9.91
N SER A 520 38.84 -22.44 -9.12
CA SER A 520 39.06 -22.92 -7.73
C SER A 520 38.95 -22.08 -6.29
N TYR A 521 38.18 -20.03 -5.58
CA TYR A 521 37.42 -19.17 -4.62
C TYR A 521 35.88 -19.18 -4.86
N LEU A 522 35.29 -18.71 -6.00
CA LEU A 522 33.95 -19.03 -6.66
C LEU A 522 33.56 -20.56 -6.67
N THR A 523 33.99 -21.35 -5.70
CA THR A 523 33.10 -22.38 -5.13
C THR A 523 31.71 -21.81 -4.89
N VAL A 524 30.72 -22.70 -4.87
CA VAL A 524 29.38 -22.45 -4.31
C VAL A 524 29.48 -21.61 -3.03
N SER A 525 30.35 -22.00 -2.09
CA SER A 525 30.56 -21.30 -0.82
C SER A 525 31.03 -19.83 -0.92
N LYS A 526 31.87 -19.46 -1.90
CA LYS A 526 32.28 -18.05 -2.06
C LYS A 526 31.29 -17.28 -2.90
N ILE A 527 30.68 -17.88 -3.94
CA ILE A 527 29.66 -17.16 -4.70
C ILE A 527 28.45 -16.83 -3.81
N THR A 528 28.10 -17.74 -2.88
CA THR A 528 27.21 -17.49 -1.76
C THR A 528 27.69 -16.33 -0.89
N ARG A 529 28.95 -16.34 -0.42
CA ARG A 529 29.53 -15.21 0.34
C ARG A 529 29.63 -13.89 -0.45
N LEU A 530 29.64 -13.94 -1.78
CA LEU A 530 29.63 -12.75 -2.65
C LEU A 530 28.20 -12.33 -3.04
N LEU A 531 27.22 -13.23 -3.06
CA LEU A 531 25.79 -12.91 -3.05
C LEU A 531 25.39 -12.22 -1.72
N GLY A 532 26.10 -12.51 -0.63
CA GLY A 532 26.04 -11.77 0.64
C GLY A 532 24.64 -11.78 1.27
N GLU A 533 24.09 -10.63 1.68
CA GLU A 533 22.74 -10.58 2.31
C GLU A 533 21.62 -10.93 1.30
N ASP A 534 21.91 -10.91 0.01
CA ASP A 534 20.99 -11.39 -1.03
C ASP A 534 21.10 -12.91 -1.26
N TYR A 535 22.12 -13.57 -0.69
CA TYR A 535 22.06 -15.01 -0.51
C TYR A 535 21.08 -15.32 0.62
N ARG A 536 19.99 -16.01 0.26
CA ARG A 536 19.15 -16.72 1.22
C ARG A 536 19.51 -18.19 1.12
N ASP A 537 19.56 -18.89 2.25
CA ASP A 537 19.83 -20.33 2.27
C ASP A 537 18.84 -21.19 1.47
N SER A 538 17.66 -20.65 1.13
CA SER A 538 16.69 -21.27 0.21
C SER A 538 17.15 -21.26 -1.26
N VAL A 539 18.10 -20.39 -1.60
CA VAL A 539 18.67 -20.27 -2.95
C VAL A 539 19.69 -21.38 -3.14
N THR A 540 19.29 -22.43 -3.85
CA THR A 540 20.23 -23.50 -4.23
C THR A 540 21.18 -22.95 -5.30
N VAL A 541 22.43 -22.73 -4.92
CA VAL A 541 23.47 -22.26 -5.85
C VAL A 541 24.14 -23.44 -6.52
N GLU A 542 23.58 -23.85 -7.65
CA GLU A 542 24.24 -24.76 -8.58
C GLU A 542 25.51 -24.11 -9.15
N ARG A 543 26.51 -24.93 -9.47
CA ARG A 543 27.77 -24.53 -10.11
C ARG A 543 28.21 -25.62 -11.08
N CYS A 544 28.48 -25.26 -12.33
CA CYS A 544 29.07 -26.10 -13.36
C CYS A 544 30.29 -25.43 -13.99
N GLU A 545 31.06 -26.18 -14.77
CA GLU A 545 32.27 -25.73 -15.44
C GLU A 545 32.20 -26.10 -16.91
N PHE A 546 32.73 -25.23 -17.78
CA PHE A 546 32.87 -25.49 -19.21
C PHE A 546 34.35 -25.31 -19.62
N PRO A 547 35.21 -26.34 -19.38
CA PRO A 547 36.66 -26.19 -19.54
C PRO A 547 37.14 -25.84 -20.94
N GLN A 548 36.37 -26.19 -21.98
CA GLN A 548 36.71 -25.93 -23.38
C GLN A 548 36.44 -24.48 -23.82
N ILE A 549 35.78 -23.67 -22.99
CA ILE A 549 35.56 -22.22 -23.19
C ILE A 549 36.01 -21.41 -21.97
N TRP A 550 36.82 -22.01 -21.09
CA TRP A 550 37.38 -21.38 -19.89
C TRP A 550 36.34 -20.66 -19.01
N ALA A 551 35.18 -21.29 -18.85
CA ALA A 551 34.05 -20.72 -18.12
C ALA A 551 33.66 -21.54 -16.89
N VAL A 552 33.17 -20.86 -15.85
CA VAL A 552 32.53 -21.46 -14.69
C VAL A 552 31.21 -20.76 -14.46
N HIS A 553 30.15 -21.53 -14.46
CA HIS A 553 28.78 -21.05 -14.53
C HIS A 553 28.01 -21.50 -13.29
N PHE A 554 27.00 -20.72 -12.92
CA PHE A 554 26.21 -20.88 -11.73
C PHE A 554 24.74 -20.79 -12.07
N ARG A 555 23.90 -21.43 -11.27
CA ARG A 555 22.46 -21.28 -11.38
C ARG A 555 21.87 -21.25 -9.99
N PHE A 556 21.37 -20.08 -9.63
CA PHE A 556 20.76 -19.76 -8.36
C PHE A 556 19.28 -20.09 -8.48
N LEU A 557 18.89 -21.26 -7.99
CA LEU A 557 17.49 -21.67 -7.98
C LEU A 557 16.70 -20.74 -7.09
N ASP A 558 15.52 -20.37 -7.56
CA ASP A 558 14.51 -19.59 -6.84
C ASP A 558 14.97 -18.22 -6.29
N PHE A 559 16.09 -17.71 -6.82
CA PHE A 559 16.69 -16.41 -6.48
C PHE A 559 15.78 -15.23 -6.81
N LEU A 560 14.86 -15.37 -7.77
CA LEU A 560 14.06 -14.27 -8.31
C LEU A 560 12.68 -14.10 -7.63
N GLY A 561 12.44 -14.73 -6.48
CA GLY A 561 11.26 -14.45 -5.64
C GLY A 561 9.90 -14.60 -6.34
N GLY A 562 9.76 -15.63 -7.18
CA GLY A 562 8.61 -15.87 -8.07
C GLY A 562 8.91 -15.61 -9.55
N GLY A 563 10.05 -15.01 -9.89
CA GLY A 563 10.42 -14.63 -11.25
C GLY A 563 9.63 -13.44 -11.78
N ALA A 564 9.82 -13.12 -13.07
CA ALA A 564 9.38 -11.87 -13.72
C ALA A 564 7.96 -11.37 -13.39
N ALA A 565 7.00 -12.27 -13.22
CA ALA A 565 5.57 -11.94 -13.03
C ALA A 565 5.12 -11.89 -11.55
N SER A 566 6.01 -12.18 -10.59
CA SER A 566 5.66 -12.20 -9.16
C SER A 566 6.76 -11.70 -8.23
N SER A 567 7.93 -11.34 -8.78
CA SER A 567 9.06 -10.86 -8.00
C SER A 567 8.80 -9.49 -7.36
N SER A 568 9.08 -9.39 -6.07
CA SER A 568 9.31 -8.10 -5.40
C SER A 568 10.75 -7.60 -5.52
N ARG A 569 11.65 -8.35 -6.18
CA ARG A 569 13.02 -7.89 -6.46
C ARG A 569 13.01 -6.88 -7.61
N ILE A 570 13.83 -5.84 -7.44
CA ILE A 570 14.13 -4.86 -8.48
C ILE A 570 14.69 -5.56 -9.74
N ASP A 571 15.66 -6.49 -9.60
CA ASP A 571 16.11 -7.38 -10.69
C ASP A 571 15.23 -8.63 -10.84
N MET A 572 13.98 -8.44 -11.24
CA MET A 572 13.01 -9.53 -11.47
C MET A 572 13.40 -10.52 -12.59
N LEU A 573 14.44 -10.20 -13.38
CA LEU A 573 14.92 -10.99 -14.54
C LEU A 573 16.33 -11.56 -14.35
N GLY A 574 16.95 -11.37 -13.17
CA GLY A 574 18.30 -11.86 -12.90
C GLY A 574 19.40 -11.31 -13.84
N LYS A 575 19.14 -10.22 -14.58
CA LYS A 575 20.02 -9.73 -15.66
C LYS A 575 21.17 -8.87 -15.15
N GLY A 576 21.00 -8.28 -13.97
CA GLY A 576 22.06 -7.60 -13.24
C GLY A 576 22.86 -8.53 -12.33
N VAL A 577 22.56 -9.84 -12.23
CA VAL A 577 23.17 -10.71 -11.21
C VAL A 577 24.59 -11.17 -11.57
N ALA A 578 24.89 -11.43 -12.85
CA ALA A 578 26.28 -11.65 -13.28
C ALA A 578 27.13 -10.43 -12.97
N GLU A 579 26.56 -9.27 -13.21
CA GLU A 579 27.22 -8.01 -13.00
C GLU A 579 27.30 -7.70 -11.51
N TYR A 580 26.29 -8.01 -10.70
CA TYR A 580 26.34 -7.98 -9.22
C TYR A 580 27.42 -8.88 -8.62
N LEU A 581 27.70 -10.00 -9.27
CA LEU A 581 28.71 -10.88 -8.77
C LEU A 581 30.07 -10.45 -9.29
N ARG A 582 30.12 -9.83 -10.47
CA ARG A 582 31.09 -8.78 -10.84
C ARG A 582 30.97 -7.47 -10.03
N SER A 583 30.76 -7.54 -8.70
CA SER A 583 30.67 -6.36 -7.80
C SER A 583 31.32 -6.40 -6.38
N LYS A 584 32.05 -7.43 -5.97
CA LYS A 584 32.74 -7.51 -4.65
C LYS A 584 34.24 -7.10 -4.72
N TYR A 585 35.11 -7.50 -3.78
CA TYR A 585 36.57 -7.31 -3.89
C TYR A 585 37.32 -8.54 -3.38
N VAL A 586 38.40 -8.94 -4.04
CA VAL A 586 39.04 -10.25 -3.84
C VAL A 586 40.54 -10.27 -4.12
N ASP A 587 41.17 -11.35 -3.69
CA ASP A 587 42.59 -11.64 -3.82
C ASP A 587 42.85 -12.30 -5.19
N VAL A 588 43.50 -11.57 -6.10
CA VAL A 588 43.82 -11.99 -7.47
C VAL A 588 45.34 -12.11 -7.64
N PRO A 589 45.88 -13.18 -8.26
CA PRO A 589 47.31 -13.35 -8.41
C PRO A 589 47.99 -12.31 -9.30
N ALA A 590 49.19 -11.89 -8.90
CA ALA A 590 50.08 -11.02 -9.64
C ALA A 590 51.22 -11.83 -10.27
N LYS A 591 51.62 -11.50 -11.52
CA LYS A 591 52.71 -12.22 -12.19
C LYS A 591 54.09 -11.77 -11.66
N PRO A 592 55.13 -12.64 -11.62
CA PRO A 592 56.42 -12.34 -10.96
C PRO A 592 57.32 -11.28 -11.60
N ALA A 593 56.78 -10.29 -12.31
CA ALA A 593 57.53 -9.25 -13.03
C ALA A 593 57.33 -7.83 -12.46
N GLU A 594 56.53 -7.66 -11.40
CA GLU A 594 56.08 -6.35 -10.90
C GLU A 594 56.33 -6.17 -9.38
N VAL A 595 57.28 -6.93 -8.81
CA VAL A 595 57.58 -6.93 -7.35
C VAL A 595 58.67 -5.91 -6.97
N GLU A 596 59.53 -5.46 -7.90
CA GLU A 596 60.68 -4.59 -7.58
C GLU A 596 60.33 -3.11 -7.34
N GLU A 597 59.13 -2.63 -7.68
CA GLU A 597 58.71 -1.23 -7.43
C GLU A 597 57.85 -1.04 -6.16
N ALA A 598 57.48 -2.13 -5.46
CA ALA A 598 56.48 -2.07 -4.39
C ALA A 598 57.00 -1.58 -3.02
N GLU A 599 58.32 -1.62 -2.76
CA GLU A 599 58.90 -1.22 -1.47
C GLU A 599 59.25 0.28 -1.36
N SER A 600 59.02 1.10 -2.39
CA SER A 600 59.54 2.48 -2.47
C SER A 600 58.52 3.57 -2.87
N GLY A 601 57.42 3.71 -2.12
CA GLY A 601 56.69 4.99 -2.11
C GLY A 601 55.23 4.96 -1.67
N HIS A 602 54.85 5.81 -0.73
CA HIS A 602 53.44 6.18 -0.52
C HIS A 602 53.00 7.19 -1.58
N ASN A 603 52.05 6.82 -2.44
CA ASN A 603 50.89 7.64 -2.82
C ASN A 603 49.94 6.84 -3.74
N GLY A 604 48.64 7.10 -3.64
CA GLY A 604 47.62 6.36 -4.40
C GLY A 604 47.39 6.90 -5.81
N LEU A 605 47.51 6.02 -6.82
CA LEU A 605 46.96 6.18 -8.17
C LEU A 605 46.54 4.80 -8.72
N ILE A 606 45.58 4.79 -9.65
CA ILE A 606 45.19 3.58 -10.40
C ILE A 606 46.13 3.43 -11.60
N PRO A 607 46.82 2.29 -11.80
CA PRO A 607 47.67 2.09 -12.97
C PRO A 607 46.87 1.86 -14.28
N GLU A 608 46.85 2.85 -15.16
CA GLU A 608 46.38 2.67 -16.56
C GLU A 608 47.44 1.95 -17.42
N TRP A 609 47.40 0.61 -17.54
CA TRP A 609 47.66 -0.07 -18.83
C TRP A 609 47.49 -1.61 -18.78
N ARG A 610 46.63 -2.16 -19.66
CA ARG A 610 47.00 -3.18 -20.68
C ARG A 610 45.82 -3.56 -21.61
N LEU A 611 45.51 -2.66 -22.54
CA LEU A 611 45.09 -3.08 -23.89
C LEU A 611 46.30 -2.94 -24.82
N ARG A 612 47.04 -4.04 -25.06
CA ARG A 612 48.00 -4.19 -26.17
C ARG A 612 48.57 -5.61 -26.29
N SER A 613 47.84 -6.48 -26.99
CA SER A 613 48.41 -7.64 -27.69
C SER A 613 47.57 -8.06 -28.90
N SER A 614 47.09 -7.08 -29.67
CA SER A 614 46.71 -7.24 -31.09
C SER A 614 46.98 -5.92 -31.81
N PRO A 615 47.72 -5.89 -32.94
CA PRO A 615 48.25 -4.63 -33.50
C PRO A 615 47.32 -3.99 -34.54
N ALA A 616 46.55 -2.97 -34.14
CA ALA A 616 45.81 -2.11 -35.08
C ALA A 616 45.62 -0.66 -34.58
N LEU A 617 46.48 0.24 -35.10
CA LEU A 617 46.25 1.68 -35.30
C LEU A 617 46.05 2.61 -34.06
N ASN A 618 45.84 3.90 -34.35
CA ASN A 618 46.10 5.08 -33.50
C ASN A 618 44.85 5.97 -33.33
N SER A 619 45.00 7.06 -32.55
CA SER A 619 44.05 8.16 -32.26
C SER A 619 42.97 7.82 -31.21
N GLU A 620 42.66 8.61 -30.18
CA GLU A 620 43.09 9.98 -29.78
C GLU A 620 43.39 10.09 -28.26
N ARG A 621 43.86 11.26 -27.79
CA ARG A 621 44.15 11.58 -26.37
C ARG A 621 43.81 13.04 -26.04
N SER A 622 42.81 13.28 -25.18
CA SER A 622 42.67 14.50 -24.35
C SER A 622 41.48 14.39 -23.37
N SER A 623 41.50 15.13 -22.25
CA SER A 623 40.41 15.37 -21.26
C SER A 623 40.35 14.60 -19.90
N LEU A 624 41.44 14.58 -19.11
CA LEU A 624 41.39 14.26 -17.66
C LEU A 624 42.35 15.15 -16.85
N GLN A 625 41.84 16.11 -16.04
CA GLN A 625 42.70 16.86 -15.10
C GLN A 625 42.02 17.67 -13.95
N TRP A 626 40.73 17.47 -13.60
CA TRP A 626 39.98 18.51 -12.84
C TRP A 626 39.07 18.06 -11.67
N ALA A 627 39.37 16.97 -10.95
CA ALA A 627 38.47 16.48 -9.87
C ALA A 627 39.16 15.72 -8.70
N SER A 628 39.94 16.40 -7.83
CA SER A 628 40.62 15.75 -6.69
C SER A 628 40.67 16.53 -5.35
N GLN A 629 39.72 17.44 -5.08
CA GLN A 629 39.79 18.35 -3.91
C GLN A 629 38.64 18.29 -2.88
N GLN A 630 37.87 17.19 -2.79
CA GLN A 630 36.85 17.04 -1.73
C GLN A 630 36.90 15.73 -0.92
N GLU A 631 38.06 15.08 -0.85
CA GLU A 631 38.41 14.32 0.36
C GLU A 631 39.03 15.26 1.39
N GLN A 632 38.20 15.90 2.22
CA GLN A 632 38.55 16.45 3.53
C GLN A 632 37.33 17.13 4.18
N ARG A 633 36.86 16.60 5.33
CA ARG A 633 36.48 17.35 6.57
C ARG A 633 35.57 16.60 7.54
N GLN A 634 34.75 15.64 7.11
CA GLN A 634 33.78 14.96 7.99
C GLN A 634 34.15 13.51 8.35
N SER A 635 35.44 13.34 8.69
CA SER A 635 35.78 12.52 9.86
C SER A 635 35.39 13.31 11.11
N GLN A 636 35.13 12.63 12.25
CA GLN A 636 34.56 13.21 13.49
C GLN A 636 33.10 13.69 13.23
N GLN A 637 32.03 13.28 13.92
CA GLN A 637 31.74 12.78 15.28
C GLN A 637 30.35 12.05 15.23
N ASN A 638 29.83 11.27 16.18
CA ASN A 638 30.26 10.69 17.46
C ASN A 638 29.60 9.28 17.55
N GLN A 639 30.24 8.24 18.07
CA GLN A 639 30.31 7.89 19.51
C GLN A 639 28.96 7.99 20.27
N ARG A 640 28.59 6.92 20.99
CA ARG A 640 27.26 6.74 21.61
C ARG A 640 27.10 7.48 22.94
N LYS A 641 25.85 7.89 23.23
CA LYS A 641 25.37 8.33 24.56
C LYS A 641 25.75 7.31 25.68
N ARG A 642 25.88 7.80 26.92
CA ARG A 642 25.63 7.03 28.15
C ARG A 642 24.50 7.69 28.97
N SER A 643 23.91 6.89 29.86
CA SER A 643 22.77 7.11 30.77
C SER A 643 23.26 7.71 32.14
N PRO A 644 22.55 7.70 33.31
CA PRO A 644 21.29 7.01 33.69
C PRO A 644 20.31 7.62 34.75
N GLU A 645 19.19 6.88 34.99
CA GLU A 645 18.47 6.64 36.28
C GLU A 645 17.75 7.81 37.04
N GLN A 646 16.84 7.62 38.02
CA GLN A 646 16.26 6.50 38.84
C GLN A 646 14.82 6.92 39.36
N HIS A 647 13.93 6.26 40.14
CA HIS A 647 13.70 4.97 40.86
C HIS A 647 12.13 4.80 41.07
N LEU A 648 11.36 4.30 42.09
CA LEU A 648 11.42 3.59 43.41
C LEU A 648 9.99 3.09 43.89
N ASN A 649 9.85 1.88 44.49
CA ASN A 649 8.80 1.36 45.45
C ASN A 649 7.25 1.29 45.14
N SER A 650 6.39 0.43 45.75
CA SER A 650 6.54 -0.81 46.60
C SER A 650 5.20 -1.59 46.90
N CYS A 651 5.24 -2.93 47.10
CA CYS A 651 4.24 -3.85 47.77
C CYS A 651 2.89 -4.15 47.03
N THR A 652 1.93 -5.04 47.43
CA THR A 652 1.62 -5.85 48.67
C THR A 652 0.77 -7.15 48.36
N SER A 653 0.23 -7.88 49.36
CA SER A 653 -0.69 -9.09 49.28
C SER A 653 -1.57 -9.22 50.58
N PRO A 654 -2.47 -10.22 50.87
CA PRO A 654 -2.94 -11.46 50.17
C PRO A 654 -4.49 -11.88 50.31
N SER A 655 -4.95 -12.92 49.58
CA SER A 655 -5.92 -14.04 49.97
C SER A 655 -7.38 -13.80 50.51
N PRO A 656 -8.31 -14.81 50.67
CA PRO A 656 -8.67 -16.06 49.90
C PRO A 656 -10.21 -16.48 49.89
N THR A 657 -10.53 -17.74 49.48
CA THR A 657 -11.68 -18.67 49.88
C THR A 657 -13.18 -18.48 49.41
N VAL A 658 -14.12 -19.49 49.36
CA VAL A 658 -14.14 -20.96 48.97
C VAL A 658 -15.55 -21.68 49.05
N GLN A 659 -15.85 -22.71 48.18
CA GLN A 659 -16.75 -23.93 48.32
C GLN A 659 -18.32 -23.84 48.50
N PHE A 660 -19.21 -24.88 48.35
CA PHE A 660 -19.21 -26.29 47.80
C PHE A 660 -20.63 -26.92 47.51
N SER A 661 -20.68 -28.10 46.82
CA SER A 661 -21.59 -29.30 46.95
C SER A 661 -23.09 -29.27 46.49
N ASN A 662 -23.79 -30.36 46.06
CA ASN A 662 -23.44 -31.77 45.69
C ASN A 662 -24.51 -32.54 44.80
N GLN A 663 -24.08 -33.72 44.31
CA GLN A 663 -24.56 -34.80 43.39
C GLN A 663 -25.71 -35.78 43.86
N PRO A 664 -26.07 -36.97 43.22
CA PRO A 664 -25.88 -37.58 41.85
C PRO A 664 -27.02 -38.54 41.27
N ASP A 665 -26.67 -39.39 40.25
CA ASP A 665 -27.27 -40.67 39.73
C ASP A 665 -28.48 -40.57 38.73
N ASP A 666 -28.85 -41.47 37.77
CA ASP A 666 -28.38 -42.72 37.07
C ASP A 666 -29.37 -43.05 35.87
N ILE A 667 -29.29 -43.98 34.86
CA ILE A 667 -28.28 -44.80 34.13
C ILE A 667 -28.92 -45.60 32.92
N GLY A 668 -28.17 -45.96 31.84
CA GLY A 668 -28.54 -46.98 30.78
C GLY A 668 -28.88 -46.48 29.34
N GLY A 669 -28.97 -47.27 28.25
CA GLY A 669 -28.49 -48.66 27.96
C GLY A 669 -29.03 -49.39 26.67
N GLU A 670 -28.18 -49.64 25.65
CA GLU A 670 -28.19 -50.72 24.58
C GLU A 670 -29.32 -50.85 23.49
N VAL A 671 -29.21 -51.55 22.30
CA VAL A 671 -28.12 -51.84 21.29
C VAL A 671 -28.61 -52.60 19.99
N ASN A 672 -27.98 -52.39 18.79
CA ASN A 672 -27.88 -53.26 17.54
C ASN A 672 -29.11 -53.70 16.67
N ASP A 673 -29.07 -53.97 15.33
CA ASP A 673 -28.11 -53.73 14.19
C ASP A 673 -28.73 -54.00 12.76
N SER A 674 -28.14 -53.43 11.67
CA SER A 674 -28.20 -53.78 10.21
C SER A 674 -29.49 -53.59 9.35
N GLY A 675 -29.38 -53.35 8.02
CA GLY A 675 -30.56 -53.12 7.12
C GLY A 675 -30.40 -53.11 5.57
N LEU A 676 -30.02 -51.96 4.97
CA LEU A 676 -29.95 -51.61 3.51
C LEU A 676 -31.24 -51.27 2.71
N SER A 677 -31.20 -50.05 2.12
CA SER A 677 -31.78 -49.59 0.83
C SER A 677 -33.30 -49.56 0.54
N GLY A 678 -33.81 -48.36 0.23
CA GLY A 678 -35.13 -48.03 -0.34
C GLY A 678 -35.32 -46.50 -0.39
N LEU A 679 -36.06 -45.95 -1.36
CA LEU A 679 -36.16 -44.49 -1.61
C LEU A 679 -37.57 -43.90 -1.34
N ASP A 680 -37.58 -42.57 -1.21
CA ASP A 680 -38.71 -41.61 -1.26
C ASP A 680 -39.73 -41.52 -0.08
N TYR A 681 -39.49 -40.49 0.77
CA TYR A 681 -40.46 -39.68 1.58
C TYR A 681 -41.43 -40.39 2.58
N PRO A 682 -42.02 -39.65 3.55
CA PRO A 682 -41.70 -38.31 4.09
C PRO A 682 -41.23 -38.37 5.56
N ILE A 683 -40.89 -37.22 6.17
CA ILE A 683 -40.72 -37.11 7.63
C ILE A 683 -41.83 -36.23 8.21
N ALA A 684 -42.57 -36.79 9.17
CA ALA A 684 -43.38 -36.05 10.14
C ALA A 684 -42.70 -36.17 11.52
N LEU A 685 -42.79 -35.10 12.33
CA LEU A 685 -42.19 -35.05 13.67
C LEU A 685 -42.99 -35.90 14.68
N PRO A 686 -42.26 -36.59 15.58
CA PRO A 686 -42.64 -36.68 17.00
C PRO A 686 -41.50 -36.19 17.93
N ASP A 687 -41.80 -36.11 19.22
CA ASP A 687 -41.08 -35.29 20.21
C ASP A 687 -39.95 -35.99 21.02
N ASP A 688 -39.27 -35.15 21.82
CA ASP A 688 -38.45 -35.39 23.04
C ASP A 688 -37.00 -35.93 23.01
N ASP A 689 -36.27 -35.42 24.01
CA ASP A 689 -34.83 -35.43 24.32
C ASP A 689 -34.01 -36.71 24.08
N THR A 690 -32.78 -36.53 23.55
CA THR A 690 -31.59 -37.24 24.08
C THR A 690 -30.28 -36.49 23.77
N ILE A 691 -29.38 -36.39 24.75
CA ILE A 691 -28.07 -35.75 24.62
C ILE A 691 -26.95 -36.80 24.62
N LEU A 692 -26.03 -36.74 23.66
CA LEU A 692 -24.84 -37.62 23.62
C LEU A 692 -23.78 -37.19 24.66
N PRO A 693 -23.19 -38.14 25.43
CA PRO A 693 -22.20 -37.84 26.45
C PRO A 693 -20.77 -37.66 25.90
N PRO A 694 -19.87 -37.00 26.66
CA PRO A 694 -18.47 -36.82 26.26
C PRO A 694 -17.64 -38.12 26.39
N VAL A 695 -16.71 -38.33 25.47
CA VAL A 695 -15.80 -39.50 25.47
C VAL A 695 -14.61 -39.27 26.42
N GLU A 696 -14.61 -39.95 27.56
CA GLU A 696 -13.40 -40.18 28.36
C GLU A 696 -12.61 -41.38 27.82
N PHE A 697 -11.29 -41.41 28.09
CA PHE A 697 -10.40 -42.54 27.76
C PHE A 697 -9.71 -43.03 29.03
N ASP A 698 -9.71 -44.35 29.24
CA ASP A 698 -9.19 -45.00 30.45
C ASP A 698 -7.66 -44.87 30.58
N HIS A 699 -7.20 -44.42 31.76
CA HIS A 699 -5.79 -44.24 32.10
C HIS A 699 -5.19 -45.52 32.74
N ALA A 700 -5.32 -46.66 32.07
CA ALA A 700 -4.84 -47.95 32.57
C ALA A 700 -3.65 -48.53 31.77
N ARG A 701 -2.60 -48.93 32.51
CA ARG A 701 -1.43 -49.74 32.06
C ARG A 701 -0.40 -49.10 31.11
N LEU A 702 0.50 -48.32 31.68
CA LEU A 702 1.94 -48.54 31.47
C LEU A 702 2.65 -48.51 32.83
N LEU A 703 3.50 -49.51 33.10
CA LEU A 703 4.13 -49.71 34.41
C LEU A 703 5.42 -48.88 34.53
N VAL A 704 5.52 -48.07 35.58
CA VAL A 704 6.70 -47.25 35.88
C VAL A 704 7.73 -48.05 36.71
N PRO A 705 8.96 -48.27 36.22
CA PRO A 705 10.08 -48.66 37.07
C PRO A 705 10.62 -47.42 37.79
N GLN A 706 10.80 -47.49 39.11
CA GLN A 706 11.47 -46.42 39.86
C GLN A 706 12.96 -46.34 39.50
N PRO A 707 13.57 -45.14 39.40
CA PRO A 707 15.01 -45.00 39.16
C PRO A 707 15.79 -45.40 40.41
N ALA A 708 16.71 -46.35 40.27
CA ALA A 708 17.57 -46.83 41.36
C ALA A 708 19.00 -46.28 41.25
N GLY A 709 19.49 -45.68 42.33
CA GLY A 709 20.93 -45.53 42.63
C GLY A 709 21.73 -44.56 41.76
N GLU A 710 22.14 -43.43 42.35
CA GLU A 710 23.16 -42.55 41.75
C GLU A 710 24.48 -43.31 41.51
N ARG A 711 25.07 -43.13 40.32
CA ARG A 711 26.51 -43.38 40.09
C ARG A 711 27.12 -42.24 39.31
N GLN A 712 27.93 -41.45 39.99
CA GLN A 712 28.80 -40.44 39.36
C GLN A 712 29.93 -41.14 38.59
N THR A 713 30.15 -40.72 37.34
CA THR A 713 31.41 -40.90 36.59
C THR A 713 31.51 -39.78 35.53
N PRO A 714 32.71 -39.39 35.06
CA PRO A 714 33.06 -37.97 35.07
C PRO A 714 32.90 -37.21 33.74
N ASN A 715 33.02 -35.88 33.88
CA ASN A 715 33.03 -34.84 32.85
C ASN A 715 33.72 -35.21 31.52
N ASN A 716 33.09 -34.77 30.42
CA ASN A 716 33.77 -34.47 29.16
C ASN A 716 33.27 -33.09 28.66
N PRO A 717 34.13 -32.06 28.55
CA PRO A 717 33.71 -30.71 28.11
C PRO A 717 33.66 -30.56 26.58
N GLY A 718 32.77 -29.70 26.11
CA GLY A 718 32.47 -29.45 24.68
C GLY A 718 31.01 -29.06 24.52
N GLU A 719 30.58 -27.88 24.97
CA GLU A 719 30.66 -26.57 24.26
C GLU A 719 29.53 -26.36 23.22
N ASP A 720 29.15 -25.09 23.02
CA ASP A 720 28.17 -24.56 22.05
C ASP A 720 26.70 -25.04 22.03
N GLY A 721 26.23 -25.70 23.09
CA GLY A 721 24.78 -25.78 23.38
C GLY A 721 24.20 -24.50 24.02
N GLY A 722 25.00 -23.78 24.82
CA GLY A 722 24.48 -22.85 25.83
C GLY A 722 24.18 -21.41 25.39
N MET A 723 24.56 -20.99 24.18
CA MET A 723 24.37 -19.59 23.75
C MET A 723 22.90 -19.29 23.37
N LEU A 724 22.28 -20.19 22.60
CA LEU A 724 20.90 -20.05 22.12
C LEU A 724 19.88 -20.03 23.27
N GLU A 725 20.08 -20.83 24.31
CA GLU A 725 19.16 -20.85 25.46
C GLU A 725 19.30 -19.61 26.35
N ARG A 726 20.49 -19.01 26.48
CA ARG A 726 20.68 -17.71 27.15
C ARG A 726 20.09 -16.54 26.36
N LEU A 727 20.10 -16.62 25.02
CA LEU A 727 19.47 -15.62 24.14
C LEU A 727 17.93 -15.68 24.20
N LEU A 728 17.37 -16.89 24.35
CA LEU A 728 15.92 -17.08 24.51
C LEU A 728 15.43 -16.84 25.95
N PHE A 729 16.29 -17.04 26.96
CA PHE A 729 15.95 -16.86 28.39
C PHE A 729 17.02 -16.05 29.13
N PRO A 730 16.88 -14.72 29.21
CA PRO A 730 17.66 -13.87 30.11
C PRO A 730 17.18 -14.02 31.57
N GLY A 731 17.31 -15.23 32.13
CA GLY A 731 16.94 -15.57 33.51
C GLY A 731 16.63 -17.06 33.71
N ASN A 732 16.95 -17.60 34.89
CA ASN A 732 16.69 -19.00 35.22
C ASN A 732 15.20 -19.28 35.42
N SER A 733 14.47 -19.58 34.34
CA SER A 733 13.07 -20.04 34.40
C SER A 733 12.71 -21.14 33.39
N CYS A 734 13.67 -21.99 33.00
CA CYS A 734 13.31 -23.33 32.55
C CYS A 734 12.83 -24.14 33.78
N ALA A 735 11.86 -25.04 33.60
CA ALA A 735 11.28 -25.90 34.64
C ALA A 735 10.65 -25.19 35.87
N LYS A 736 9.62 -24.36 35.66
CA LYS A 736 8.49 -24.30 36.62
C LYS A 736 7.40 -25.28 36.16
N PRO A 737 6.98 -26.28 36.98
CA PRO A 737 6.02 -27.31 36.55
C PRO A 737 4.65 -26.79 36.09
N ASN A 738 4.26 -25.57 36.49
CA ASN A 738 2.96 -24.96 36.18
C ASN A 738 3.06 -23.81 35.15
N ALA A 739 4.05 -23.83 34.25
CA ALA A 739 4.16 -22.82 33.19
C ALA A 739 3.06 -23.03 32.12
N ALA A 740 2.22 -22.01 31.89
CA ALA A 740 1.12 -22.09 30.93
C ALA A 740 1.57 -22.23 29.47
N PHE A 741 2.72 -21.62 29.14
CA PHE A 741 3.45 -21.81 27.89
C PHE A 741 4.74 -22.57 28.16
N VAL A 742 5.10 -23.46 27.24
CA VAL A 742 6.37 -24.21 27.18
C VAL A 742 7.08 -23.93 25.86
N LEU A 743 8.38 -24.24 25.77
CA LEU A 743 9.10 -24.20 24.49
C LEU A 743 8.59 -25.26 23.52
N TYR A 744 8.71 -25.01 22.23
CA TYR A 744 8.47 -26.01 21.17
C TYR A 744 9.25 -27.33 21.40
N LYS A 745 10.47 -27.25 21.97
CA LYS A 745 11.28 -28.42 22.37
C LYS A 745 10.55 -29.41 23.28
N CYS A 746 9.50 -28.97 23.99
CA CYS A 746 8.70 -29.79 24.89
C CYS A 746 7.60 -30.61 24.17
N CYS A 747 7.39 -30.46 22.87
CA CYS A 747 6.67 -31.47 22.08
C CYS A 747 7.64 -32.21 21.14
N PRO A 748 7.82 -33.54 21.31
CA PRO A 748 8.55 -34.37 20.34
C PRO A 748 7.96 -34.29 18.91
N CYS A 749 6.67 -33.95 18.82
CA CYS A 749 5.90 -33.79 17.59
C CYS A 749 6.32 -32.61 16.70
N VAL A 750 7.01 -31.61 17.26
CA VAL A 750 7.35 -30.37 16.54
C VAL A 750 8.77 -30.44 15.99
N GLU A 751 8.90 -29.88 14.79
CA GLU A 751 10.18 -29.50 14.22
C GLU A 751 10.24 -27.98 14.05
N VAL A 752 11.40 -27.45 14.41
CA VAL A 752 11.91 -26.16 13.99
C VAL A 752 13.24 -26.51 13.36
N ASP A 753 13.46 -26.10 12.12
CA ASP A 753 14.73 -26.28 11.44
C ASP A 753 15.88 -25.63 12.23
N ASP A 754 17.11 -25.74 11.75
CA ASP A 754 18.25 -25.28 12.54
C ASP A 754 18.24 -23.76 12.80
N LEU A 755 17.82 -23.35 14.00
CA LEU A 755 17.78 -21.97 14.47
C LEU A 755 19.14 -21.25 14.40
N ARG A 756 20.25 -21.98 14.29
CA ARG A 756 21.60 -21.42 14.06
C ARG A 756 21.77 -20.83 12.65
N ARG A 757 20.83 -21.08 11.73
CA ARG A 757 20.77 -20.51 10.37
C ARG A 757 19.96 -19.20 10.30
N LEU A 758 19.53 -18.67 11.44
CA LEU A 758 19.03 -17.31 11.59
C LEU A 758 20.09 -16.43 12.24
N GLU A 759 20.14 -15.16 11.85
CA GLU A 759 20.92 -14.15 12.58
C GLU A 759 20.48 -14.08 14.06
N PRO A 760 21.40 -13.99 15.05
CA PRO A 760 21.05 -14.01 16.46
C PRO A 760 20.05 -12.93 16.89
N CYS A 761 20.04 -11.77 16.23
CA CYS A 761 19.06 -10.71 16.46
C CYS A 761 17.64 -11.11 16.00
N ALA A 762 17.50 -11.87 14.91
CA ALA A 762 16.22 -12.40 14.44
C ALA A 762 15.70 -13.50 15.38
N VAL A 763 16.58 -14.38 15.86
CA VAL A 763 16.24 -15.39 16.89
C VAL A 763 15.76 -14.71 18.17
N GLN A 764 16.48 -13.69 18.65
CA GLN A 764 16.12 -12.94 19.86
C GLN A 764 14.77 -12.23 19.72
N PHE A 765 14.52 -11.60 18.57
CA PHE A 765 13.24 -10.94 18.28
C PHE A 765 12.06 -11.95 18.23
N LEU A 766 12.19 -13.05 17.50
CA LEU A 766 11.17 -14.12 17.45
C LEU A 766 10.94 -14.76 18.83
N GLY A 767 11.99 -14.86 19.66
CA GLY A 767 11.90 -15.26 21.06
C GLY A 767 11.06 -14.29 21.90
N GLN A 768 11.35 -12.98 21.81
CA GLN A 768 10.64 -11.91 22.51
C GLN A 768 9.17 -11.77 22.07
N CYS A 769 8.87 -11.93 20.78
CA CYS A 769 7.50 -11.99 20.28
C CYS A 769 6.74 -13.24 20.76
N GLY A 770 7.47 -14.27 21.21
CA GLY A 770 6.97 -15.52 21.77
C GLY A 770 6.71 -16.61 20.74
N CYS A 771 7.28 -16.53 19.54
CA CYS A 771 7.00 -17.45 18.43
C CYS A 771 7.41 -18.90 18.72
N PHE A 772 8.43 -19.10 19.56
CA PHE A 772 8.92 -20.42 19.98
C PHE A 772 8.14 -21.06 21.15
N HIS A 773 7.04 -20.44 21.59
CA HIS A 773 6.23 -20.89 22.73
C HIS A 773 4.91 -21.52 22.30
N LEU A 774 4.58 -22.67 22.90
CA LEU A 774 3.35 -23.45 22.72
C LEU A 774 2.60 -23.58 24.05
N PRO A 775 1.27 -23.75 24.05
CA PRO A 775 0.52 -24.15 25.23
C PRO A 775 1.12 -25.39 25.91
N ALA A 776 1.06 -25.46 27.24
CA ALA A 776 1.35 -26.69 27.97
C ALA A 776 0.45 -27.85 27.48
N ARG A 777 0.95 -29.10 27.53
CA ARG A 777 0.35 -30.25 26.84
C ARG A 777 -1.16 -30.44 27.12
N SER A 778 -1.58 -30.31 28.37
CA SER A 778 -2.98 -30.40 28.83
C SER A 778 -3.93 -29.34 28.27
N ILE A 779 -3.39 -28.29 27.64
CA ILE A 779 -4.13 -27.28 26.87
C ILE A 779 -3.88 -27.49 25.37
N LEU A 780 -2.66 -27.84 24.94
CA LEU A 780 -2.32 -28.11 23.54
C LEU A 780 -3.18 -29.22 22.93
N ASP A 781 -3.44 -30.30 23.68
CA ASP A 781 -4.29 -31.42 23.26
C ASP A 781 -5.72 -30.98 22.90
N GLU A 782 -6.22 -29.90 23.52
CA GLU A 782 -7.51 -29.31 23.14
C GLU A 782 -7.45 -28.66 21.76
N PHE A 783 -6.48 -27.76 21.53
CA PHE A 783 -6.34 -27.06 20.25
C PHE A 783 -6.18 -28.05 19.08
N ILE A 784 -5.47 -29.16 19.28
CA ILE A 784 -5.31 -30.21 18.27
C ILE A 784 -6.65 -30.89 17.96
N LYS A 785 -7.39 -31.35 18.99
CA LYS A 785 -8.73 -31.95 18.78
C LYS A 785 -9.68 -30.98 18.08
N GLN A 786 -9.72 -29.73 18.54
CA GLN A 786 -10.59 -28.68 17.99
C GLN A 786 -10.26 -28.33 16.52
N TYR A 787 -8.99 -28.39 16.11
CA TYR A 787 -8.60 -28.25 14.69
C TYR A 787 -9.16 -29.40 13.83
N PHE A 788 -8.95 -30.66 14.25
CA PHE A 788 -9.40 -31.81 13.47
C PHE A 788 -10.92 -31.99 13.49
N LEU A 789 -11.60 -31.51 14.53
CA LEU A 789 -13.06 -31.54 14.66
C LEU A 789 -13.75 -30.48 13.79
N HIS A 790 -13.30 -29.21 13.81
CA HIS A 790 -14.07 -28.12 13.18
C HIS A 790 -13.47 -27.53 11.91
N PHE A 791 -12.17 -27.70 11.64
CA PHE A 791 -11.52 -27.10 10.47
C PHE A 791 -11.18 -28.13 9.39
N HIS A 792 -10.50 -29.21 9.78
CA HIS A 792 -10.04 -30.27 8.86
C HIS A 792 -11.16 -30.93 8.02
N PRO A 793 -12.43 -31.04 8.46
CA PRO A 793 -13.49 -31.58 7.58
C PRO A 793 -13.92 -30.61 6.48
N VAL A 794 -13.82 -29.29 6.71
CA VAL A 794 -14.29 -28.25 5.77
C VAL A 794 -13.23 -27.91 4.73
N LEU A 795 -11.96 -27.87 5.15
CA LEU A 795 -10.80 -27.90 4.26
C LEU A 795 -9.92 -29.08 4.68
N PRO A 796 -9.99 -30.23 3.97
CA PRO A 796 -9.22 -31.44 4.27
C PRO A 796 -7.75 -31.34 3.85
N LEU A 797 -7.15 -30.21 4.25
CA LEU A 797 -5.74 -29.87 4.14
C LEU A 797 -4.91 -31.04 4.65
N PRO A 798 -4.08 -31.67 3.80
CA PRO A 798 -3.09 -32.59 4.30
C PRO A 798 -2.13 -31.74 5.15
N LEU A 799 -1.73 -32.23 6.32
CA LEU A 799 -0.51 -31.77 6.98
C LEU A 799 0.67 -32.54 6.34
N PRO A 800 1.93 -32.38 6.80
CA PRO A 800 3.04 -33.24 6.33
C PRO A 800 2.80 -34.75 6.58
N LEU A 801 1.82 -35.05 7.44
CA LEU A 801 1.26 -36.34 7.80
C LEU A 801 -0.27 -36.31 7.58
N ASN A 802 -0.90 -37.45 7.30
CA ASN A 802 -2.38 -37.53 7.36
C ASN A 802 -2.87 -37.52 8.84
N GLU A 803 -4.18 -37.41 9.10
CA GLU A 803 -4.72 -37.31 10.47
C GLU A 803 -4.26 -38.47 11.38
N LEU A 804 -4.33 -39.72 10.89
CA LEU A 804 -3.93 -40.92 11.62
C LEU A 804 -2.41 -40.95 11.91
N GLU A 805 -1.59 -40.48 10.97
CA GLU A 805 -0.15 -40.35 11.18
C GLU A 805 0.21 -39.20 12.12
N PHE A 806 -0.49 -38.07 12.03
CA PHE A 806 -0.37 -36.97 12.99
C PHE A 806 -0.68 -37.48 14.39
N GLN A 807 -1.79 -38.21 14.58
CA GLN A 807 -2.17 -38.80 15.86
C GLN A 807 -1.05 -39.70 16.40
N LYS A 808 -0.56 -40.64 15.59
CA LYS A 808 0.53 -41.56 15.95
C LYS A 808 1.81 -40.83 16.36
N MET A 809 2.22 -39.81 15.61
CA MET A 809 3.39 -38.99 15.94
C MET A 809 3.17 -38.11 17.19
N TYR A 810 1.97 -37.53 17.34
CA TYR A 810 1.65 -36.56 18.39
C TYR A 810 1.51 -37.21 19.77
N PHE A 811 1.08 -38.48 19.84
CA PHE A 811 0.92 -39.25 21.09
C PHE A 811 2.01 -40.31 21.35
N ALA A 812 3.02 -40.45 20.48
CA ALA A 812 4.16 -41.36 20.72
C ALA A 812 5.08 -40.89 21.86
N GLU A 813 5.65 -41.85 22.60
CA GLU A 813 6.73 -41.56 23.56
C GLU A 813 8.02 -41.11 22.84
N PRO A 814 8.91 -40.32 23.49
CA PRO A 814 10.07 -39.69 22.83
C PRO A 814 11.16 -40.63 22.29
N THR A 815 11.00 -41.95 22.39
CA THR A 815 12.09 -42.94 22.27
C THR A 815 11.82 -44.07 21.27
N SER A 816 11.67 -43.76 19.98
CA SER A 816 12.23 -44.59 18.89
C SER A 816 12.24 -43.87 17.53
N HIS A 817 13.18 -44.27 16.66
CA HIS A 817 13.30 -43.90 15.23
C HIS A 817 13.40 -42.40 14.85
N PRO A 818 14.62 -41.82 14.72
CA PRO A 818 14.86 -40.46 14.24
C PRO A 818 14.73 -40.33 12.69
N LYS A 819 13.65 -40.88 12.11
CA LYS A 819 13.37 -40.85 10.66
C LYS A 819 11.91 -40.53 10.29
N GLN A 820 11.02 -40.31 11.25
CA GLN A 820 9.67 -39.81 10.97
C GLN A 820 9.69 -38.30 10.72
N ARG A 821 8.94 -37.85 9.70
CA ARG A 821 8.64 -36.43 9.49
C ARG A 821 7.87 -35.89 10.70
N ARG A 822 8.19 -34.66 11.10
CA ARG A 822 7.52 -33.93 12.17
C ARG A 822 6.63 -32.82 11.59
N VAL A 823 5.96 -32.08 12.47
CA VAL A 823 5.15 -30.92 12.07
C VAL A 823 5.95 -29.63 12.27
N PRO A 824 6.18 -28.82 11.22
CA PRO A 824 6.80 -27.51 11.34
C PRO A 824 6.05 -26.60 12.33
N LEU A 825 6.79 -25.91 13.19
CA LEU A 825 6.23 -24.96 14.17
C LEU A 825 5.32 -23.90 13.55
N PHE A 826 5.59 -23.49 12.30
CA PHE A 826 4.72 -22.59 11.53
C PHE A 826 3.29 -23.13 11.42
N LEU A 827 3.15 -24.38 10.95
CA LEU A 827 1.85 -25.04 10.82
C LEU A 827 1.18 -25.18 12.18
N LEU A 828 1.92 -25.57 13.21
CA LEU A 828 1.32 -25.71 14.54
C LEU A 828 0.79 -24.36 15.06
N GLN A 829 1.54 -23.26 14.95
CA GLN A 829 1.04 -21.93 15.35
C GLN A 829 -0.19 -21.50 14.51
N ALA A 830 -0.26 -21.88 13.24
CA ALA A 830 -1.43 -21.64 12.38
C ALA A 830 -2.65 -22.51 12.77
N MET A 831 -2.45 -23.77 13.16
CA MET A 831 -3.48 -24.65 13.73
C MET A 831 -4.01 -24.08 15.06
N LEU A 832 -3.11 -23.57 15.94
CA LEU A 832 -3.51 -22.91 17.19
C LEU A 832 -4.40 -21.69 16.93
N PHE A 833 -4.01 -20.83 15.98
CA PHE A 833 -4.79 -19.68 15.53
C PHE A 833 -6.19 -20.09 15.05
N LEU A 834 -6.29 -21.13 14.21
CA LEU A 834 -7.56 -21.61 13.68
C LEU A 834 -8.48 -22.18 14.75
N ALA A 835 -7.95 -22.97 15.69
CA ALA A 835 -8.74 -23.63 16.72
C ALA A 835 -9.20 -22.70 17.87
N CYS A 836 -8.67 -21.48 17.98
CA CYS A 836 -9.04 -20.51 19.03
C CYS A 836 -10.56 -20.34 19.27
N PRO A 837 -11.45 -20.25 18.26
CA PRO A 837 -12.89 -20.06 18.47
C PRO A 837 -13.59 -21.22 19.18
N TYR A 838 -13.03 -22.43 19.09
CA TYR A 838 -13.63 -23.66 19.58
C TYR A 838 -13.02 -24.12 20.92
N VAL A 839 -11.86 -23.57 21.30
CA VAL A 839 -11.21 -23.83 22.59
C VAL A 839 -11.90 -23.05 23.71
N SER A 840 -12.37 -23.76 24.74
CA SER A 840 -13.06 -23.15 25.88
C SER A 840 -12.31 -21.94 26.49
N VAL A 841 -13.03 -20.86 26.76
CA VAL A 841 -12.49 -19.60 27.32
C VAL A 841 -11.74 -19.82 28.65
N SER A 842 -12.13 -20.82 29.44
CA SER A 842 -11.41 -21.24 30.66
C SER A 842 -9.98 -21.71 30.37
N LYS A 843 -9.75 -22.46 29.28
CA LYS A 843 -8.41 -22.88 28.84
C LYS A 843 -7.62 -21.71 28.25
N LEU A 844 -8.27 -20.79 27.52
CA LEU A 844 -7.63 -19.57 27.00
C LEU A 844 -7.17 -18.62 28.13
N ARG A 845 -7.99 -18.44 29.17
CA ARG A 845 -7.63 -17.65 30.37
C ARG A 845 -6.47 -18.24 31.15
N LYS A 846 -6.32 -19.57 31.17
CA LYS A 846 -5.12 -20.23 31.72
C LYS A 846 -3.84 -19.95 30.93
N LEU A 847 -3.94 -19.55 29.65
CA LEU A 847 -2.82 -19.04 28.84
C LEU A 847 -2.61 -17.51 28.98
N GLY A 848 -3.45 -16.81 29.75
CA GLY A 848 -3.37 -15.36 29.94
C GLY A 848 -4.16 -14.51 28.91
N PHE A 849 -4.96 -15.13 28.04
CA PHE A 849 -5.86 -14.43 27.12
C PHE A 849 -7.20 -14.12 27.81
N GLN A 850 -7.74 -12.91 27.66
CA GLN A 850 -9.02 -12.53 28.27
C GLN A 850 -10.20 -12.95 27.39
N THR A 851 -10.04 -12.77 26.07
CA THR A 851 -11.00 -13.09 25.01
C THR A 851 -10.48 -14.18 24.04
N VAL A 852 -11.35 -14.67 23.16
CA VAL A 852 -10.98 -15.53 22.02
C VAL A 852 -10.17 -14.74 20.98
N GLN A 853 -10.51 -13.46 20.77
CA GLN A 853 -9.84 -12.57 19.82
C GLN A 853 -8.38 -12.34 20.23
N ASP A 854 -8.07 -12.08 21.52
CA ASP A 854 -6.70 -11.91 22.00
C ASP A 854 -5.82 -13.12 21.65
N ALA A 855 -6.36 -14.33 21.87
CA ALA A 855 -5.68 -15.58 21.57
C ALA A 855 -5.46 -15.73 20.06
N ARG A 856 -6.53 -15.52 19.27
CA ARG A 856 -6.51 -15.61 17.81
C ARG A 856 -5.50 -14.63 17.20
N ALA A 857 -5.55 -13.35 17.57
CA ALA A 857 -4.61 -12.32 17.13
C ALA A 857 -3.16 -12.63 17.53
N LYS A 858 -2.92 -13.17 18.73
CA LYS A 858 -1.56 -13.52 19.19
C LYS A 858 -0.99 -14.74 18.47
N PHE A 859 -1.79 -15.78 18.23
CA PHE A 859 -1.36 -16.95 17.47
C PHE A 859 -1.19 -16.64 15.98
N TYR A 860 -2.08 -15.83 15.38
CA TYR A 860 -1.92 -15.28 14.03
C TYR A 860 -0.59 -14.54 13.90
N SER A 861 -0.31 -13.61 14.81
CA SER A 861 0.93 -12.82 14.82
C SER A 861 2.18 -13.71 14.94
N ARG A 862 2.14 -14.77 15.77
CA ARG A 862 3.23 -15.74 15.88
C ARG A 862 3.44 -16.51 14.57
N ALA A 863 2.37 -17.02 13.97
CA ALA A 863 2.43 -17.73 12.69
C ALA A 863 2.94 -16.83 11.56
N LYS A 864 2.44 -15.58 11.45
CA LYS A 864 2.89 -14.59 10.46
C LYS A 864 4.37 -14.23 10.64
N LEU A 865 4.82 -13.93 11.86
CA LEU A 865 6.23 -13.61 12.12
C LEU A 865 7.17 -14.77 11.78
N ILE A 866 6.74 -16.02 12.01
CA ILE A 866 7.48 -17.20 11.52
C ILE A 866 7.46 -17.24 9.99
N PHE A 867 6.32 -17.04 9.33
CA PHE A 867 6.24 -17.01 7.87
C PHE A 867 7.15 -15.97 7.21
N ASP A 868 7.15 -14.74 7.75
CA ASP A 868 7.91 -13.59 7.25
C ASP A 868 9.43 -13.74 7.50
N MET A 869 9.83 -14.19 8.70
CA MET A 869 11.23 -14.18 9.14
C MET A 869 11.93 -15.54 9.06
N TYR A 870 11.21 -16.62 8.80
CA TYR A 870 11.75 -17.97 8.72
C TYR A 870 11.80 -18.46 7.26
N PRO A 871 12.94 -18.37 6.55
CA PRO A 871 13.02 -18.76 5.15
C PRO A 871 12.92 -20.29 4.94
N TYR A 872 13.15 -21.09 5.99
CA TYR A 872 13.33 -22.55 5.92
C TYR A 872 12.05 -23.39 5.78
N ILE A 873 10.87 -22.79 5.94
CA ILE A 873 9.58 -23.48 5.79
C ILE A 873 9.46 -24.00 4.34
N ASP A 874 9.16 -25.29 4.17
CA ASP A 874 8.95 -25.91 2.86
C ASP A 874 7.68 -25.40 2.15
N ASP A 875 7.65 -25.42 0.82
CA ASP A 875 6.56 -24.84 0.03
C ASP A 875 5.19 -25.48 0.30
N VAL A 876 5.14 -26.77 0.65
CA VAL A 876 3.90 -27.46 1.00
C VAL A 876 3.38 -26.95 2.35
N ALA A 877 4.24 -26.81 3.36
CA ALA A 877 3.89 -26.17 4.64
C ALA A 877 3.60 -24.67 4.50
N ARG A 878 4.28 -23.94 3.61
CA ARG A 878 3.96 -22.53 3.31
C ARG A 878 2.56 -22.39 2.72
N ALA A 879 2.21 -23.22 1.73
CA ALA A 879 0.88 -23.22 1.14
C ALA A 879 -0.20 -23.63 2.14
N GLN A 880 0.03 -24.70 2.91
CA GLN A 880 -0.88 -25.16 3.97
C GLN A 880 -1.14 -24.06 5.01
N GLY A 881 -0.08 -23.48 5.59
CA GLY A 881 -0.23 -22.43 6.60
C GLY A 881 -0.76 -21.12 6.03
N ALA A 882 -0.43 -20.74 4.80
CA ALA A 882 -1.05 -19.59 4.14
C ALA A 882 -2.57 -19.81 3.93
N LEU A 883 -3.02 -21.01 3.54
CA LEU A 883 -4.45 -21.34 3.49
C LEU A 883 -5.12 -21.20 4.86
N MET A 884 -4.47 -21.67 5.93
CA MET A 884 -4.97 -21.46 7.30
C MET A 884 -5.10 -19.97 7.63
N LEU A 885 -4.11 -19.14 7.28
CA LEU A 885 -4.09 -17.70 7.56
C LEU A 885 -5.14 -16.91 6.74
N THR A 886 -5.73 -17.46 5.67
CA THR A 886 -6.90 -16.86 4.98
C THR A 886 -8.16 -16.73 5.85
N TYR A 887 -8.15 -17.23 7.09
CA TYR A 887 -9.22 -17.07 8.08
C TYR A 887 -8.96 -15.92 9.06
N HIS A 888 -7.93 -15.09 8.82
CA HIS A 888 -7.78 -13.75 9.38
C HIS A 888 -8.28 -12.71 8.36
N VAL A 889 -8.77 -11.58 8.86
CA VAL A 889 -9.27 -10.45 8.06
C VAL A 889 -8.88 -9.19 8.82
N SER A 890 -8.07 -8.33 8.21
CA SER A 890 -7.58 -7.10 8.84
C SER A 890 -8.63 -5.98 8.91
N SER A 891 -8.69 -5.26 10.03
CA SER A 891 -9.58 -4.11 10.25
C SER A 891 -9.16 -2.81 9.56
N ALA A 892 -8.00 -2.79 8.90
CA ALA A 892 -7.48 -1.59 8.25
C ALA A 892 -8.16 -1.27 6.90
N THR A 893 -8.80 -2.26 6.26
CA THR A 893 -9.22 -2.15 4.85
C THR A 893 -10.45 -3.00 4.52
N HIS A 894 -11.58 -2.38 4.17
CA HIS A 894 -12.77 -3.05 3.59
C HIS A 894 -12.54 -3.66 2.18
N LYS A 895 -11.29 -3.76 1.71
CA LYS A 895 -10.87 -4.27 0.40
C LYS A 895 -9.51 -4.94 0.52
N ALA A 896 -9.33 -6.06 -0.18
CA ALA A 896 -8.05 -6.74 -0.43
C ALA A 896 -7.26 -7.27 0.79
N ASP A 897 -7.76 -8.35 1.42
CA ASP A 897 -6.94 -9.29 2.21
C ASP A 897 -6.86 -10.69 1.55
N THR A 898 -6.95 -10.75 0.21
CA THR A 898 -6.69 -11.96 -0.58
C THR A 898 -5.20 -12.29 -0.71
N PHE A 899 -4.34 -11.54 0.00
CA PHE A 899 -2.90 -11.76 0.10
C PHE A 899 -2.57 -13.20 0.50
N TRP A 900 -3.21 -13.72 1.56
CA TRP A 900 -2.96 -15.08 2.04
C TRP A 900 -3.43 -16.16 1.05
N LEU A 901 -4.50 -15.91 0.29
CA LEU A 901 -5.01 -16.83 -0.73
C LEU A 901 -4.08 -16.84 -1.96
N SER A 902 -3.65 -15.67 -2.42
CA SER A 902 -2.67 -15.53 -3.50
C SER A 902 -1.33 -16.17 -3.13
N THR A 903 -0.90 -15.99 -1.88
CA THR A 903 0.31 -16.60 -1.30
C THR A 903 0.18 -18.13 -1.23
N ALA A 904 -0.96 -18.64 -0.78
CA ALA A 904 -1.25 -20.08 -0.77
C ALA A 904 -1.20 -20.69 -2.18
N ILE A 905 -1.86 -20.07 -3.15
CA ILE A 905 -1.88 -20.50 -4.54
C ILE A 905 -0.47 -20.44 -5.15
N HIS A 906 0.33 -19.42 -4.83
CA HIS A 906 1.72 -19.31 -5.27
C HIS A 906 2.57 -20.49 -4.77
N TYR A 907 2.58 -20.75 -3.46
CA TYR A 907 3.36 -21.85 -2.89
C TYR A 907 2.80 -23.23 -3.28
N ALA A 908 1.49 -23.39 -3.47
CA ALA A 908 0.90 -24.60 -4.03
C ALA A 908 1.30 -24.80 -5.50
N LYS A 909 1.38 -23.75 -6.31
CA LYS A 909 1.91 -23.83 -7.69
C LYS A 909 3.42 -24.17 -7.68
N SER A 910 4.21 -23.60 -6.76
CA SER A 910 5.64 -23.92 -6.57
C SER A 910 5.86 -25.39 -6.17
N ALA A 911 5.08 -25.90 -5.21
CA ALA A 911 5.00 -27.31 -4.83
C ALA A 911 4.40 -28.23 -5.92
N LYS A 912 4.08 -27.71 -7.11
CA LYS A 912 3.49 -28.43 -8.25
C LYS A 912 2.13 -29.07 -7.97
N ALA A 913 1.39 -28.56 -6.98
CA ALA A 913 0.09 -29.09 -6.57
C ALA A 913 -0.91 -29.13 -7.74
N HIS A 914 -0.96 -28.06 -8.54
CA HIS A 914 -1.75 -27.97 -9.78
C HIS A 914 -1.44 -29.01 -10.87
N MET A 915 -0.31 -29.73 -10.76
CA MET A 915 0.10 -30.79 -11.69
C MET A 915 0.05 -32.20 -11.05
N TYR A 916 -0.77 -32.41 -10.02
CA TYR A 916 -0.88 -33.71 -9.34
C TYR A 916 -1.22 -34.87 -10.28
N THR A 917 -1.92 -34.60 -11.40
CA THR A 917 -2.27 -35.57 -12.45
C THR A 917 -1.08 -36.10 -13.25
N LEU A 918 0.05 -35.38 -13.26
CA LEU A 918 1.30 -35.80 -13.89
C LEU A 918 2.19 -36.64 -12.95
N MET A 919 1.79 -36.78 -11.67
CA MET A 919 2.47 -37.63 -10.71
C MET A 919 2.04 -39.09 -10.86
N ARG A 920 2.81 -40.02 -10.27
CA ARG A 920 2.42 -41.44 -10.26
C ARG A 920 1.09 -41.61 -9.51
N GLU A 921 0.09 -42.12 -10.23
CA GLU A 921 -1.24 -42.43 -9.70
C GLU A 921 -1.16 -43.34 -8.46
N GLY A 922 -2.01 -43.07 -7.47
CA GLY A 922 -2.04 -43.78 -6.18
C GLY A 922 -0.83 -43.52 -5.27
N SER A 923 0.10 -42.64 -5.63
CA SER A 923 1.20 -42.27 -4.73
C SER A 923 0.74 -41.28 -3.65
N ARG A 924 1.28 -41.43 -2.42
CA ARG A 924 1.03 -40.53 -1.28
C ARG A 924 1.30 -39.06 -1.63
N GLU A 925 2.34 -38.79 -2.40
CA GLU A 925 2.74 -37.43 -2.76
C GLU A 925 1.76 -36.81 -3.76
N ALA A 926 1.27 -37.58 -4.75
CA ALA A 926 0.17 -37.16 -5.62
C ALA A 926 -1.11 -36.83 -4.82
N ASN A 927 -1.46 -37.64 -3.81
CA ASN A 927 -2.62 -37.39 -2.94
C ASN A 927 -2.46 -36.12 -2.08
N ILE A 928 -1.29 -35.89 -1.47
CA ILE A 928 -1.01 -34.65 -0.72
C ILE A 928 -1.11 -33.43 -1.64
N LEU A 929 -0.55 -33.51 -2.85
CA LEU A 929 -0.60 -32.42 -3.83
C LEU A 929 -2.01 -32.17 -4.38
N LYS A 930 -2.78 -33.24 -4.67
CA LYS A 930 -4.20 -33.15 -5.02
C LYS A 930 -5.01 -32.46 -3.91
N ARG A 931 -4.86 -32.91 -2.66
CA ARG A 931 -5.57 -32.35 -1.51
C ARG A 931 -5.22 -30.90 -1.25
N LEU A 932 -3.95 -30.52 -1.37
CA LEU A 932 -3.52 -29.12 -1.28
C LEU A 932 -4.11 -28.25 -2.40
N TRP A 933 -4.10 -28.72 -3.65
CA TRP A 933 -4.62 -27.95 -4.79
C TRP A 933 -6.13 -27.75 -4.73
N TRP A 934 -6.89 -28.81 -4.45
CA TRP A 934 -8.35 -28.69 -4.31
C TRP A 934 -8.76 -27.87 -3.08
N CYS A 935 -7.98 -27.86 -1.98
CA CYS A 935 -8.19 -26.91 -0.89
C CYS A 935 -7.98 -25.44 -1.33
N CYS A 936 -7.05 -25.16 -2.26
CA CYS A 936 -6.91 -23.83 -2.86
C CYS A 936 -8.14 -23.47 -3.70
N ILE A 937 -8.62 -24.39 -4.56
CA ILE A 937 -9.82 -24.20 -5.38
C ILE A 937 -11.05 -23.93 -4.50
N LEU A 938 -11.32 -24.79 -3.52
CA LEU A 938 -12.42 -24.63 -2.57
C LEU A 938 -12.35 -23.26 -1.87
N ARG A 939 -11.18 -22.88 -1.35
CA ARG A 939 -11.02 -21.60 -0.64
C ARG A 939 -11.20 -20.39 -1.55
N ASP A 940 -10.73 -20.44 -2.80
CA ASP A 940 -10.94 -19.39 -3.81
C ASP A 940 -12.42 -19.20 -4.15
N ARG A 941 -13.18 -20.29 -4.41
CA ARG A 941 -14.63 -20.21 -4.66
C ARG A 941 -15.40 -19.71 -3.44
N ILE A 942 -15.05 -20.19 -2.25
CA ILE A 942 -15.67 -19.79 -0.96
C ILE A 942 -15.42 -18.30 -0.67
N MET A 943 -14.20 -17.80 -0.87
CA MET A 943 -13.89 -16.38 -0.66
C MET A 943 -14.49 -15.50 -1.75
N ALA A 944 -14.53 -15.94 -3.01
CA ALA A 944 -15.18 -15.21 -4.10
C ALA A 944 -16.69 -15.02 -3.87
N LEU A 945 -17.41 -16.06 -3.42
CA LEU A 945 -18.81 -15.94 -3.02
C LEU A 945 -18.99 -15.06 -1.76
N GLY A 946 -18.14 -15.24 -0.75
CA GLY A 946 -18.31 -14.59 0.56
C GLY A 946 -17.88 -13.12 0.61
N LEU A 947 -16.95 -12.71 -0.25
CA LEU A 947 -16.41 -11.35 -0.37
C LEU A 947 -16.79 -10.68 -1.70
N ARG A 948 -17.66 -11.32 -2.50
CA ARG A 948 -18.15 -10.84 -3.82
C ARG A 948 -17.02 -10.41 -4.77
N GLY A 949 -15.97 -11.24 -4.86
CA GLY A 949 -14.71 -10.92 -5.52
C GLY A 949 -14.34 -11.85 -6.69
N PRO A 950 -13.37 -11.44 -7.54
CA PRO A 950 -12.89 -12.24 -8.66
C PRO A 950 -12.15 -13.51 -8.22
N LEU A 951 -12.12 -14.51 -9.11
CA LEU A 951 -11.39 -15.78 -8.94
C LEU A 951 -9.88 -15.61 -9.15
N HIS A 952 -9.07 -16.25 -8.30
CA HIS A 952 -7.60 -16.31 -8.42
C HIS A 952 -7.13 -17.55 -9.19
N ILE A 953 -7.97 -18.60 -9.28
CA ILE A 953 -7.79 -19.76 -10.16
C ILE A 953 -8.93 -19.71 -11.17
N LYS A 954 -8.64 -19.26 -12.40
CA LYS A 954 -9.64 -19.10 -13.47
C LYS A 954 -9.90 -20.45 -14.16
N PRO A 955 -11.04 -20.66 -14.86
CA PRO A 955 -11.33 -21.92 -15.54
C PRO A 955 -10.25 -22.36 -16.55
N ALA A 956 -9.51 -21.40 -17.12
CA ALA A 956 -8.39 -21.67 -18.03
C ALA A 956 -7.06 -22.07 -17.33
N ASP A 957 -6.94 -21.96 -16.00
CA ASP A 957 -5.71 -22.28 -15.26
C ASP A 957 -5.54 -23.77 -14.92
N PHE A 958 -6.62 -24.56 -15.02
CA PHE A 958 -6.65 -25.95 -14.56
C PHE A 958 -7.71 -26.78 -15.30
N ASP A 959 -7.44 -28.06 -15.51
CA ASP A 959 -8.40 -29.00 -16.09
C ASP A 959 -9.45 -29.43 -15.05
N PHE A 960 -10.58 -28.72 -15.03
CA PHE A 960 -11.71 -29.02 -14.15
C PHE A 960 -12.54 -30.26 -14.57
N THR A 961 -12.14 -31.01 -15.62
CA THR A 961 -12.71 -32.36 -15.87
C THR A 961 -12.12 -33.43 -14.94
N GLN A 962 -11.01 -33.11 -14.25
CA GLN A 962 -10.39 -33.98 -13.26
C GLN A 962 -11.26 -34.10 -12.01
N PRO A 963 -11.45 -35.30 -11.45
CA PRO A 963 -12.27 -35.48 -10.25
C PRO A 963 -11.65 -34.83 -9.01
N GLY A 964 -12.52 -34.20 -8.22
CA GLY A 964 -12.22 -33.65 -6.89
C GLY A 964 -11.97 -34.73 -5.84
N PHE A 965 -12.44 -34.53 -4.61
CA PHE A 965 -12.21 -35.50 -3.53
C PHE A 965 -13.03 -36.77 -3.72
N VAL A 966 -12.36 -37.92 -3.63
CA VAL A 966 -12.99 -39.26 -3.64
C VAL A 966 -12.53 -40.04 -2.41
N GLU A 967 -13.30 -41.03 -1.95
CA GLU A 967 -12.99 -41.80 -0.73
C GLU A 967 -11.58 -42.44 -0.74
N ALA A 968 -11.07 -42.78 -1.93
CA ALA A 968 -9.72 -43.31 -2.10
C ALA A 968 -8.62 -42.34 -1.63
N ASP A 969 -8.86 -41.01 -1.69
CA ASP A 969 -7.94 -39.99 -1.20
C ASP A 969 -7.84 -39.92 0.34
N PHE A 970 -8.76 -40.59 1.05
CA PHE A 970 -8.96 -40.48 2.49
C PHE A 970 -8.95 -41.83 3.23
N ARG A 971 -8.65 -42.93 2.53
CA ARG A 971 -8.70 -44.32 3.02
C ARG A 971 -8.04 -44.53 4.39
N ASP A 972 -6.92 -43.85 4.66
CA ASP A 972 -6.18 -43.93 5.91
C ASP A 972 -6.81 -43.11 7.05
N GLU A 973 -7.48 -42.00 6.74
CA GLU A 973 -8.15 -41.15 7.74
C GLU A 973 -9.54 -41.68 8.11
N ILE A 974 -10.29 -42.25 7.15
CA ILE A 974 -11.63 -42.83 7.38
C ILE A 974 -11.58 -43.91 8.48
N ARG A 975 -10.50 -44.69 8.57
CA ARG A 975 -10.34 -45.77 9.56
C ARG A 975 -9.46 -45.37 10.76
N GLY A 976 -9.22 -44.09 10.97
CA GLY A 976 -8.19 -43.62 11.91
C GLY A 976 -8.26 -42.14 12.25
N SER A 977 -9.46 -41.56 12.32
CA SER A 977 -9.65 -40.22 12.86
C SER A 977 -9.47 -40.22 14.38
N MET A 978 -9.00 -39.10 14.93
CA MET A 978 -8.85 -38.88 16.37
C MET A 978 -10.09 -38.26 17.04
N VAL A 979 -11.11 -37.91 16.24
CA VAL A 979 -12.31 -37.16 16.66
C VAL A 979 -13.62 -37.65 16.04
N TYR A 980 -13.57 -38.46 14.98
CA TYR A 980 -14.75 -39.05 14.32
C TYR A 980 -14.68 -40.58 14.28
N ASP A 981 -15.84 -41.23 14.31
CA ASP A 981 -15.97 -42.62 13.87
C ASP A 981 -15.86 -42.73 12.34
N SER A 982 -15.70 -43.96 11.84
CA SER A 982 -15.52 -44.20 10.41
C SER A 982 -16.72 -43.86 9.53
N THR A 983 -17.95 -43.95 10.05
CA THR A 983 -19.16 -43.62 9.29
C THR A 983 -19.28 -42.11 9.15
N ALA A 984 -19.16 -41.37 10.25
CA ALA A 984 -19.14 -39.90 10.22
C ALA A 984 -18.00 -39.36 9.35
N LYS A 985 -16.78 -39.92 9.48
CA LYS A 985 -15.62 -39.52 8.66
C LYS A 985 -15.80 -39.85 7.17
N GLN A 986 -16.50 -40.94 6.82
CA GLN A 986 -16.84 -41.25 5.42
C GLN A 986 -17.86 -40.25 4.84
N VAL A 987 -18.92 -39.92 5.58
CA VAL A 987 -19.90 -38.89 5.19
C VAL A 987 -19.24 -37.52 5.00
N LEU A 988 -18.32 -37.12 5.88
CA LEU A 988 -17.56 -35.87 5.74
C LEU A 988 -16.67 -35.85 4.48
N VAL A 989 -16.11 -37.00 4.07
CA VAL A 989 -15.35 -37.11 2.83
C VAL A 989 -16.25 -37.02 1.59
N GLN A 990 -17.45 -37.60 1.64
CA GLN A 990 -18.45 -37.48 0.56
C GLN A 990 -18.95 -36.03 0.42
N LEU A 991 -19.21 -35.35 1.54
CA LEU A 991 -19.52 -33.91 1.59
C LEU A 991 -18.39 -33.06 0.99
N ALA A 992 -17.13 -33.37 1.32
CA ALA A 992 -15.98 -32.68 0.73
C ALA A 992 -15.84 -32.93 -0.79
N GLY A 993 -16.26 -34.11 -1.29
CA GLY A 993 -16.38 -34.41 -2.71
C GLY A 993 -17.43 -33.54 -3.40
N MET A 994 -18.66 -33.51 -2.88
CA MET A 994 -19.75 -32.68 -3.40
C MET A 994 -19.42 -31.17 -3.35
N LEU A 995 -18.65 -30.71 -2.36
CA LEU A 995 -18.13 -29.33 -2.33
C LEU A 995 -17.17 -29.04 -3.49
N CYS A 996 -16.36 -30.02 -3.93
CA CYS A 996 -15.52 -29.86 -5.13
C CYS A 996 -16.36 -29.81 -6.42
N GLU A 997 -17.41 -30.62 -6.53
CA GLU A 997 -18.34 -30.61 -7.67
C GLU A 997 -19.10 -29.26 -7.76
N LEU A 998 -19.60 -28.76 -6.63
CA LEU A 998 -20.19 -27.43 -6.52
C LEU A 998 -19.18 -26.33 -6.88
N ALA A 999 -17.92 -26.44 -6.44
CA ALA A 999 -16.86 -25.50 -6.79
C ALA A 999 -16.54 -25.47 -8.30
N VAL A 1000 -16.74 -26.57 -9.03
CA VAL A 1000 -16.68 -26.62 -10.50
C VAL A 1000 -17.91 -25.95 -11.12
N ALA A 1001 -19.12 -26.27 -10.66
CA ALA A 1001 -20.37 -25.68 -11.18
C ALA A 1001 -20.40 -24.15 -11.03
N LEU A 1002 -19.82 -23.62 -9.95
CA LEU A 1002 -19.72 -22.18 -9.67
C LEU A 1002 -18.74 -21.42 -10.58
N ASN A 1003 -17.88 -22.09 -11.36
CA ASN A 1003 -16.85 -21.45 -12.19
C ASN A 1003 -17.42 -20.35 -13.10
N ASN A 1004 -18.35 -20.72 -13.98
CA ASN A 1004 -18.90 -19.83 -15.01
C ASN A 1004 -19.74 -18.69 -14.38
N ILE A 1005 -20.47 -19.01 -13.30
CA ILE A 1005 -21.31 -18.05 -12.57
C ILE A 1005 -20.44 -16.98 -11.94
N LEU A 1006 -19.38 -17.35 -11.22
CA LEU A 1006 -18.48 -16.39 -10.56
C LEU A 1006 -17.65 -15.57 -11.56
N GLU A 1007 -17.24 -16.17 -12.68
CA GLU A 1007 -16.56 -15.45 -13.77
C GLU A 1007 -17.50 -14.50 -14.55
N VAL A 1008 -18.82 -14.64 -14.44
CA VAL A 1008 -19.79 -13.66 -14.96
C VAL A 1008 -20.10 -12.57 -13.93
N LEU A 1009 -20.34 -12.94 -12.66
CA LEU A 1009 -20.74 -12.02 -11.60
C LEU A 1009 -19.63 -11.01 -11.22
N TYR A 1010 -18.40 -11.48 -10.98
CA TYR A 1010 -17.36 -10.68 -10.31
C TYR A 1010 -16.17 -10.35 -11.23
N ARG A 1011 -16.45 -9.93 -12.47
CA ARG A 1011 -15.43 -9.49 -13.43
C ARG A 1011 -14.68 -8.24 -12.97
N GLU A 1012 -13.37 -8.23 -13.19
CA GLU A 1012 -12.47 -7.13 -12.84
C GLU A 1012 -12.93 -5.78 -13.44
N THR A 1013 -13.47 -5.79 -14.67
CA THR A 1013 -14.11 -4.64 -15.31
C THR A 1013 -15.52 -4.99 -15.83
N PRO A 1014 -16.61 -4.53 -15.18
CA PRO A 1014 -17.93 -4.54 -15.78
C PRO A 1014 -18.03 -3.45 -16.87
N PHE A 1015 -18.85 -3.70 -17.90
CA PHE A 1015 -19.20 -2.73 -18.96
C PHE A 1015 -18.05 -2.09 -19.77
N ARG A 1016 -17.20 -2.92 -20.41
CA ARG A 1016 -16.52 -2.51 -21.67
C ARG A 1016 -17.14 -3.26 -22.86
N PRO A 1017 -17.83 -2.58 -23.80
CA PRO A 1017 -18.14 -3.19 -25.10
C PRO A 1017 -16.83 -3.35 -25.90
N GLY A 1018 -16.61 -4.54 -26.49
CA GLY A 1018 -15.43 -4.82 -27.34
C GLY A 1018 -14.45 -5.89 -26.86
N GLY A 1019 -14.73 -6.64 -25.79
CA GLY A 1019 -13.97 -7.84 -25.44
C GLY A 1019 -14.45 -9.08 -26.22
N HIS A 1020 -13.54 -9.92 -26.72
CA HIS A 1020 -13.84 -11.11 -27.56
C HIS A 1020 -14.44 -12.33 -26.82
N HIS A 1021 -15.34 -12.08 -25.86
CA HIS A 1021 -16.29 -13.09 -25.38
C HIS A 1021 -17.67 -12.45 -25.30
N ASN A 1022 -18.63 -13.00 -26.05
CA ASN A 1022 -20.02 -12.57 -25.97
C ASN A 1022 -20.52 -12.67 -24.52
N PRO A 1023 -21.41 -11.77 -24.07
CA PRO A 1023 -22.15 -11.99 -22.83
C PRO A 1023 -22.93 -13.32 -22.93
N PRO A 1024 -23.08 -14.07 -21.82
CA PRO A 1024 -23.89 -15.29 -21.82
C PRO A 1024 -25.33 -14.95 -22.21
N SER A 1025 -25.99 -15.86 -22.93
CA SER A 1025 -27.38 -15.64 -23.33
C SER A 1025 -28.32 -15.68 -22.12
N PRO A 1026 -29.52 -15.08 -22.23
CA PRO A 1026 -30.57 -15.25 -21.21
C PRO A 1026 -30.92 -16.73 -20.96
N GLU A 1027 -30.73 -17.61 -21.96
CA GLU A 1027 -30.98 -19.05 -21.84
C GLU A 1027 -29.86 -19.76 -21.06
N ASP A 1028 -28.60 -19.38 -21.24
CA ASP A 1028 -27.47 -19.86 -20.42
C ASP A 1028 -27.69 -19.52 -18.94
N LEU A 1029 -28.00 -18.25 -18.64
CA LEU A 1029 -28.24 -17.77 -17.28
C LEU A 1029 -29.43 -18.49 -16.62
N LYS A 1030 -30.51 -18.71 -17.37
CA LYS A 1030 -31.69 -19.45 -16.90
C LYS A 1030 -31.38 -20.94 -16.66
N THR A 1031 -30.58 -21.56 -17.53
CA THR A 1031 -30.10 -22.93 -17.37
C THR A 1031 -29.24 -23.07 -16.11
N TRP A 1032 -28.36 -22.11 -15.84
CA TRP A 1032 -27.55 -22.09 -14.62
C TRP A 1032 -28.40 -21.85 -13.35
N SER A 1033 -29.45 -21.03 -13.40
CA SER A 1033 -30.38 -20.88 -12.25
C SER A 1033 -31.16 -22.16 -11.93
N LEU A 1034 -31.54 -22.93 -12.96
CA LEU A 1034 -32.31 -24.17 -12.80
C LEU A 1034 -31.50 -25.33 -12.19
N GLY A 1035 -30.18 -25.37 -12.41
CA GLY A 1035 -29.28 -26.43 -11.91
C GLY A 1035 -28.48 -26.08 -10.65
N LEU A 1036 -28.85 -25.03 -9.90
CA LEU A 1036 -28.02 -24.47 -8.82
C LEU A 1036 -28.77 -24.37 -7.49
N ASP A 1037 -28.55 -25.34 -6.60
CA ASP A 1037 -29.12 -25.36 -5.24
C ASP A 1037 -28.41 -24.41 -4.25
N ASN A 1038 -27.21 -23.91 -4.58
CA ASN A 1038 -26.49 -22.98 -3.71
C ASN A 1038 -27.20 -21.61 -3.68
N CYS A 1039 -27.95 -21.37 -2.61
CA CYS A 1039 -28.82 -20.19 -2.51
C CYS A 1039 -28.05 -18.86 -2.51
N THR A 1040 -26.82 -18.79 -2.00
CA THR A 1040 -25.99 -17.56 -2.03
C THR A 1040 -25.57 -17.19 -3.46
N ALA A 1041 -25.16 -18.20 -4.24
CA ALA A 1041 -24.84 -18.04 -5.65
C ALA A 1041 -26.10 -17.73 -6.47
N LYS A 1042 -27.21 -18.44 -6.20
CA LYS A 1042 -28.50 -18.23 -6.87
C LYS A 1042 -29.08 -16.84 -6.64
N ALA A 1043 -29.09 -16.33 -5.40
CA ALA A 1043 -29.53 -14.95 -5.12
C ALA A 1043 -28.70 -13.91 -5.88
N SER A 1044 -27.39 -14.11 -5.97
CA SER A 1044 -26.48 -13.22 -6.70
C SER A 1044 -26.65 -13.31 -8.23
N LEU A 1045 -26.93 -14.51 -8.76
CA LEU A 1045 -27.26 -14.74 -10.16
C LEU A 1045 -28.62 -14.10 -10.54
N CYS A 1046 -29.65 -14.25 -9.70
CA CYS A 1046 -30.95 -13.62 -9.92
C CYS A 1046 -30.86 -12.09 -9.94
N ASN A 1047 -30.07 -11.47 -9.06
CA ASN A 1047 -29.77 -10.03 -9.12
C ASN A 1047 -29.17 -9.62 -10.49
N HIS A 1048 -28.15 -10.33 -10.95
CA HIS A 1048 -27.52 -10.05 -12.24
C HIS A 1048 -28.49 -10.22 -13.43
N MET A 1049 -29.32 -11.28 -13.40
CA MET A 1049 -30.36 -11.53 -14.41
C MET A 1049 -31.40 -10.40 -14.45
N LEU A 1050 -31.82 -9.89 -13.29
CA LEU A 1050 -32.75 -8.75 -13.19
C LEU A 1050 -32.16 -7.47 -13.81
N LEU A 1051 -30.91 -7.13 -13.48
CA LEU A 1051 -30.23 -5.95 -14.02
C LEU A 1051 -30.01 -6.04 -15.54
N HIS A 1052 -29.68 -7.23 -16.06
CA HIS A 1052 -29.57 -7.47 -17.49
C HIS A 1052 -30.94 -7.35 -18.18
N ALA A 1053 -31.97 -8.01 -17.63
CA ALA A 1053 -33.34 -7.98 -18.17
C ALA A 1053 -33.96 -6.58 -18.14
N PHE A 1054 -33.57 -5.70 -17.21
CA PHE A 1054 -34.02 -4.31 -17.16
C PHE A 1054 -33.32 -3.41 -18.20
N SER A 1055 -32.12 -3.79 -18.66
CA SER A 1055 -31.31 -3.00 -19.59
C SER A 1055 -31.62 -3.27 -21.07
N ALA A 1056 -32.29 -4.39 -21.38
CA ALA A 1056 -32.62 -4.84 -22.73
C ALA A 1056 -34.11 -4.65 -23.05
N VAL A 1057 -34.56 -3.41 -23.19
CA VAL A 1057 -35.95 -3.07 -23.55
C VAL A 1057 -36.04 -2.80 -25.05
N ASP A 1058 -36.85 -3.60 -25.74
CA ASP A 1058 -37.32 -3.35 -27.11
C ASP A 1058 -38.87 -3.41 -27.09
N ASP A 1059 -39.52 -2.52 -27.83
CA ASP A 1059 -40.79 -1.91 -27.38
C ASP A 1059 -42.07 -2.70 -27.77
N LYS A 1060 -41.99 -4.04 -27.80
CA LYS A 1060 -43.05 -4.89 -28.41
C LYS A 1060 -43.57 -6.05 -27.55
N THR A 1061 -42.98 -6.35 -26.39
CA THR A 1061 -43.36 -7.52 -25.55
C THR A 1061 -43.31 -7.22 -24.04
N GLN A 1062 -43.98 -6.15 -23.59
CA GLN A 1062 -43.85 -5.67 -22.20
C GLN A 1062 -44.35 -6.65 -21.12
N ASP A 1063 -45.47 -7.37 -21.32
CA ASP A 1063 -46.07 -8.24 -20.29
C ASP A 1063 -45.25 -9.53 -20.03
N ASP A 1064 -44.85 -10.28 -21.07
CA ASP A 1064 -44.03 -11.50 -20.92
C ASP A 1064 -42.69 -11.22 -20.22
N HIS A 1065 -42.09 -10.06 -20.49
CA HIS A 1065 -40.87 -9.62 -19.81
C HIS A 1065 -41.13 -9.24 -18.35
N MET A 1066 -42.31 -8.72 -17.99
CA MET A 1066 -42.67 -8.47 -16.60
C MET A 1066 -42.82 -9.78 -15.81
N GLU A 1067 -43.46 -10.80 -16.38
CA GLU A 1067 -43.62 -12.10 -15.71
C GLU A 1067 -42.26 -12.78 -15.44
N SER A 1068 -41.39 -12.82 -16.46
CA SER A 1068 -40.04 -13.40 -16.33
C SER A 1068 -39.16 -12.65 -15.31
N ARG A 1069 -39.23 -11.32 -15.28
CA ARG A 1069 -38.54 -10.49 -14.27
C ARG A 1069 -39.08 -10.77 -12.86
N LEU A 1070 -40.41 -10.82 -12.70
CA LEU A 1070 -41.04 -11.09 -11.41
C LEU A 1070 -40.69 -12.48 -10.87
N GLN A 1071 -40.70 -13.51 -11.72
CA GLN A 1071 -40.27 -14.86 -11.34
C GLN A 1071 -38.80 -14.88 -10.86
N THR A 1072 -37.92 -14.12 -11.52
CA THR A 1072 -36.52 -13.99 -11.11
C THR A 1072 -36.38 -13.27 -9.76
N GLN A 1073 -37.17 -12.22 -9.50
CA GLN A 1073 -37.25 -11.52 -8.22
C GLN A 1073 -37.80 -12.43 -7.10
N LEU A 1074 -38.75 -13.32 -7.41
CA LEU A 1074 -39.26 -14.31 -6.48
C LEU A 1074 -38.19 -15.37 -6.14
N GLU A 1075 -37.47 -15.91 -7.13
CA GLU A 1075 -36.38 -16.87 -6.92
C GLU A 1075 -35.26 -16.27 -6.04
N MET A 1076 -34.91 -15.00 -6.23
CA MET A 1076 -33.96 -14.30 -5.35
C MET A 1076 -34.47 -14.26 -3.89
N ASN A 1077 -35.73 -13.88 -3.68
CA ASN A 1077 -36.32 -13.83 -2.33
C ASN A 1077 -36.43 -15.23 -1.70
N GLN A 1078 -36.77 -16.27 -2.46
CA GLN A 1078 -36.79 -17.65 -1.97
C GLN A 1078 -35.39 -18.13 -1.54
N ALA A 1079 -34.35 -17.81 -2.32
CA ALA A 1079 -32.97 -18.13 -1.98
C ALA A 1079 -32.49 -17.41 -0.70
N LEU A 1080 -32.80 -16.12 -0.55
CA LEU A 1080 -32.48 -15.35 0.66
C LEU A 1080 -33.24 -15.87 1.90
N CYS A 1081 -34.49 -16.30 1.73
CA CYS A 1081 -35.25 -16.96 2.79
C CYS A 1081 -34.65 -18.32 3.18
N ARG A 1082 -34.22 -19.16 2.22
CA ARG A 1082 -33.56 -20.44 2.53
C ARG A 1082 -32.30 -20.26 3.37
N ILE A 1083 -31.37 -19.40 2.95
CA ILE A 1083 -30.15 -19.05 3.73
C ILE A 1083 -30.50 -18.61 5.16
N THR A 1084 -31.64 -17.94 5.33
CA THR A 1084 -32.13 -17.49 6.63
C THR A 1084 -32.68 -18.64 7.47
N ASP A 1085 -33.53 -19.48 6.88
CA ASP A 1085 -34.12 -20.63 7.55
C ASP A 1085 -33.02 -21.65 7.95
N ASP A 1086 -32.03 -21.87 7.08
CA ASP A 1086 -30.81 -22.67 7.35
C ASP A 1086 -30.05 -22.13 8.58
N LEU A 1087 -29.85 -20.80 8.66
CA LEU A 1087 -29.18 -20.15 9.79
C LEU A 1087 -30.03 -20.19 11.08
N VAL A 1088 -31.36 -20.15 10.97
CA VAL A 1088 -32.28 -20.33 12.11
C VAL A 1088 -32.22 -21.76 12.64
N GLU A 1089 -32.13 -22.77 11.77
CA GLU A 1089 -31.93 -24.15 12.18
C GLU A 1089 -30.56 -24.36 12.83
N LEU A 1090 -29.49 -23.82 12.24
CA LEU A 1090 -28.14 -23.90 12.81
C LEU A 1090 -28.01 -23.20 14.18
N GLU A 1091 -28.70 -22.09 14.42
CA GLU A 1091 -28.74 -21.46 15.76
C GLU A 1091 -29.63 -22.25 16.72
N HIS A 1092 -30.76 -22.80 16.26
CA HIS A 1092 -31.66 -23.61 17.10
C HIS A 1092 -30.99 -24.90 17.59
N LEU A 1093 -30.21 -25.57 16.73
CA LEU A 1093 -29.37 -26.72 17.06
C LEU A 1093 -28.10 -26.32 17.85
N GLY A 1094 -27.89 -25.02 18.10
CA GLY A 1094 -26.71 -24.48 18.78
C GLY A 1094 -25.40 -24.69 18.01
N LEU A 1095 -25.47 -24.92 16.70
CA LEU A 1095 -24.32 -25.21 15.83
C LEU A 1095 -23.68 -23.96 15.23
N ALA A 1096 -24.40 -22.84 15.11
CA ALA A 1096 -23.90 -21.61 14.49
C ALA A 1096 -22.59 -21.08 15.11
N LYS A 1097 -22.36 -21.32 16.41
CA LYS A 1097 -21.10 -21.00 17.12
C LYS A 1097 -19.85 -21.70 16.56
N PHE A 1098 -20.02 -22.79 15.80
CA PHE A 1098 -18.91 -23.52 15.15
C PHE A 1098 -18.64 -23.05 13.72
N LEU A 1099 -19.42 -22.11 13.18
CA LEU A 1099 -19.22 -21.61 11.82
C LEU A 1099 -17.91 -20.78 11.72
N PRO A 1100 -17.09 -21.00 10.67
CA PRO A 1100 -15.90 -20.19 10.45
C PRO A 1100 -16.25 -18.75 10.06
N ASN A 1101 -15.33 -17.81 10.30
CA ASN A 1101 -15.47 -16.37 10.04
C ASN A 1101 -16.05 -15.99 8.67
N THR A 1102 -15.91 -16.86 7.66
CA THR A 1102 -16.34 -16.60 6.28
C THR A 1102 -17.88 -16.55 6.14
N PHE A 1103 -18.62 -17.16 7.08
CA PHE A 1103 -20.07 -17.01 7.16
C PHE A 1103 -20.54 -15.58 7.50
N ILE A 1104 -19.67 -14.72 8.04
CA ILE A 1104 -19.95 -13.29 8.19
C ILE A 1104 -20.17 -12.63 6.81
N GLY A 1105 -19.41 -13.04 5.79
CA GLY A 1105 -19.59 -12.57 4.42
C GLY A 1105 -20.88 -13.10 3.76
N PHE A 1106 -21.15 -14.39 3.91
CA PHE A 1106 -22.38 -15.01 3.39
C PHE A 1106 -23.66 -14.44 4.04
N SER A 1107 -23.63 -14.14 5.34
CA SER A 1107 -24.77 -13.57 6.07
C SER A 1107 -25.01 -12.08 5.81
N ALA A 1108 -24.02 -11.33 5.32
CA ALA A 1108 -24.11 -9.87 5.17
C ALA A 1108 -25.26 -9.42 4.26
N PHE A 1109 -25.42 -10.04 3.09
CA PHE A 1109 -26.49 -9.66 2.17
C PHE A 1109 -27.89 -10.02 2.71
N PRO A 1110 -28.19 -11.26 3.16
CA PRO A 1110 -29.45 -11.59 3.84
C PRO A 1110 -29.74 -10.71 5.07
N PHE A 1111 -28.73 -10.41 5.89
CA PHE A 1111 -28.89 -9.58 7.08
C PHE A 1111 -29.31 -8.15 6.74
N ILE A 1112 -28.65 -7.52 5.77
CA ILE A 1112 -29.05 -6.19 5.27
C ILE A 1112 -30.46 -6.26 4.66
N TRP A 1113 -30.79 -7.30 3.90
CA TRP A 1113 -32.12 -7.49 3.28
C TRP A 1113 -33.25 -7.55 4.33
N HIS A 1114 -33.07 -8.31 5.42
CA HIS A 1114 -34.04 -8.36 6.52
C HIS A 1114 -34.13 -7.07 7.31
N LEU A 1115 -33.01 -6.37 7.51
CA LEU A 1115 -33.04 -5.05 8.15
C LEU A 1115 -33.78 -4.01 7.29
N LEU A 1116 -33.70 -4.09 5.96
CA LEU A 1116 -34.49 -3.25 5.06
C LEU A 1116 -36.00 -3.61 5.11
N ASP A 1117 -36.39 -4.89 5.09
CA ASP A 1117 -37.79 -5.31 5.28
C ASP A 1117 -38.38 -4.81 6.61
N ALA A 1118 -37.62 -4.97 7.70
CA ALA A 1118 -38.07 -4.64 9.05
C ALA A 1118 -38.10 -3.13 9.37
N ASN A 1119 -37.20 -2.32 8.80
CA ASN A 1119 -37.03 -0.91 9.18
C ASN A 1119 -37.53 0.11 8.14
N LEU A 1120 -37.91 -0.30 6.91
CA LEU A 1120 -38.29 0.62 5.84
C LEU A 1120 -39.53 0.25 5.04
N ILE A 1121 -39.83 -1.05 4.90
CA ILE A 1121 -40.84 -1.52 3.94
C ILE A 1121 -42.19 -1.80 4.58
N ARG A 1122 -42.23 -2.08 5.89
CA ARG A 1122 -43.46 -2.37 6.64
C ARG A 1122 -44.01 -1.13 7.34
N THR A 1123 -45.30 -0.86 7.13
CA THR A 1123 -46.08 0.19 7.84
C THR A 1123 -46.93 -0.34 9.01
N GLY A 1124 -46.83 -1.63 9.31
CA GLY A 1124 -47.49 -2.28 10.45
C GLY A 1124 -46.47 -3.03 11.34
N PRO A 1125 -46.89 -3.54 12.50
CA PRO A 1125 -46.01 -4.29 13.40
C PRO A 1125 -45.36 -5.49 12.66
N PRO A 1126 -44.08 -5.80 12.93
CA PRO A 1126 -43.38 -6.89 12.28
C PRO A 1126 -44.07 -8.22 12.54
N SER A 1127 -44.00 -9.14 11.58
CA SER A 1127 -44.56 -10.48 11.78
C SER A 1127 -43.75 -11.26 12.81
N HIS A 1128 -44.38 -12.20 13.52
CA HIS A 1128 -43.67 -13.09 14.44
C HIS A 1128 -42.56 -13.92 13.75
N ARG A 1129 -42.60 -14.09 12.42
CA ARG A 1129 -41.47 -14.63 11.64
C ARG A 1129 -40.35 -13.61 11.49
N THR A 1130 -40.69 -12.36 11.13
CA THR A 1130 -39.73 -11.24 11.00
C THR A 1130 -39.00 -10.99 12.31
N GLU A 1131 -39.71 -10.86 13.44
CA GLU A 1131 -39.08 -10.67 14.76
C GLU A 1131 -38.16 -11.83 15.16
N ARG A 1132 -38.60 -13.08 14.94
CA ARG A 1132 -37.79 -14.29 15.20
C ARG A 1132 -36.52 -14.30 14.36
N VAL A 1133 -36.61 -13.96 13.07
CA VAL A 1133 -35.47 -13.88 12.14
C VAL A 1133 -34.49 -12.77 12.54
N SER A 1134 -34.98 -11.54 12.78
CA SER A 1134 -34.13 -10.42 13.21
C SER A 1134 -33.42 -10.72 14.54
N LYS A 1135 -34.11 -11.38 15.49
CA LYS A 1135 -33.50 -11.83 16.74
C LYS A 1135 -32.41 -12.88 16.50
N VAL A 1136 -32.67 -13.91 15.69
CA VAL A 1136 -31.67 -14.96 15.38
C VAL A 1136 -30.42 -14.35 14.75
N TYR A 1137 -30.55 -13.47 13.75
CA TYR A 1137 -29.39 -12.78 13.19
C TYR A 1137 -28.63 -11.96 14.24
N ALA A 1138 -29.33 -11.27 15.15
CA ALA A 1138 -28.69 -10.52 16.22
C ALA A 1138 -27.94 -11.42 17.22
N ASP A 1139 -28.50 -12.57 17.60
CA ASP A 1139 -27.87 -13.53 18.50
C ASP A 1139 -26.68 -14.26 17.82
N ILE A 1140 -26.78 -14.67 16.56
CA ILE A 1140 -25.66 -15.21 15.76
C ILE A 1140 -24.53 -14.18 15.64
N MET A 1141 -24.84 -12.93 15.25
CA MET A 1141 -23.84 -11.88 15.07
C MET A 1141 -23.19 -11.46 16.40
N LYS A 1142 -23.92 -11.52 17.51
CA LYS A 1142 -23.38 -11.36 18.87
C LYS A 1142 -22.46 -12.52 19.24
N GLY A 1143 -22.79 -13.75 18.83
CA GLY A 1143 -21.91 -14.92 18.90
C GLY A 1143 -20.59 -14.68 18.15
N PHE A 1144 -20.67 -14.38 16.85
CA PHE A 1144 -19.50 -14.08 16.01
C PHE A 1144 -18.66 -12.90 16.53
N ARG A 1145 -19.27 -11.85 17.09
CA ARG A 1145 -18.56 -10.71 17.70
C ARG A 1145 -17.64 -11.14 18.85
N SER A 1146 -17.95 -12.23 19.55
CA SER A 1146 -17.10 -12.77 20.61
C SER A 1146 -15.92 -13.64 20.12
N LEU A 1147 -15.93 -14.02 18.83
CA LEU A 1147 -14.99 -14.97 18.22
C LEU A 1147 -14.09 -14.33 17.14
N TYR A 1148 -14.62 -13.33 16.43
CA TYR A 1148 -14.04 -12.77 15.20
C TYR A 1148 -14.11 -11.23 15.20
N GLU A 1149 -12.97 -10.57 15.00
CA GLU A 1149 -12.83 -9.11 14.95
C GLU A 1149 -13.65 -8.46 13.82
N SER A 1150 -13.70 -9.09 12.64
CA SER A 1150 -14.38 -8.59 11.44
C SER A 1150 -15.92 -8.44 11.57
N THR A 1151 -16.52 -8.96 12.63
CA THR A 1151 -17.98 -8.91 12.86
C THR A 1151 -18.47 -7.50 13.15
N ASP A 1152 -17.73 -6.74 13.97
CA ASP A 1152 -18.04 -5.34 14.30
C ASP A 1152 -17.93 -4.42 13.09
N GLU A 1153 -17.25 -4.84 12.05
CA GLU A 1153 -17.04 -4.06 10.82
C GLU A 1153 -18.17 -4.30 9.83
N MET A 1154 -18.58 -5.56 9.67
CA MET A 1154 -19.76 -5.92 8.87
C MET A 1154 -21.03 -5.24 9.42
N LEU A 1155 -21.21 -5.22 10.76
CA LEU A 1155 -22.35 -4.53 11.38
C LEU A 1155 -22.34 -3.01 11.13
N ARG A 1156 -21.22 -2.33 11.40
CA ARG A 1156 -21.07 -0.88 11.13
C ARG A 1156 -21.22 -0.55 9.64
N TYR A 1157 -20.86 -1.48 8.74
CA TYR A 1157 -21.01 -1.29 7.30
C TYR A 1157 -22.45 -1.56 6.83
N ALA A 1158 -23.15 -2.54 7.39
CA ALA A 1158 -24.57 -2.77 7.16
C ALA A 1158 -25.43 -1.56 7.57
N GLU A 1159 -25.20 -1.00 8.76
CA GLU A 1159 -25.86 0.24 9.24
C GLU A 1159 -25.64 1.42 8.27
N LYS A 1160 -24.40 1.59 7.80
CA LYS A 1160 -24.04 2.60 6.79
C LYS A 1160 -24.77 2.40 5.45
N ILE A 1161 -24.82 1.17 4.93
CA ILE A 1161 -25.55 0.83 3.69
C ILE A 1161 -27.04 1.15 3.84
N ILE A 1162 -27.64 0.80 4.98
CA ILE A 1162 -29.06 1.06 5.25
C ILE A 1162 -29.33 2.57 5.30
N ASN A 1163 -28.52 3.35 6.01
CA ASN A 1163 -28.73 4.81 6.09
C ASN A 1163 -28.54 5.50 4.74
N TYR A 1164 -27.53 5.10 3.95
CA TYR A 1164 -27.36 5.58 2.58
C TYR A 1164 -28.62 5.33 1.72
N ILE A 1165 -29.18 4.12 1.78
CA ILE A 1165 -30.43 3.75 1.08
C ILE A 1165 -31.63 4.59 1.53
N LYS A 1166 -31.75 4.91 2.84
CA LYS A 1166 -32.81 5.79 3.36
C LYS A 1166 -32.75 7.18 2.77
N GLU A 1167 -31.55 7.74 2.70
CA GLU A 1167 -31.30 9.11 2.24
C GLU A 1167 -31.50 9.26 0.73
N HIS A 1168 -31.03 8.29 -0.07
CA HIS A 1168 -30.93 8.43 -1.53
C HIS A 1168 -32.14 7.87 -2.29
N GLU A 1169 -32.81 6.81 -1.79
CA GLU A 1169 -33.95 6.17 -2.48
C GLU A 1169 -35.33 6.68 -2.01
N GLN A 1170 -35.35 7.76 -1.20
CA GLN A 1170 -36.57 8.45 -0.72
C GLN A 1170 -37.66 7.51 -0.15
N LEU A 1171 -37.25 6.54 0.65
CA LEU A 1171 -38.12 5.54 1.28
C LEU A 1171 -38.91 6.11 2.48
N GLN A 1172 -39.78 7.08 2.21
CA GLN A 1172 -40.80 7.55 3.17
C GLN A 1172 -42.15 6.84 2.97
N ALA A 1173 -43.01 6.91 3.98
CA ALA A 1173 -44.17 6.02 4.15
C ALA A 1173 -45.30 6.12 3.09
N GLU A 1174 -45.19 7.03 2.12
CA GLU A 1174 -46.16 7.20 1.03
C GLU A 1174 -46.19 6.02 0.03
N CYS A 1175 -45.17 5.16 0.04
CA CYS A 1175 -45.04 4.05 -0.93
C CYS A 1175 -46.09 2.93 -0.79
N LEU A 1176 -47.09 3.09 0.11
CA LEU A 1176 -48.12 2.12 0.44
C LEU A 1176 -49.55 2.72 0.52
N ASP A 1177 -49.86 3.81 -0.20
CA ASP A 1177 -51.22 4.38 -0.24
C ASP A 1177 -52.29 3.37 -0.76
N PRO A 1178 -53.27 2.94 0.07
CA PRO A 1178 -54.34 2.05 -0.35
C PRO A 1178 -55.24 2.65 -1.45
N SER A 1179 -55.29 3.99 -1.59
CA SER A 1179 -56.12 4.66 -2.61
C SER A 1179 -55.63 4.41 -4.04
N ILE A 1180 -54.34 4.11 -4.23
CA ILE A 1180 -53.78 3.69 -5.52
C ILE A 1180 -54.12 2.22 -5.77
N LEU A 1181 -53.94 1.36 -4.73
CA LEU A 1181 -54.17 -0.08 -4.81
C LEU A 1181 -55.62 -0.45 -5.20
N ALA A 1182 -56.59 0.35 -4.76
CA ALA A 1182 -58.01 0.15 -5.10
C ALA A 1182 -58.31 0.32 -6.61
N ARG A 1183 -57.52 1.10 -7.36
CA ARG A 1183 -57.79 1.45 -8.77
C ARG A 1183 -57.33 0.36 -9.74
N SER A 1184 -56.29 -0.39 -9.40
CA SER A 1184 -55.84 -1.55 -10.19
C SER A 1184 -56.85 -2.71 -10.21
N ALA A 1185 -57.70 -2.82 -9.18
CA ALA A 1185 -58.66 -3.93 -9.02
C ALA A 1185 -59.92 -3.82 -9.90
N GLN A 1186 -60.07 -2.76 -10.71
CA GLN A 1186 -61.26 -2.51 -11.54
C GLN A 1186 -61.07 -2.81 -13.04
N ARG A 1187 -60.00 -3.51 -13.44
CA ARG A 1187 -59.83 -3.99 -14.83
C ARG A 1187 -60.50 -5.36 -15.01
N GLU A 1188 -61.31 -5.50 -16.07
CA GLU A 1188 -62.14 -6.69 -16.32
C GLU A 1188 -61.36 -7.95 -16.75
N HIS A 1189 -60.03 -7.86 -16.87
CA HIS A 1189 -59.14 -9.00 -17.12
C HIS A 1189 -58.02 -9.03 -16.07
N PRO A 1190 -57.72 -10.20 -15.46
CA PRO A 1190 -56.65 -10.32 -14.48
C PRO A 1190 -55.28 -10.25 -15.18
N THR A 1191 -54.61 -9.10 -15.06
CA THR A 1191 -53.21 -8.95 -15.49
C THR A 1191 -52.28 -9.79 -14.62
N THR A 1192 -51.05 -10.02 -15.09
CA THR A 1192 -50.01 -10.77 -14.35
C THR A 1192 -49.77 -10.21 -12.94
N HIS A 1193 -49.83 -8.87 -12.78
CA HIS A 1193 -49.79 -8.20 -11.47
C HIS A 1193 -50.87 -8.69 -10.48
N THR A 1194 -52.07 -9.01 -10.97
CA THR A 1194 -53.21 -9.47 -10.16
C THR A 1194 -53.05 -10.93 -9.75
N LEU A 1195 -52.60 -11.79 -10.68
CA LEU A 1195 -52.31 -13.20 -10.41
C LEU A 1195 -51.15 -13.37 -9.42
N ALA A 1196 -50.05 -12.64 -9.65
CA ALA A 1196 -48.89 -12.64 -8.77
C ALA A 1196 -49.24 -12.27 -7.31
N ARG A 1197 -50.07 -11.24 -7.13
CA ARG A 1197 -50.47 -10.76 -5.80
C ARG A 1197 -51.46 -11.70 -5.10
N ALA A 1198 -52.24 -12.47 -5.87
CA ALA A 1198 -53.05 -13.56 -5.33
C ALA A 1198 -52.20 -14.76 -4.89
N SER A 1199 -51.09 -15.04 -5.58
CA SER A 1199 -50.13 -16.11 -5.20
C SER A 1199 -49.23 -15.75 -4.01
N TYR A 1200 -48.87 -14.46 -3.84
CA TYR A 1200 -47.92 -14.02 -2.80
C TYR A 1200 -48.44 -12.83 -1.97
N PRO A 1201 -49.53 -12.99 -1.20
CA PRO A 1201 -50.07 -11.94 -0.36
C PRO A 1201 -49.07 -11.50 0.73
N ASN A 1202 -49.05 -10.20 1.02
CA ASN A 1202 -48.26 -9.54 2.08
C ASN A 1202 -46.72 -9.57 1.92
N ASN A 1203 -46.20 -9.69 0.69
CA ASN A 1203 -44.76 -9.52 0.41
C ASN A 1203 -44.42 -8.09 -0.05
N GLY A 1204 -43.92 -7.26 0.86
CA GLY A 1204 -43.57 -5.86 0.60
C GLY A 1204 -42.51 -5.63 -0.47
N TRP A 1205 -41.57 -6.57 -0.65
CA TRP A 1205 -40.57 -6.49 -1.73
C TRP A 1205 -41.16 -6.76 -3.11
N VAL A 1206 -42.20 -7.60 -3.21
CA VAL A 1206 -42.96 -7.79 -4.45
C VAL A 1206 -43.81 -6.56 -4.74
N ASP A 1207 -44.44 -5.99 -3.73
CA ASP A 1207 -45.19 -4.73 -3.89
C ASP A 1207 -44.29 -3.55 -4.31
N ILE A 1208 -43.09 -3.39 -3.74
CA ILE A 1208 -42.13 -2.37 -4.20
C ILE A 1208 -41.64 -2.67 -5.62
N PHE A 1209 -41.33 -3.94 -5.95
CA PHE A 1209 -40.89 -4.30 -7.30
C PHE A 1209 -41.96 -4.02 -8.37
N LEU A 1210 -43.23 -4.32 -8.09
CA LEU A 1210 -44.34 -4.11 -9.03
C LEU A 1210 -44.77 -2.64 -9.15
N ASN A 1211 -44.57 -1.81 -8.11
CA ASN A 1211 -44.97 -0.39 -8.12
C ASN A 1211 -43.81 0.58 -8.47
N ARG A 1212 -42.57 0.24 -8.12
CA ARG A 1212 -41.35 1.04 -8.35
C ARG A 1212 -40.14 0.14 -8.69
N PRO A 1213 -40.13 -0.53 -9.86
CA PRO A 1213 -39.08 -1.49 -10.22
C PRO A 1213 -37.67 -0.86 -10.27
N GLN A 1214 -37.53 0.39 -10.71
CA GLN A 1214 -36.24 1.09 -10.70
C GLN A 1214 -35.66 1.23 -9.29
N THR A 1215 -36.45 1.73 -8.34
CA THR A 1215 -36.06 1.83 -6.91
C THR A 1215 -35.72 0.45 -6.33
N SER A 1216 -36.53 -0.58 -6.63
CA SER A 1216 -36.24 -1.94 -6.19
C SER A 1216 -34.88 -2.45 -6.68
N LEU A 1217 -34.53 -2.19 -7.94
CA LEU A 1217 -33.25 -2.62 -8.53
C LEU A 1217 -32.07 -1.76 -8.05
N ARG A 1218 -32.27 -0.45 -7.86
CA ARG A 1218 -31.27 0.44 -7.25
C ARG A 1218 -30.91 0.01 -5.83
N ILE A 1219 -31.89 -0.39 -5.01
CA ILE A 1219 -31.65 -0.93 -3.66
C ILE A 1219 -30.82 -2.22 -3.71
N VAL A 1220 -31.24 -3.22 -4.50
CA VAL A 1220 -30.52 -4.51 -4.61
C VAL A 1220 -29.09 -4.28 -5.12
N MET A 1221 -28.92 -3.48 -6.18
CA MET A 1221 -27.62 -3.14 -6.72
C MET A 1221 -26.77 -2.33 -5.72
N THR A 1222 -27.36 -1.46 -4.91
CA THR A 1222 -26.62 -0.70 -3.87
C THR A 1222 -26.02 -1.63 -2.82
N VAL A 1223 -26.79 -2.60 -2.31
CA VAL A 1223 -26.29 -3.58 -1.34
C VAL A 1223 -25.18 -4.43 -1.96
N ASP A 1224 -25.38 -4.95 -3.17
CA ASP A 1224 -24.40 -5.78 -3.87
C ASP A 1224 -23.11 -5.00 -4.20
N PHE A 1225 -23.26 -3.78 -4.72
CA PHE A 1225 -22.14 -2.88 -5.06
C PHE A 1225 -21.35 -2.48 -3.81
N CYS A 1226 -22.01 -2.10 -2.71
CA CYS A 1226 -21.31 -1.76 -1.47
C CYS A 1226 -20.51 -2.96 -0.95
N LEU A 1227 -21.10 -4.15 -0.88
CA LEU A 1227 -20.40 -5.36 -0.43
C LEU A 1227 -19.26 -5.79 -1.38
N THR A 1228 -19.38 -5.51 -2.68
CA THR A 1228 -18.36 -5.82 -3.72
C THR A 1228 -17.24 -4.77 -3.81
N ARG A 1229 -17.56 -3.49 -3.59
CA ARG A 1229 -16.68 -2.34 -3.88
C ARG A 1229 -16.22 -1.61 -2.63
N GLY A 1230 -16.77 -1.86 -1.45
CA GLY A 1230 -16.35 -1.24 -0.18
C GLY A 1230 -16.58 0.28 -0.10
N HIS A 1231 -17.38 0.83 -1.01
CA HIS A 1231 -17.86 2.21 -1.02
C HIS A 1231 -19.26 2.27 -1.64
N PHE A 1232 -19.97 3.36 -1.40
CA PHE A 1232 -21.30 3.61 -1.98
C PHE A 1232 -21.22 3.82 -3.51
N PRO A 1233 -22.27 3.49 -4.27
CA PRO A 1233 -22.36 3.81 -5.69
C PRO A 1233 -22.68 5.30 -5.91
N SER A 1234 -22.18 5.85 -7.02
CA SER A 1234 -22.64 7.14 -7.56
C SER A 1234 -23.69 6.92 -8.66
N GLU A 1235 -24.38 7.98 -9.09
CA GLU A 1235 -25.25 7.93 -10.28
C GLU A 1235 -24.48 7.49 -11.56
N ALA A 1236 -23.15 7.61 -11.60
CA ALA A 1236 -22.34 7.10 -12.70
C ALA A 1236 -22.13 5.56 -12.65
N ASP A 1237 -22.24 4.93 -11.48
CA ASP A 1237 -22.07 3.49 -11.30
C ASP A 1237 -23.32 2.68 -11.68
N PHE A 1238 -24.51 3.29 -11.63
CA PHE A 1238 -25.74 2.66 -12.09
C PHE A 1238 -25.81 2.61 -13.64
N PRO A 1239 -26.39 1.54 -14.23
CA PRO A 1239 -26.76 1.51 -15.65
C PRO A 1239 -27.68 2.67 -16.01
N LYS A 1240 -27.61 3.19 -17.25
CA LYS A 1240 -28.39 4.37 -17.68
C LYS A 1240 -29.89 4.27 -17.36
N ALA A 1241 -30.49 3.08 -17.48
CA ALA A 1241 -31.91 2.83 -17.20
C ALA A 1241 -32.31 2.93 -15.70
N LEU A 1242 -31.33 2.99 -14.79
CA LEU A 1242 -31.52 3.08 -13.33
C LEU A 1242 -31.00 4.40 -12.74
N ARG A 1243 -30.60 5.38 -13.57
CA ARG A 1243 -30.15 6.70 -13.10
C ARG A 1243 -31.34 7.61 -12.81
N ALA A 1244 -31.18 8.51 -11.85
CA ALA A 1244 -32.19 9.53 -11.55
C ALA A 1244 -32.32 10.51 -12.72
N ILE A 1245 -33.56 10.72 -13.19
CA ILE A 1245 -33.87 11.77 -14.17
C ILE A 1245 -33.84 13.11 -13.43
N GLN A 1246 -32.88 13.97 -13.76
CA GLN A 1246 -32.89 15.35 -13.27
C GLN A 1246 -34.07 16.09 -13.89
N GLN A 1247 -34.88 16.76 -13.07
CA GLN A 1247 -35.91 17.68 -13.55
C GLN A 1247 -35.23 18.96 -14.04
N GLU A 1248 -35.13 19.13 -15.35
CA GLU A 1248 -34.68 20.38 -15.97
C GLU A 1248 -35.73 21.49 -15.73
N ASN A 1249 -35.43 22.42 -14.82
CA ASN A 1249 -36.23 23.62 -14.62
C ASN A 1249 -36.01 24.60 -15.78
N HIS A 1250 -36.81 24.46 -16.85
CA HIS A 1250 -36.79 25.38 -18.00
C HIS A 1250 -38.01 26.31 -18.06
N GLU A 1251 -37.93 27.44 -17.34
CA GLU A 1251 -38.70 28.64 -17.68
C GLU A 1251 -38.04 29.38 -18.88
N SER A 1252 -38.40 29.03 -20.12
CA SER A 1252 -38.36 29.97 -21.26
C SER A 1252 -38.94 29.33 -22.53
N GLY A 1253 -40.08 29.81 -23.01
CA GLY A 1253 -40.73 29.28 -24.22
C GLY A 1253 -40.46 30.07 -25.49
N ILE A 1254 -39.92 29.41 -26.51
CA ILE A 1254 -40.06 29.75 -27.95
C ILE A 1254 -40.38 28.43 -28.67
N GLY A 1255 -41.29 28.41 -29.65
CA GLY A 1255 -41.89 27.17 -30.15
C GLY A 1255 -41.91 26.98 -31.67
N PHE A 1256 -42.15 25.72 -32.06
CA PHE A 1256 -42.18 25.17 -33.43
C PHE A 1256 -40.82 25.17 -34.17
N SER A 1257 -40.54 24.26 -35.12
CA SER A 1257 -41.38 23.24 -35.78
C SER A 1257 -40.75 21.83 -35.74
N GLY A 1258 -41.46 20.82 -36.27
CA GLY A 1258 -40.97 19.42 -36.32
C GLY A 1258 -40.28 19.03 -37.64
N ASP A 1259 -40.10 17.71 -37.75
CA ASP A 1259 -39.52 16.88 -38.84
C ASP A 1259 -37.99 16.75 -38.96
N ALA A 1260 -37.60 15.49 -39.20
CA ALA A 1260 -36.34 14.96 -39.76
C ALA A 1260 -35.00 15.21 -39.02
N ASP A 1261 -34.60 14.24 -38.16
CA ASP A 1261 -33.22 13.69 -38.19
C ASP A 1261 -33.03 12.30 -37.53
N GLU A 1262 -34.04 11.72 -36.87
CA GLU A 1262 -33.90 10.44 -36.14
C GLU A 1262 -33.90 9.16 -37.02
N ILE A 1263 -33.88 9.31 -38.35
CA ILE A 1263 -33.91 8.19 -39.32
C ILE A 1263 -32.50 7.79 -39.79
N ALA A 1264 -31.47 8.64 -39.58
CA ALA A 1264 -30.12 8.41 -40.11
C ALA A 1264 -29.38 7.18 -39.52
N TRP A 1265 -29.74 6.73 -38.31
CA TRP A 1265 -29.05 5.62 -37.63
C TRP A 1265 -29.54 4.22 -38.02
N TRP A 1266 -30.77 4.07 -38.50
CA TRP A 1266 -31.34 2.76 -38.81
C TRP A 1266 -30.89 2.20 -40.17
N THR A 1267 -30.65 3.08 -41.16
CA THR A 1267 -30.24 2.65 -42.51
C THR A 1267 -28.87 1.96 -42.52
N LEU A 1268 -27.92 2.47 -41.74
CA LEU A 1268 -26.54 1.94 -41.67
C LEU A 1268 -26.43 0.56 -40.99
N LEU A 1269 -27.41 0.18 -40.17
CA LEU A 1269 -27.46 -1.13 -39.52
C LEU A 1269 -28.04 -2.23 -40.43
N GLN A 1270 -28.87 -1.85 -41.40
CA GLN A 1270 -29.54 -2.80 -42.29
C GLN A 1270 -28.66 -3.25 -43.46
N GLU A 1271 -27.82 -2.37 -44.02
CA GLU A 1271 -26.83 -2.75 -45.04
C GLU A 1271 -25.71 -3.66 -44.52
N ALA A 1272 -25.48 -3.71 -43.20
CA ALA A 1272 -24.47 -4.55 -42.57
C ALA A 1272 -24.88 -6.03 -42.40
N MET A 1273 -26.16 -6.37 -42.60
CA MET A 1273 -26.69 -7.72 -42.33
C MET A 1273 -26.81 -8.63 -43.57
N ASP A 1274 -26.67 -8.10 -44.79
CA ASP A 1274 -27.09 -8.79 -46.02
C ASP A 1274 -25.92 -9.32 -46.90
N VAL A 1275 -24.74 -9.55 -46.29
CA VAL A 1275 -23.58 -10.18 -46.96
C VAL A 1275 -22.99 -11.30 -46.08
N GLY A 1276 -23.57 -12.50 -46.15
CA GLY A 1276 -22.99 -13.69 -45.51
C GLY A 1276 -21.97 -14.40 -46.40
N PHE A 1277 -21.25 -15.39 -45.84
CA PHE A 1277 -21.17 -16.75 -46.41
C PHE A 1277 -20.54 -17.76 -45.43
N GLY A 1278 -20.93 -19.02 -45.59
CA GLY A 1278 -20.76 -20.13 -44.65
C GLY A 1278 -19.34 -20.54 -44.22
N GLY A 1279 -19.31 -21.29 -43.11
CA GLY A 1279 -18.15 -21.86 -42.44
C GLY A 1279 -18.60 -22.78 -41.31
#